data_AF-A0A849BE96-F1
#
_entry.id   AF-A0A849BE96-F1
#
_cell.length_a   1.000
_cell.length_b   1.000
_cell.length_c   1.000
_cell.angle_alpha   90.00
_cell.angle_beta   90.00
_cell.angle_gamma   90.00
#
_symmetry.space_group_name_H-M   'P 1'
#
loop_
_entity.id
_entity.type
_entity.pdbx_description
1 polymer ?
#
loop_
_entity_poly.entity_id
_entity_poly.type
_entity_poly.pdbx_seq_one_letter_code
_entity_poly.pdbx_strand_id
1 'polypeptide(L)'
;MSRSPLISAAAVLIVPALPATAQTAAAPAVAPSANAELARLLSSARMWEAKNRADLARNALDKILTIEPQQPDALLLLAQIELRSNRPAEAQRILQRLRQHHPKHPATRELEDTYRIATQDKREMATVRMLARGGNEKEALERLHKLFPDGPPQGELGIDYYRILAGTDAGRPRAIAELRRQLAQRPDDARLALVLGDLLTDRPATRAEGLGLLYRLSQRTDADRKTALDIWRRTLYRVSDDPAYAVWFERYLQEAPDDDIARQTLAELEARREAHRRMLADPAYQARQRGLRQLERGNLAEAQAAFEQAMRTRGNDAEVVGGLGLVRLREGRHDEARALFSRALQLDPEQRNKWRSLLDTATFWGTIARARLAGTQGKPGEAETLARQALARQPDNADALVILADALVAQQREAEAETLLRQQLAGRMPDPGALRRLVTLLQNNGRGAEIDPLLAATEARLQTSPANAQTLRQLRAELLTRQADQLLAERRASPAIARLEEALRLTPDAPWTRYTLARAYRDLGLPALGRETMDEGLRLAPNADMRHASALYLNSVDDPDAAAALLAQIPEAERTEGMRELGGNLHAQQLLRQGRLALAAGRPDEARALLRQAAQATQADPQMLATVGREAIALGESDYGLGLVQQWLAAHPDAPAIGVRLRYGELLAAAGRDEALRAWLEDLRDRDMQSRGQRGAFEPAQRAALGDQALRLALRDTDRRLDDDDAAGALRVLAAVPAEQQQDPRWSLALADVRERQGDLDGAAAAARTVLARNPDDADARLTLARLAERGGRNDEALRIVREVLAGTAEDDIDTRLSAARRLTALRRESEAAAVVEPLRQRYPQRADIVVQQGRIAQSGGRFDDAASLYRRARTLEQADATAPMAGGTAAQRALQDLDARRDGQVATATLFSRKSGDSGISELSATEIPLYVRIPHGYTGHAFFHADTVLLDAGTLRMDASGAEEFGQIAARGSTGIAPRGQSDKGVALAAGYAYNGAYDSWRADLGTTPLGFLQQSVVGGLRYRAELNRAAATIDVSRRAVTSSLISYAGAIDPASGERWGGVVRNGVTLGYSHDVGRGSVFATVGSGVLTGHNVRTNREFTVRAGFDWPLLQARHQRVTSGLVVNYWRYQENLRYYTFGHGGYYSPQRYLSLSVPLEWSGRRGAWSWRLGGSAGWSDTYEKDMPFYPTRPDLQALSGNRTFGGGNGGGFSYTALAAVEYRFAPKWVAGMALQIDRSRDYAPNRAIAYLRYHFEPQRGPVPFPPEPVRPYSSY
;
A
#
# COMPACT_ATOMS: atom_id res chain seq x y z
N MET A 1 -50.94 29.56 -13.09
CA MET A 1 -51.72 28.84 -12.06
C MET A 1 -50.73 28.07 -11.21
N SER A 2 -50.59 28.20 -9.89
CA SER A 2 -51.25 29.04 -8.89
C SER A 2 -50.38 29.02 -7.63
N ARG A 3 -49.95 30.22 -7.21
CA ARG A 3 -49.82 30.75 -5.85
C ARG A 3 -48.83 30.11 -4.84
N SER A 4 -47.78 30.90 -4.57
CA SER A 4 -46.99 31.17 -3.34
C SER A 4 -47.81 31.18 -2.02
N PRO A 5 -47.27 31.42 -0.77
CA PRO A 5 -46.00 32.11 -0.39
C PRO A 5 -45.25 31.61 0.91
N LEU A 6 -43.96 31.92 1.09
CA LEU A 6 -43.28 32.87 2.03
C LEU A 6 -43.23 32.59 3.56
N ILE A 7 -41.98 32.61 4.07
CA ILE A 7 -41.41 33.28 5.27
C ILE A 7 -41.93 32.90 6.69
N SER A 8 -41.03 32.38 7.55
CA SER A 8 -40.56 33.04 8.80
C SER A 8 -39.66 32.15 9.65
N ALA A 9 -38.60 32.77 10.18
CA ALA A 9 -37.66 32.24 11.16
C ALA A 9 -38.24 32.22 12.58
N ALA A 10 -37.77 31.32 13.44
CA ALA A 10 -37.42 31.60 14.84
C ALA A 10 -36.83 30.35 15.52
N ALA A 11 -35.66 30.53 16.13
CA ALA A 11 -35.06 29.58 17.06
C ALA A 11 -35.75 29.68 18.42
N VAL A 12 -36.10 28.54 19.03
CA VAL A 12 -36.31 28.42 20.48
C VAL A 12 -35.81 27.04 20.92
N LEU A 13 -34.85 27.05 21.85
CA LEU A 13 -34.41 25.92 22.68
C LEU A 13 -35.62 25.27 23.37
N ILE A 14 -35.65 23.93 23.51
CA ILE A 14 -36.13 23.23 24.71
C ILE A 14 -35.71 21.73 24.66
N VAL A 15 -35.25 21.30 25.83
CA VAL A 15 -34.92 19.95 26.33
C VAL A 15 -35.96 18.88 25.96
N PRO A 16 -35.61 17.59 25.72
CA PRO A 16 -36.57 16.51 25.83
C PRO A 16 -36.51 15.86 27.21
N ALA A 17 -37.59 16.03 27.97
CA ALA A 17 -38.00 15.09 29.01
C ALA A 17 -38.61 13.83 28.35
N LEU A 18 -38.44 12.70 29.02
CA LEU A 18 -38.94 11.36 28.69
C LEU A 18 -40.47 11.33 28.44
N PRO A 19 -40.98 10.48 27.54
CA PRO A 19 -42.36 10.03 27.62
C PRO A 19 -42.47 8.76 28.48
N ALA A 20 -43.47 8.79 29.35
CA ALA A 20 -43.99 7.66 30.09
C ALA A 20 -44.59 6.59 29.16
N THR A 21 -44.52 5.37 29.65
CA THR A 21 -44.92 4.10 29.05
C THR A 21 -46.42 3.95 28.83
N ALA A 22 -46.81 3.24 27.76
CA ALA A 22 -48.06 2.48 27.72
C ALA A 22 -47.72 0.99 27.57
N GLN A 23 -48.20 0.23 28.55
CA GLN A 23 -48.05 -1.22 28.73
C GLN A 23 -48.79 -2.02 27.66
N THR A 24 -48.22 -3.16 27.28
CA THR A 24 -48.98 -4.39 27.03
C THR A 24 -48.55 -5.44 28.04
N ALA A 25 -49.53 -6.03 28.72
CA ALA A 25 -49.35 -6.99 29.80
C ALA A 25 -49.13 -8.41 29.26
N ALA A 26 -48.29 -9.19 29.94
CA ALA A 26 -48.42 -10.65 29.99
C ALA A 26 -47.74 -11.25 31.24
N ALA A 27 -48.58 -11.88 32.06
CA ALA A 27 -48.39 -12.99 33.02
C ALA A 27 -47.41 -12.86 34.22
N PRO A 28 -47.82 -13.34 35.42
CA PRO A 28 -46.99 -13.31 36.62
C PRO A 28 -45.99 -14.48 36.62
N ALA A 29 -44.71 -14.17 36.78
CA ALA A 29 -43.69 -15.15 37.15
C ALA A 29 -43.26 -14.89 38.61
N VAL A 30 -43.30 -15.96 39.39
CA VAL A 30 -42.86 -16.06 40.79
C VAL A 30 -41.47 -15.42 40.97
N ALA A 31 -41.31 -14.57 41.99
CA ALA A 31 -40.03 -13.92 42.31
C ALA A 31 -38.96 -14.97 42.66
N PRO A 32 -37.77 -14.93 42.03
CA PRO A 32 -36.64 -15.75 42.47
C PRO A 32 -36.17 -15.28 43.85
N SER A 33 -35.71 -16.19 44.70
CA SER A 33 -35.05 -15.84 45.97
C SER A 33 -33.79 -15.00 45.71
N ALA A 34 -33.36 -14.18 46.69
CA ALA A 34 -32.17 -13.31 46.58
C ALA A 34 -30.90 -14.05 46.12
N ASN A 35 -30.77 -15.35 46.46
CA ASN A 35 -29.67 -16.21 46.01
C ASN A 35 -29.69 -16.52 44.50
N ALA A 36 -30.88 -16.61 43.88
CA ALA A 36 -31.00 -16.86 42.44
C ALA A 36 -30.66 -15.61 41.62
N GLU A 37 -31.02 -14.41 42.10
CA GLU A 37 -30.63 -13.13 41.49
C GLU A 37 -29.11 -12.93 41.56
N LEU A 38 -28.48 -13.20 42.71
CA LEU A 38 -27.02 -13.12 42.88
C LEU A 38 -26.28 -14.08 41.95
N ALA A 39 -26.71 -15.34 41.87
CA ALA A 39 -26.11 -16.34 40.98
C ALA A 39 -26.23 -15.96 39.50
N ARG A 40 -27.35 -15.33 39.10
CA ARG A 40 -27.55 -14.80 37.74
C ARG A 40 -26.65 -13.60 37.45
N LEU A 41 -26.44 -12.71 38.42
CA LEU A 41 -25.53 -11.57 38.25
C LEU A 41 -24.06 -12.03 38.20
N LEU A 42 -23.67 -13.03 39.01
CA LEU A 42 -22.31 -13.60 39.01
C LEU A 42 -22.00 -14.30 37.69
N SER A 43 -22.94 -15.11 37.19
CA SER A 43 -22.81 -15.73 35.86
C SER A 43 -22.77 -14.70 34.74
N SER A 44 -23.58 -13.63 34.82
CA SER A 44 -23.50 -12.51 33.87
C SER A 44 -22.15 -11.79 33.93
N ALA A 45 -21.60 -11.55 35.13
CA ALA A 45 -20.30 -10.92 35.29
C ALA A 45 -19.18 -11.78 34.67
N ARG A 46 -19.19 -13.09 34.93
CA ARG A 46 -18.26 -14.06 34.32
C ARG A 46 -18.40 -14.15 32.79
N MET A 47 -19.61 -14.05 32.26
CA MET A 47 -19.86 -14.04 30.82
C MET A 47 -19.32 -12.76 30.14
N TRP A 48 -19.53 -11.59 30.75
CA TRP A 48 -18.96 -10.34 30.24
C TRP A 48 -17.43 -10.30 30.35
N GLU A 49 -16.89 -10.91 31.40
CA GLU A 49 -15.47 -11.13 31.58
C GLU A 49 -14.88 -11.99 30.47
N ALA A 50 -15.50 -13.13 30.15
CA ALA A 50 -15.09 -14.01 29.04
C ALA A 50 -15.16 -13.31 27.67
N LYS A 51 -16.04 -12.31 27.52
CA LYS A 51 -16.15 -11.45 26.32
C LYS A 51 -15.21 -10.25 26.34
N ASN A 52 -14.26 -10.18 27.27
CA ASN A 52 -13.30 -9.08 27.44
C ASN A 52 -13.95 -7.71 27.69
N ARG A 53 -15.18 -7.67 28.23
CA ARG A 53 -15.93 -6.45 28.58
C ARG A 53 -15.84 -6.17 30.07
N ALA A 54 -14.66 -5.74 30.51
CA ALA A 54 -14.35 -5.43 31.91
C ALA A 54 -15.27 -4.34 32.50
N ASP A 55 -15.73 -3.40 31.66
CA ASP A 55 -16.69 -2.36 32.00
C ASP A 55 -18.06 -2.93 32.42
N LEU A 56 -18.58 -3.87 31.62
CA LEU A 56 -19.88 -4.50 31.87
C LEU A 56 -19.81 -5.54 32.99
N ALA A 57 -18.69 -6.25 33.09
CA ALA A 57 -18.43 -7.17 34.20
C ALA A 57 -18.35 -6.42 35.54
N ARG A 58 -17.63 -5.28 35.59
CA ARG A 58 -17.58 -4.43 36.79
C ARG A 58 -18.97 -3.92 37.17
N ASN A 59 -19.77 -3.44 36.22
CA ASN A 59 -21.15 -2.98 36.51
C ASN A 59 -22.05 -4.08 37.09
N ALA A 60 -21.87 -5.34 36.69
CA ALA A 60 -22.60 -6.46 37.25
C ALA A 60 -22.10 -6.81 38.67
N LEU A 61 -20.78 -6.75 38.89
CA LEU A 61 -20.13 -6.98 40.19
C LEU A 61 -20.47 -5.90 41.22
N ASP A 62 -20.51 -4.63 40.81
CA ASP A 62 -20.89 -3.52 41.68
C ASP A 62 -22.33 -3.70 42.17
N LYS A 63 -23.23 -4.23 41.33
CA LYS A 63 -24.60 -4.59 41.75
C LYS A 63 -24.61 -5.72 42.78
N ILE A 64 -23.79 -6.75 42.60
CA ILE A 64 -23.65 -7.85 43.57
C ILE A 64 -23.12 -7.34 44.90
N LEU A 65 -22.07 -6.52 44.87
CA LEU A 65 -21.43 -5.96 46.05
C LEU A 65 -22.26 -4.85 46.72
N THR A 66 -23.29 -4.33 46.05
CA THR A 66 -24.30 -3.47 46.68
C THR A 66 -25.32 -4.29 47.48
N ILE A 67 -25.64 -5.50 47.01
CA ILE A 67 -26.58 -6.42 47.67
C ILE A 67 -25.87 -7.18 48.81
N GLU A 68 -24.67 -7.71 48.56
CA GLU A 68 -23.85 -8.43 49.52
C GLU A 68 -22.39 -7.92 49.47
N PRO A 69 -22.04 -6.90 50.27
CA PRO A 69 -20.75 -6.20 50.18
C PRO A 69 -19.49 -7.02 50.46
N GLN A 70 -19.65 -8.21 51.05
CA GLN A 70 -18.56 -9.12 51.41
C GLN A 70 -18.54 -10.41 50.59
N GLN A 71 -19.38 -10.52 49.56
CA GLN A 71 -19.49 -11.74 48.76
C GLN A 71 -18.12 -12.10 48.14
N PRO A 72 -17.55 -13.28 48.49
CA PRO A 72 -16.14 -13.54 48.24
C PRO A 72 -15.78 -13.75 46.76
N ASP A 73 -16.67 -14.35 45.96
CA ASP A 73 -16.42 -14.62 44.53
C ASP A 73 -16.51 -13.36 43.66
N ALA A 74 -17.38 -12.42 44.03
CA ALA A 74 -17.55 -11.14 43.38
C ALA A 74 -16.35 -10.23 43.69
N LEU A 75 -15.86 -10.26 44.94
CA LEU A 75 -14.62 -9.58 45.32
C LEU A 75 -13.39 -10.17 44.59
N LEU A 76 -13.29 -11.49 44.47
CA LEU A 76 -12.23 -12.14 43.68
C LEU A 76 -12.26 -11.70 42.22
N LEU A 77 -13.43 -11.80 41.56
CA LEU A 77 -13.56 -11.47 40.15
C LEU A 77 -13.30 -9.98 39.88
N LEU A 78 -13.76 -9.10 40.78
CA LEU A 78 -13.47 -7.66 40.70
C LEU A 78 -11.96 -7.40 40.84
N ALA A 79 -11.30 -8.01 41.80
CA ALA A 79 -9.86 -7.84 42.00
C ALA A 79 -9.03 -8.38 40.82
N GLN A 80 -9.45 -9.48 40.19
CA GLN A 80 -8.83 -10.00 38.96
C GLN A 80 -9.02 -9.04 37.77
N ILE A 81 -10.17 -8.37 37.67
CA ILE A 81 -10.40 -7.30 36.69
C ILE A 81 -9.50 -6.08 36.96
N GLU A 82 -9.35 -5.67 38.22
CA GLU A 82 -8.45 -4.57 38.60
C GLU A 82 -6.99 -4.87 38.27
N LEU A 83 -6.53 -6.09 38.55
CA LEU A 83 -5.16 -6.52 38.24
C LEU A 83 -4.90 -6.48 36.72
N ARG A 84 -5.83 -6.94 35.89
CA ARG A 84 -5.71 -6.83 34.42
C ARG A 84 -5.80 -5.40 33.90
N SER A 85 -6.55 -4.55 34.60
CA SER A 85 -6.69 -3.12 34.29
C SER A 85 -5.50 -2.28 34.79
N ASN A 86 -4.42 -2.92 35.27
CA ASN A 86 -3.22 -2.31 35.81
C ASN A 86 -3.47 -1.42 37.05
N ARG A 87 -4.41 -1.83 37.91
CA ARG A 87 -4.76 -1.14 39.17
C ARG A 87 -4.49 -2.00 40.40
N PRO A 88 -3.21 -2.32 40.70
CA PRO A 88 -2.86 -3.22 41.79
C PRO A 88 -3.24 -2.66 43.17
N ALA A 89 -3.19 -1.34 43.37
CA ALA A 89 -3.58 -0.73 44.64
C ALA A 89 -5.06 -1.01 45.01
N GLU A 90 -5.95 -1.07 44.01
CA GLU A 90 -7.37 -1.36 44.20
C GLU A 90 -7.60 -2.85 44.47
N ALA A 91 -6.91 -3.72 43.72
CA ALA A 91 -6.88 -5.16 43.98
C ALA A 91 -6.33 -5.51 45.38
N GLN A 92 -5.33 -4.77 45.87
CA GLN A 92 -4.76 -4.96 47.20
C GLN A 92 -5.77 -4.64 48.31
N ARG A 93 -6.57 -3.59 48.14
CA ARG A 93 -7.64 -3.23 49.10
C ARG A 93 -8.71 -4.33 49.13
N ILE A 94 -9.07 -4.87 47.96
CA ILE A 94 -10.04 -5.97 47.88
C ILE A 94 -9.47 -7.24 48.52
N LEU A 95 -8.18 -7.54 48.29
CA LEU A 95 -7.49 -8.66 48.93
C LEU A 95 -7.44 -8.52 50.46
N GLN A 96 -7.16 -7.33 50.99
CA GLN A 96 -7.20 -7.07 52.43
C GLN A 96 -8.61 -7.29 53.01
N ARG A 97 -9.65 -6.87 52.29
CA ARG A 97 -11.05 -7.10 52.68
C ARG A 97 -11.40 -8.60 52.70
N LEU A 98 -10.97 -9.35 51.69
CA LEU A 98 -11.13 -10.81 51.64
C LEU A 98 -10.37 -11.52 52.77
N ARG A 99 -9.16 -11.07 53.10
CA ARG A 99 -8.38 -11.60 54.24
C ARG A 99 -9.05 -11.36 55.58
N GLN A 100 -9.64 -10.18 55.78
CA GLN A 100 -10.28 -9.82 57.05
C GLN A 100 -11.58 -10.59 57.29
N HIS A 101 -12.41 -10.74 56.26
CA HIS A 101 -13.74 -11.32 56.41
C HIS A 101 -13.82 -12.81 56.02
N HIS A 102 -12.95 -13.28 55.12
CA HIS A 102 -12.97 -14.64 54.58
C HIS A 102 -11.55 -15.27 54.47
N PRO A 103 -10.73 -15.30 55.55
CA PRO A 103 -9.31 -15.70 55.49
C PRO A 103 -9.06 -17.14 55.03
N LYS A 104 -10.02 -18.05 55.26
CA LYS A 104 -9.92 -19.48 54.88
C LYS A 104 -10.67 -19.82 53.60
N HIS A 105 -11.28 -18.83 52.95
CA HIS A 105 -12.07 -19.06 51.74
C HIS A 105 -11.14 -19.27 50.52
N PRO A 106 -11.45 -20.22 49.60
CA PRO A 106 -10.62 -20.48 48.41
C PRO A 106 -10.34 -19.22 47.57
N ALA A 107 -11.34 -18.35 47.44
CA ALA A 107 -11.22 -17.09 46.72
C ALA A 107 -10.14 -16.14 47.29
N THR A 108 -9.91 -16.18 48.60
CA THR A 108 -8.86 -15.38 49.25
C THR A 108 -7.48 -15.89 48.85
N ARG A 109 -7.26 -17.21 48.93
CA ARG A 109 -5.99 -17.84 48.52
C ARG A 109 -5.71 -17.65 47.02
N GLU A 110 -6.73 -17.81 46.18
CA GLU A 110 -6.60 -17.58 44.72
C GLU A 110 -6.20 -16.12 44.41
N LEU A 111 -6.78 -15.14 45.11
CA LEU A 111 -6.42 -13.75 44.92
C LEU A 111 -5.01 -13.45 45.45
N GLU A 112 -4.55 -14.09 46.53
CA GLU A 112 -3.19 -13.95 47.03
C GLU A 112 -2.15 -14.38 46.00
N ASP A 113 -2.33 -15.56 45.41
CA ASP A 113 -1.44 -16.06 44.36
C ASP A 113 -1.50 -15.17 43.12
N THR A 114 -2.70 -14.79 42.68
CA THR A 114 -2.88 -13.94 41.50
C THR A 114 -2.27 -12.55 41.71
N TYR A 115 -2.46 -11.95 42.89
CA TYR A 115 -1.89 -10.64 43.25
C TYR A 115 -0.36 -10.70 43.33
N ARG A 116 0.21 -11.73 43.97
CA ARG A 116 1.66 -11.93 44.08
C ARG A 116 2.30 -12.08 42.70
N ILE A 117 1.75 -12.93 41.84
CA ILE A 117 2.23 -13.11 40.46
C ILE A 117 2.04 -11.85 39.61
N ALA A 118 0.95 -11.10 39.79
CA ALA A 118 0.73 -9.87 39.02
C ALA A 118 1.63 -8.69 39.45
N THR A 119 2.20 -8.73 40.65
CA THR A 119 2.98 -7.63 41.22
C THR A 119 4.45 -7.98 41.46
N GLN A 120 4.75 -8.88 42.40
CA GLN A 120 6.09 -9.20 42.86
C GLN A 120 6.79 -10.21 41.94
N ASP A 121 6.11 -11.32 41.63
CA ASP A 121 6.70 -12.47 40.93
C ASP A 121 6.41 -12.44 39.41
N LYS A 122 5.98 -11.29 38.89
CA LYS A 122 5.58 -11.09 37.49
C LYS A 122 6.67 -11.48 36.49
N ARG A 123 7.93 -11.15 36.82
CA ARG A 123 9.08 -11.47 35.95
C ARG A 123 9.37 -12.97 35.93
N GLU A 124 9.35 -13.64 37.09
CA GLU A 124 9.67 -15.05 37.17
C GLU A 124 8.60 -15.92 36.48
N MET A 125 7.30 -15.60 36.67
CA MET A 125 6.23 -16.30 35.96
C MET A 125 6.28 -16.08 34.44
N ALA A 126 6.72 -14.90 33.98
CA ALA A 126 6.94 -14.65 32.55
C ALA A 126 8.09 -15.51 32.00
N THR A 127 9.18 -15.68 32.75
CA THR A 127 10.30 -16.57 32.41
C THR A 127 9.83 -18.03 32.32
N VAL A 128 9.03 -18.50 33.27
CA VAL A 128 8.47 -19.86 33.26
C VAL A 128 7.63 -20.13 32.02
N ARG A 129 6.73 -19.20 31.65
CA ARG A 129 5.91 -19.31 30.43
C ARG A 129 6.76 -19.29 29.16
N MET A 130 7.83 -18.50 29.13
CA MET A 130 8.75 -18.43 27.99
C MET A 130 9.52 -19.74 27.80
N LEU A 131 10.09 -20.29 28.89
CA LEU A 131 10.80 -21.57 28.86
C LEU A 131 9.89 -22.73 28.40
N ALA A 132 8.63 -22.76 28.87
CA ALA A 132 7.65 -23.75 28.45
C ALA A 132 7.31 -23.66 26.95
N ARG A 133 7.14 -22.44 26.41
CA ARG A 133 6.90 -22.25 24.96
C ARG A 133 8.13 -22.57 24.10
N GLY A 134 9.33 -22.43 24.66
CA GLY A 134 10.60 -22.75 24.00
C GLY A 134 10.98 -24.24 24.02
N GLY A 135 10.14 -25.12 24.56
CA GLY A 135 10.43 -26.56 24.66
C GLY A 135 11.32 -26.97 25.83
N ASN A 136 11.73 -26.03 26.70
CA ASN A 136 12.55 -26.28 27.90
C ASN A 136 11.67 -26.62 29.12
N GLU A 137 10.83 -27.65 28.96
CA GLU A 137 9.74 -27.95 29.88
C GLU A 137 10.21 -28.41 31.27
N LYS A 138 11.39 -29.06 31.37
CA LYS A 138 11.98 -29.49 32.65
C LYS A 138 12.40 -28.29 33.51
N GLU A 139 13.11 -27.33 32.92
CA GLU A 139 13.55 -26.12 33.64
C GLU A 139 12.35 -25.21 33.98
N ALA A 140 11.39 -25.09 33.06
CA ALA A 140 10.14 -24.38 33.33
C ALA A 140 9.40 -24.97 34.53
N LEU A 141 9.33 -26.30 34.63
CA LEU A 141 8.66 -27.00 35.73
C LEU A 141 9.37 -26.81 37.09
N GLU A 142 10.70 -26.86 37.13
CA GLU A 142 11.47 -26.63 38.37
C GLU A 142 11.25 -25.22 38.94
N ARG A 143 11.28 -24.20 38.07
CA ARG A 143 11.03 -22.81 38.47
C ARG A 143 9.57 -22.58 38.85
N LEU A 144 8.64 -23.25 38.16
CA LEU A 144 7.22 -23.24 38.50
C LEU A 144 6.94 -23.84 39.89
N HIS A 145 7.62 -24.94 40.26
CA HIS A 145 7.52 -25.51 41.61
C HIS A 145 8.07 -24.57 42.70
N LYS A 146 9.13 -23.81 42.40
CA LYS A 146 9.65 -22.78 43.32
C LYS A 146 8.65 -21.63 43.51
N LEU A 147 7.93 -21.25 42.45
CA LEU A 147 6.91 -20.21 42.51
C LEU A 147 5.65 -20.63 43.27
N PHE A 148 5.33 -21.93 43.27
CA PHE A 148 4.16 -22.51 43.92
C PHE A 148 4.56 -23.72 44.79
N PRO A 149 5.22 -23.47 45.93
CA PRO A 149 5.75 -24.54 46.79
C PRO A 149 4.66 -25.39 47.45
N ASP A 150 3.47 -24.81 47.66
CA ASP A 150 2.32 -25.48 48.28
C ASP A 150 1.44 -26.25 47.28
N GLY A 151 1.96 -26.49 46.07
CA GLY A 151 1.25 -27.15 44.99
C GLY A 151 0.54 -26.18 44.03
N PRO A 152 -0.22 -26.72 43.06
CA PRO A 152 -0.81 -25.93 41.97
C PRO A 152 -1.76 -24.84 42.48
N PRO A 153 -1.64 -23.60 41.98
CA PRO A 153 -2.56 -22.51 42.32
C PRO A 153 -3.96 -22.78 41.76
N GLN A 154 -4.98 -22.15 42.34
CA GLN A 154 -6.36 -22.20 41.84
C GLN A 154 -6.57 -21.18 40.71
N GLY A 155 -7.65 -21.35 39.94
CA GLY A 155 -8.01 -20.43 38.86
C GLY A 155 -7.08 -20.50 37.63
N GLU A 156 -6.96 -19.38 36.91
CA GLU A 156 -6.23 -19.29 35.63
C GLU A 156 -4.74 -19.68 35.72
N LEU A 157 -4.09 -19.42 36.85
CA LEU A 157 -2.69 -19.81 37.06
C LEU A 157 -2.53 -21.33 37.16
N GLY A 158 -3.57 -22.05 37.61
CA GLY A 158 -3.58 -23.51 37.66
C GLY A 158 -3.61 -24.15 36.28
N ILE A 159 -4.27 -23.51 35.30
CA ILE A 159 -4.33 -23.99 33.91
C ILE A 159 -2.92 -23.98 33.28
N ASP A 160 -2.19 -22.88 33.48
CA ASP A 160 -0.79 -22.80 33.04
C ASP A 160 0.08 -23.82 33.76
N TYR A 161 -0.15 -24.02 35.06
CA TYR A 161 0.58 -25.02 35.84
C TYR A 161 0.41 -26.44 35.26
N TYR A 162 -0.82 -26.87 34.98
CA TYR A 162 -1.07 -28.21 34.44
C TYR A 162 -0.61 -28.38 33.00
N ARG A 163 -0.69 -27.36 32.16
CA ARG A 163 -0.16 -27.40 30.79
C ARG A 163 1.36 -27.56 30.77
N ILE A 164 2.07 -26.82 31.62
CA ILE A 164 3.53 -26.89 31.73
C ILE A 164 3.95 -28.23 32.36
N LEU A 165 3.24 -28.70 33.39
CA LEU A 165 3.45 -30.03 33.97
C LEU A 165 3.23 -31.14 32.93
N ALA A 166 2.24 -30.98 32.04
CA ALA A 166 1.90 -31.94 30.99
C ALA A 166 2.83 -31.97 29.77
N GLY A 167 3.74 -31.01 29.67
CA GLY A 167 4.79 -31.01 28.66
C GLY A 167 5.76 -32.18 28.85
N THR A 168 6.20 -32.40 30.09
CA THR A 168 7.17 -33.47 30.38
C THR A 168 6.52 -34.87 30.37
N ASP A 169 7.23 -35.89 29.86
CA ASP A 169 6.73 -37.27 29.81
C ASP A 169 6.34 -37.84 31.18
N ALA A 170 7.06 -37.47 32.25
CA ALA A 170 6.77 -37.89 33.62
C ALA A 170 5.65 -37.07 34.29
N GLY A 171 5.48 -35.80 33.91
CA GLY A 171 4.48 -34.89 34.47
C GLY A 171 3.10 -35.03 33.82
N ARG A 172 3.03 -35.43 32.55
CA ARG A 172 1.76 -35.61 31.80
C ARG A 172 0.75 -36.57 32.44
N PRO A 173 1.10 -37.81 32.82
CA PRO A 173 0.13 -38.69 33.49
C PRO A 173 -0.33 -38.14 34.84
N ARG A 174 0.54 -37.40 35.56
CA ARG A 174 0.18 -36.73 36.82
C ARG A 174 -0.78 -35.57 36.59
N ALA A 175 -0.53 -34.73 35.60
CA ALA A 175 -1.41 -33.62 35.21
C ALA A 175 -2.80 -34.13 34.78
N ILE A 176 -2.86 -35.18 33.95
CA ILE A 176 -4.12 -35.79 33.51
C ILE A 176 -4.90 -36.39 34.69
N ALA A 177 -4.22 -37.12 35.58
CA ALA A 177 -4.85 -37.70 36.77
C ALA A 177 -5.42 -36.61 37.70
N GLU A 178 -4.68 -35.52 37.89
CA GLU A 178 -5.08 -34.41 38.73
C GLU A 178 -6.23 -33.59 38.12
N LEU A 179 -6.18 -33.32 36.81
CA LEU A 179 -7.27 -32.67 36.07
C LEU A 179 -8.55 -33.51 36.10
N ARG A 180 -8.46 -34.84 35.95
CA ARG A 180 -9.61 -35.74 36.12
C ARG A 180 -10.18 -35.68 37.53
N ARG A 181 -9.32 -35.67 38.55
CA ARG A 181 -9.74 -35.56 39.97
C ARG A 181 -10.47 -34.25 40.23
N GLN A 182 -9.96 -33.13 39.72
CA GLN A 182 -10.58 -31.82 39.90
C GLN A 182 -11.89 -31.70 39.13
N LEU A 183 -11.97 -32.24 37.93
CA LEU A 183 -13.20 -32.24 37.15
C LEU A 183 -14.27 -33.16 37.75
N ALA A 184 -13.87 -34.22 38.47
CA ALA A 184 -14.80 -35.03 39.25
C ALA A 184 -15.37 -34.26 40.47
N GLN A 185 -14.59 -33.35 41.06
CA GLN A 185 -15.02 -32.50 42.18
C GLN A 185 -15.80 -31.26 41.71
N ARG A 186 -15.49 -30.74 40.51
CA ARG A 186 -16.11 -29.58 39.89
C ARG A 186 -16.49 -29.91 38.44
N PRO A 187 -17.60 -30.66 38.22
CA PRO A 187 -18.03 -31.07 36.88
C PRO A 187 -18.36 -29.88 35.97
N ASP A 188 -18.66 -28.73 36.59
CA ASP A 188 -19.08 -27.51 35.89
C ASP A 188 -17.89 -26.64 35.43
N ASP A 189 -16.64 -27.01 35.69
CA ASP A 189 -15.48 -26.24 35.23
C ASP A 189 -15.14 -26.53 33.76
N ALA A 190 -15.79 -25.78 32.85
CA ALA A 190 -15.59 -25.92 31.41
C ALA A 190 -14.15 -25.61 30.96
N ARG A 191 -13.41 -24.78 31.71
CA ARG A 191 -12.03 -24.38 31.36
C ARG A 191 -11.05 -25.54 31.62
N LEU A 192 -11.17 -26.21 32.77
CA LEU A 192 -10.37 -27.40 33.08
C LEU A 192 -10.71 -28.59 32.17
N ALA A 193 -12.00 -28.80 31.87
CA ALA A 193 -12.45 -29.84 30.97
C ALA A 193 -11.88 -29.69 29.56
N LEU A 194 -11.79 -28.44 29.06
CA LEU A 194 -11.23 -28.15 27.74
C LEU A 194 -9.73 -28.51 27.66
N VAL A 195 -8.97 -28.18 28.71
CA VAL A 195 -7.53 -28.52 28.82
C VAL A 195 -7.33 -30.03 28.89
N LEU A 196 -8.17 -30.74 29.65
CA LEU A 196 -8.12 -32.20 29.70
C LEU A 196 -8.47 -32.84 28.34
N GLY A 197 -9.49 -32.32 27.65
CA GLY A 197 -9.88 -32.81 26.31
C GLY A 197 -8.76 -32.65 25.29
N ASP A 198 -8.10 -31.48 25.29
CA ASP A 198 -6.92 -31.18 24.48
C ASP A 198 -5.82 -32.24 24.70
N LEU A 199 -5.41 -32.44 25.97
CA LEU A 199 -4.34 -33.37 26.34
C LEU A 199 -4.65 -34.84 26.03
N LEU A 200 -5.91 -35.27 26.15
CA LEU A 200 -6.34 -36.65 25.88
C LEU A 200 -6.37 -36.97 24.38
N THR A 201 -6.68 -36.00 23.52
CA THR A 201 -6.77 -36.22 22.07
C THR A 201 -5.43 -36.41 21.36
N ASP A 202 -4.32 -36.01 21.99
CA ASP A 202 -2.99 -36.11 21.41
C ASP A 202 -2.48 -37.56 21.27
N ARG A 203 -2.86 -38.47 22.18
CA ARG A 203 -2.35 -39.85 22.20
C ARG A 203 -3.41 -40.86 21.71
N PRO A 204 -3.05 -41.87 20.88
CA PRO A 204 -4.01 -42.85 20.36
C PRO A 204 -4.85 -43.57 21.42
N ALA A 205 -4.21 -43.98 22.53
CA ALA A 205 -4.86 -44.75 23.59
C ALA A 205 -5.96 -43.99 24.36
N THR A 206 -5.89 -42.66 24.41
CA THR A 206 -6.83 -41.80 25.15
C THR A 206 -7.74 -40.97 24.24
N ARG A 207 -7.59 -41.13 22.91
CA ARG A 207 -8.21 -40.25 21.92
C ARG A 207 -9.73 -40.30 21.94
N ALA A 208 -10.31 -41.50 22.00
CA ALA A 208 -11.76 -41.67 22.05
C ALA A 208 -12.38 -41.04 23.31
N GLU A 209 -11.68 -41.09 24.45
CA GLU A 209 -12.10 -40.42 25.68
C GLU A 209 -12.05 -38.89 25.53
N GLY A 210 -10.98 -38.36 24.94
CA GLY A 210 -10.84 -36.94 24.63
C GLY A 210 -11.93 -36.42 23.69
N LEU A 211 -12.23 -37.15 22.61
CA LEU A 211 -13.33 -36.85 21.68
C LEU A 211 -14.70 -36.87 22.38
N GLY A 212 -14.93 -37.82 23.30
CA GLY A 212 -16.13 -37.87 24.12
C GLY A 212 -16.27 -36.69 25.10
N LEU A 213 -15.15 -36.14 25.60
CA LEU A 213 -15.16 -34.95 26.46
C LEU A 213 -15.44 -33.66 25.67
N LEU A 214 -14.82 -33.51 24.50
CA LEU A 214 -15.04 -32.37 23.60
C LEU A 214 -16.47 -32.33 23.07
N TYR A 215 -17.06 -33.48 22.77
CA TYR A 215 -18.49 -33.58 22.42
C TYR A 215 -19.40 -33.00 23.50
N ARG A 216 -19.20 -33.42 24.76
CA ARG A 216 -19.99 -32.87 25.88
C ARG A 216 -19.75 -31.37 26.09
N LEU A 217 -18.54 -30.87 25.87
CA LEU A 217 -18.23 -29.44 25.99
C LEU A 217 -18.88 -28.61 24.88
N SER A 218 -18.97 -29.14 23.66
CA SER A 218 -19.60 -28.44 22.53
C SER A 218 -21.10 -28.17 22.73
N GLN A 219 -21.74 -28.97 23.60
CA GLN A 219 -23.16 -28.88 23.95
C GLN A 219 -23.44 -27.97 25.15
N ARG A 220 -22.39 -27.45 25.82
CA ARG A 220 -22.51 -26.61 27.01
C ARG A 220 -22.47 -25.12 26.67
N THR A 221 -23.38 -24.34 27.27
CA THR A 221 -23.50 -22.89 27.02
C THR A 221 -22.45 -22.04 27.73
N ASP A 222 -21.80 -22.58 28.75
CA ASP A 222 -20.77 -21.92 29.57
C ASP A 222 -19.32 -22.23 29.08
N ALA A 223 -19.18 -23.11 28.08
CA ALA A 223 -17.90 -23.51 27.51
C ALA A 223 -17.52 -22.71 26.26
N ASP A 224 -16.22 -22.60 25.98
CA ASP A 224 -15.72 -22.06 24.71
C ASP A 224 -15.94 -23.09 23.58
N ARG A 225 -17.18 -23.12 23.06
CA ARG A 225 -17.62 -24.03 21.99
C ARG A 225 -16.72 -23.98 20.76
N LYS A 226 -16.21 -22.79 20.41
CA LYS A 226 -15.36 -22.61 19.23
C LYS A 226 -14.05 -23.37 19.41
N THR A 227 -13.36 -23.15 20.53
CA THR A 227 -12.10 -23.84 20.82
C THR A 227 -12.30 -25.35 20.95
N ALA A 228 -13.42 -25.81 21.53
CA ALA A 228 -13.73 -27.24 21.63
C ALA A 228 -13.92 -27.90 20.25
N LEU A 229 -14.63 -27.26 19.33
CA LEU A 229 -14.84 -27.75 17.97
C LEU A 229 -13.56 -27.76 17.15
N ASP A 230 -12.67 -26.77 17.33
CA ASP A 230 -11.37 -26.73 16.65
C ASP A 230 -10.45 -27.90 17.09
N ILE A 231 -10.41 -28.19 18.40
CA ILE A 231 -9.66 -29.34 18.94
C ILE A 231 -10.28 -30.67 18.48
N TRP A 232 -11.61 -30.77 18.38
CA TRP A 232 -12.28 -31.97 17.88
C TRP A 232 -11.95 -32.19 16.40
N ARG A 233 -12.10 -31.14 15.59
CA ARG A 233 -11.86 -31.15 14.14
C ARG A 233 -10.45 -31.63 13.80
N ARG A 234 -9.42 -31.02 14.39
CA ARG A 234 -8.01 -31.39 14.14
C ARG A 234 -7.71 -32.86 14.52
N THR A 235 -8.42 -33.41 15.49
CA THR A 235 -8.24 -34.80 15.94
C THR A 235 -8.88 -35.78 14.97
N LEU A 236 -10.05 -35.49 14.41
CA LEU A 236 -10.71 -36.34 13.41
C LEU A 236 -9.90 -36.43 12.10
N TYR A 237 -9.33 -35.32 11.64
CA TYR A 237 -8.46 -35.33 10.45
C TYR A 237 -7.16 -36.13 10.63
N ARG A 238 -6.79 -36.48 11.86
CA ARG A 238 -5.65 -37.35 12.15
C ARG A 238 -5.98 -38.85 12.04
N VAL A 239 -7.26 -39.23 11.97
CA VAL A 239 -7.76 -40.63 12.03
C VAL A 239 -8.79 -40.94 10.91
N SER A 240 -8.63 -40.34 9.73
CA SER A 240 -9.61 -40.39 8.63
C SER A 240 -9.70 -41.74 7.89
N ASP A 241 -8.79 -42.68 8.15
CA ASP A 241 -8.66 -43.95 7.44
C ASP A 241 -9.18 -45.17 8.22
N ASP A 242 -9.47 -45.02 9.52
CA ASP A 242 -9.87 -46.09 10.42
C ASP A 242 -11.41 -46.21 10.53
N PRO A 243 -12.03 -47.31 10.03
CA PRO A 243 -13.47 -47.52 10.10
C PRO A 243 -14.05 -47.55 11.53
N ALA A 244 -13.22 -47.66 12.57
CA ALA A 244 -13.65 -47.60 13.97
C ALA A 244 -14.04 -46.19 14.44
N TYR A 245 -13.57 -45.11 13.77
CA TYR A 245 -13.85 -43.73 14.16
C TYR A 245 -15.03 -43.09 13.41
N ALA A 246 -15.70 -43.82 12.52
CA ALA A 246 -16.88 -43.36 11.77
C ALA A 246 -17.96 -42.72 12.67
N VAL A 247 -18.21 -43.31 13.85
CA VAL A 247 -19.18 -42.80 14.84
C VAL A 247 -18.83 -41.39 15.37
N TRP A 248 -17.54 -41.01 15.42
CA TRP A 248 -17.12 -39.68 15.89
C TRP A 248 -17.22 -38.61 14.80
N PHE A 249 -17.09 -38.98 13.53
CA PHE A 249 -17.37 -38.10 12.39
C PHE A 249 -18.87 -37.79 12.30
N GLU A 250 -19.73 -38.79 12.50
CA GLU A 250 -21.18 -38.62 12.56
C GLU A 250 -21.60 -37.61 13.64
N ARG A 251 -21.06 -37.73 14.86
CA ARG A 251 -21.36 -36.80 15.98
C ARG A 251 -20.82 -35.38 15.77
N TYR A 252 -19.66 -35.24 15.13
CA TYR A 252 -19.09 -33.92 14.83
C TYR A 252 -19.93 -33.15 13.81
N LEU A 253 -20.44 -33.84 12.79
CA LEU A 253 -21.30 -33.26 11.75
C LEU A 253 -22.67 -32.81 12.27
N GLN A 254 -23.11 -33.28 13.44
CA GLN A 254 -24.31 -32.75 14.10
C GLN A 254 -24.07 -31.34 14.68
N GLU A 255 -22.84 -31.02 15.10
CA GLU A 255 -22.48 -29.72 15.68
C GLU A 255 -21.94 -28.73 14.63
N ALA A 256 -21.29 -29.25 13.58
CA ALA A 256 -20.71 -28.52 12.47
C ALA A 256 -21.21 -29.12 11.14
N PRO A 257 -22.50 -28.94 10.79
CA PRO A 257 -23.10 -29.55 9.60
C PRO A 257 -22.46 -29.07 8.29
N ASP A 258 -21.80 -27.91 8.31
CA ASP A 258 -21.17 -27.28 7.16
C ASP A 258 -19.75 -27.81 6.84
N ASP A 259 -19.21 -28.78 7.60
CA ASP A 259 -17.91 -29.38 7.29
C ASP A 259 -18.04 -30.50 6.23
N ASP A 260 -18.00 -30.12 4.96
CA ASP A 260 -18.13 -31.03 3.81
C ASP A 260 -17.07 -32.14 3.77
N ILE A 261 -15.85 -31.86 4.27
CA ILE A 261 -14.74 -32.83 4.25
C ILE A 261 -14.98 -33.94 5.27
N ALA A 262 -15.50 -33.58 6.45
CA ALA A 262 -15.92 -34.58 7.45
C ALA A 262 -17.09 -35.45 6.94
N ARG A 263 -18.01 -34.88 6.15
CA ARG A 263 -19.15 -35.61 5.54
C ARG A 263 -18.71 -36.63 4.50
N GLN A 264 -17.74 -36.27 3.66
CA GLN A 264 -17.16 -37.19 2.68
C GLN A 264 -16.40 -38.35 3.34
N THR A 265 -15.60 -38.04 4.36
CA THR A 265 -14.81 -39.03 5.09
C THR A 265 -15.69 -40.11 5.75
N LEU A 266 -16.85 -39.73 6.29
CA LEU A 266 -17.81 -40.68 6.89
C LEU A 266 -18.34 -41.70 5.86
N ALA A 267 -18.73 -41.25 4.66
CA ALA A 267 -19.30 -42.10 3.62
C ALA A 267 -18.31 -43.18 3.13
N GLU A 268 -17.01 -42.86 3.08
CA GLU A 268 -15.97 -43.79 2.66
C GLU A 268 -15.74 -44.93 3.66
N LEU A 269 -15.83 -44.64 4.96
CA LEU A 269 -15.63 -45.62 6.03
C LEU A 269 -16.77 -46.65 6.07
N GLU A 270 -18.01 -46.25 5.76
CA GLU A 270 -19.18 -47.13 5.73
C GLU A 270 -19.17 -48.10 4.55
N ALA A 271 -18.79 -47.64 3.35
CA ALA A 271 -18.72 -48.47 2.15
C ALA A 271 -17.78 -49.69 2.30
N ARG A 272 -16.69 -49.54 3.05
CA ARG A 272 -15.71 -50.62 3.28
C ARG A 272 -16.26 -51.75 4.14
N ARG A 273 -17.19 -51.49 5.06
CA ARG A 273 -17.77 -52.54 5.94
C ARG A 273 -18.69 -53.50 5.18
N GLU A 274 -19.37 -53.02 4.13
CA GLU A 274 -20.40 -53.77 3.39
C GLU A 274 -19.80 -54.72 2.32
N ALA A 275 -18.69 -54.33 1.67
CA ALA A 275 -18.05 -55.12 0.62
C ALA A 275 -17.59 -56.53 1.07
N HIS A 276 -17.22 -56.67 2.34
CA HIS A 276 -16.68 -57.91 2.89
C HIS A 276 -17.71 -59.05 2.98
N ARG A 277 -19.00 -58.74 3.17
CA ARG A 277 -20.06 -59.77 3.29
C ARG A 277 -20.44 -60.45 1.97
N ARG A 278 -20.22 -59.80 0.82
CA ARG A 278 -20.73 -60.24 -0.50
C ARG A 278 -19.89 -61.33 -1.19
N MET A 279 -18.65 -61.59 -0.76
CA MET A 279 -17.69 -62.44 -1.47
C MET A 279 -17.99 -63.95 -1.43
N LEU A 280 -18.78 -64.44 -0.48
CA LEU A 280 -18.91 -65.88 -0.18
C LEU A 280 -20.01 -66.62 -0.96
N ALA A 281 -20.92 -65.92 -1.64
CA ALA A 281 -22.12 -66.50 -2.26
C ALA A 281 -22.06 -66.65 -3.80
N ASP A 282 -20.86 -66.59 -4.39
CA ASP A 282 -20.66 -66.25 -5.81
C ASP A 282 -20.50 -67.47 -6.79
N PRO A 283 -21.34 -67.62 -7.87
CA PRO A 283 -21.38 -68.73 -8.85
C PRO A 283 -20.05 -69.07 -9.54
N ALA A 284 -19.19 -68.07 -9.55
CA ALA A 284 -17.90 -68.08 -10.14
C ALA A 284 -16.88 -69.08 -9.65
N TYR A 285 -17.03 -69.49 -8.40
CA TYR A 285 -16.19 -70.52 -7.81
C TYR A 285 -16.27 -71.82 -8.58
N GLN A 286 -17.42 -72.07 -9.20
CA GLN A 286 -17.77 -73.35 -9.80
C GLN A 286 -17.12 -73.51 -11.18
N ALA A 287 -16.92 -72.40 -11.88
CA ALA A 287 -16.29 -72.43 -13.18
C ALA A 287 -14.77 -72.62 -13.10
N ARG A 288 -14.10 -72.22 -11.99
CA ARG A 288 -12.66 -72.46 -11.74
C ARG A 288 -12.24 -73.90 -11.95
N GLN A 289 -13.08 -74.81 -11.49
CA GLN A 289 -12.78 -76.22 -11.44
C GLN A 289 -12.84 -76.91 -12.82
N ARG A 290 -13.37 -76.23 -13.85
CA ARG A 290 -13.52 -76.80 -15.20
C ARG A 290 -12.29 -76.58 -16.09
N GLY A 291 -11.65 -75.42 -16.00
CA GLY A 291 -10.48 -75.09 -16.84
C GLY A 291 -9.24 -75.91 -16.54
N LEU A 292 -9.07 -76.36 -15.29
CA LEU A 292 -7.91 -77.16 -14.87
C LEU A 292 -7.79 -78.49 -15.62
N ARG A 293 -8.90 -79.11 -16.05
CA ARG A 293 -8.92 -80.42 -16.73
C ARG A 293 -8.49 -80.41 -18.20
N GLN A 294 -8.58 -79.25 -18.87
CA GLN A 294 -8.31 -79.15 -20.32
C GLN A 294 -6.84 -78.80 -20.62
N LEU A 295 -6.19 -78.06 -19.74
CA LEU A 295 -4.78 -77.67 -19.85
C LEU A 295 -3.82 -78.88 -19.90
N GLU A 296 -4.20 -79.99 -19.25
CA GLU A 296 -3.40 -81.22 -19.15
C GLU A 296 -3.39 -82.07 -20.45
N ARG A 297 -4.34 -81.88 -21.38
CA ARG A 297 -4.43 -82.63 -22.66
C ARG A 297 -3.69 -81.97 -23.83
N GLY A 298 -3.09 -80.79 -23.62
CA GLY A 298 -2.39 -80.02 -24.66
C GLY A 298 -3.30 -79.12 -25.53
N ASN A 299 -4.61 -79.14 -25.32
CA ASN A 299 -5.58 -78.34 -26.08
C ASN A 299 -5.67 -76.90 -25.54
N LEU A 300 -4.70 -76.05 -25.90
CA LEU A 300 -4.54 -74.69 -25.34
C LEU A 300 -5.77 -73.77 -25.54
N ALA A 301 -6.52 -73.95 -26.63
CA ALA A 301 -7.71 -73.15 -26.95
C ALA A 301 -8.93 -73.50 -26.07
N GLU A 302 -9.18 -74.79 -25.83
CA GLU A 302 -10.32 -75.26 -25.00
C GLU A 302 -10.08 -75.01 -23.50
N ALA A 303 -8.81 -75.08 -23.06
CA ALA A 303 -8.40 -74.75 -21.70
C ALA A 303 -8.56 -73.26 -21.39
N GLN A 304 -8.17 -72.40 -22.33
CA GLN A 304 -8.35 -70.96 -22.22
C GLN A 304 -9.85 -70.60 -22.10
N ALA A 305 -10.74 -71.18 -22.92
CA ALA A 305 -12.17 -70.89 -22.88
C ALA A 305 -12.86 -71.25 -21.54
N ALA A 306 -12.50 -72.40 -20.94
CA ALA A 306 -13.06 -72.84 -19.67
C ALA A 306 -12.53 -72.02 -18.46
N PHE A 307 -11.26 -71.59 -18.47
CA PHE A 307 -10.73 -70.68 -17.47
C PHE A 307 -11.21 -69.24 -17.65
N GLU A 308 -11.47 -68.82 -18.87
CA GLU A 308 -12.14 -67.53 -19.13
C GLU A 308 -13.57 -67.54 -18.62
N GLN A 309 -14.32 -68.65 -18.72
CA GLN A 309 -15.64 -68.77 -18.10
C GLN A 309 -15.60 -68.71 -16.57
N ALA A 310 -14.58 -69.31 -15.96
CA ALA A 310 -14.29 -69.16 -14.54
C ALA A 310 -13.96 -67.73 -14.16
N MET A 311 -13.11 -67.10 -14.97
CA MET A 311 -12.63 -65.74 -14.79
C MET A 311 -13.70 -64.68 -15.07
N ARG A 312 -14.71 -64.98 -15.90
CA ARG A 312 -15.89 -64.13 -16.15
C ARG A 312 -16.72 -63.89 -14.91
N THR A 313 -16.58 -64.75 -13.91
CA THR A 313 -17.38 -64.70 -12.70
C THR A 313 -16.45 -64.56 -11.47
N ARG A 314 -15.29 -65.25 -11.40
CA ARG A 314 -14.22 -65.16 -10.36
C ARG A 314 -12.91 -65.03 -11.08
N GLY A 315 -12.60 -63.81 -11.50
CA GLY A 315 -11.34 -63.49 -12.15
C GLY A 315 -10.10 -63.57 -11.24
N ASN A 316 -10.29 -63.80 -9.94
CA ASN A 316 -9.25 -63.87 -8.93
C ASN A 316 -9.22 -65.25 -8.28
N ASP A 317 -9.04 -66.29 -9.07
CA ASP A 317 -9.00 -67.67 -8.60
C ASP A 317 -7.66 -68.33 -9.01
N ALA A 318 -6.82 -68.76 -8.06
CA ALA A 318 -5.37 -68.98 -8.30
C ALA A 318 -5.09 -69.99 -9.36
N GLU A 319 -5.76 -71.12 -9.24
CA GLU A 319 -5.72 -72.18 -10.21
C GLU A 319 -6.23 -71.74 -11.58
N VAL A 320 -7.23 -70.87 -11.64
CA VAL A 320 -7.78 -70.35 -12.91
C VAL A 320 -6.75 -69.49 -13.60
N VAL A 321 -6.16 -68.62 -12.81
CA VAL A 321 -5.19 -67.66 -13.26
C VAL A 321 -3.88 -68.38 -13.60
N GLY A 322 -3.41 -69.30 -12.77
CA GLY A 322 -2.23 -70.12 -13.03
C GLY A 322 -2.39 -71.02 -14.23
N GLY A 323 -3.59 -71.53 -14.45
CA GLY A 323 -3.94 -72.26 -15.65
C GLY A 323 -3.85 -71.40 -16.92
N LEU A 324 -4.32 -70.16 -16.88
CA LEU A 324 -4.14 -69.21 -17.99
C LEU A 324 -2.67 -68.81 -18.18
N GLY A 325 -1.88 -68.73 -17.10
CA GLY A 325 -0.45 -68.38 -17.17
C GLY A 325 0.38 -69.41 -17.91
N LEU A 326 0.03 -70.69 -17.78
CA LEU A 326 0.65 -71.81 -18.49
C LEU A 326 0.36 -71.76 -19.99
N VAL A 327 -0.82 -71.27 -20.37
CA VAL A 327 -1.15 -70.99 -21.76
C VAL A 327 -0.29 -69.84 -22.31
N ARG A 328 -0.22 -68.70 -21.59
CA ARG A 328 0.52 -67.50 -22.04
C ARG A 328 2.03 -67.69 -22.13
N LEU A 329 2.61 -68.53 -21.27
CA LEU A 329 4.05 -68.78 -21.30
C LEU A 329 4.48 -69.45 -22.61
N ARG A 330 3.67 -70.40 -23.10
CA ARG A 330 3.93 -71.17 -24.34
C ARG A 330 3.74 -70.36 -25.62
N GLU A 331 3.17 -69.15 -25.52
CA GLU A 331 2.92 -68.24 -26.65
C GLU A 331 3.94 -67.09 -26.74
N GLY A 332 4.98 -67.06 -25.89
CA GLY A 332 5.97 -65.97 -25.88
C GLY A 332 5.54 -64.70 -25.12
N ARG A 333 4.37 -64.71 -24.48
CA ARG A 333 3.81 -63.56 -23.73
C ARG A 333 4.26 -63.60 -22.28
N HIS A 334 5.55 -63.34 -22.08
CA HIS A 334 6.25 -63.64 -20.83
C HIS A 334 5.76 -62.83 -19.62
N ASP A 335 5.32 -61.57 -19.80
CA ASP A 335 4.73 -60.79 -18.71
C ASP A 335 3.30 -61.20 -18.38
N GLU A 336 2.49 -61.56 -19.38
CA GLU A 336 1.14 -62.10 -19.14
C GLU A 336 1.24 -63.45 -18.41
N ALA A 337 2.17 -64.31 -18.84
CA ALA A 337 2.44 -65.58 -18.19
C ALA A 337 2.94 -65.41 -16.74
N ARG A 338 3.91 -64.50 -16.52
CA ARG A 338 4.43 -64.17 -15.20
C ARG A 338 3.35 -63.57 -14.30
N ALA A 339 2.51 -62.69 -14.83
CA ALA A 339 1.39 -62.10 -14.11
C ALA A 339 0.37 -63.15 -13.70
N LEU A 340 0.08 -64.09 -14.60
CA LEU A 340 -0.87 -65.15 -14.33
C LEU A 340 -0.30 -66.20 -13.36
N PHE A 341 0.99 -66.54 -13.40
CA PHE A 341 1.63 -67.40 -12.38
C PHE A 341 1.86 -66.72 -11.04
N SER A 342 2.15 -65.43 -11.04
CA SER A 342 2.25 -64.64 -9.81
C SER A 342 0.88 -64.54 -9.14
N ARG A 343 -0.17 -64.34 -9.93
CA ARG A 343 -1.55 -64.28 -9.44
C ARG A 343 -2.06 -65.67 -9.04
N ALA A 344 -1.53 -66.75 -9.63
CA ALA A 344 -1.73 -68.12 -9.15
C ALA A 344 -1.03 -68.46 -7.83
N LEU A 345 0.25 -68.14 -7.72
CA LEU A 345 1.05 -68.36 -6.51
C LEU A 345 0.42 -67.73 -5.27
N GLN A 346 -0.30 -66.64 -5.50
CA GLN A 346 -0.86 -65.85 -4.44
C GLN A 346 -2.26 -66.29 -4.06
N LEU A 347 -3.15 -66.61 -5.02
CA LEU A 347 -4.47 -67.07 -4.59
C LEU A 347 -4.43 -68.53 -4.09
N ASP A 348 -3.30 -69.24 -4.26
CA ASP A 348 -3.00 -70.51 -3.59
C ASP A 348 -1.53 -70.61 -3.11
N PRO A 349 -1.24 -70.07 -1.90
CA PRO A 349 0.07 -70.09 -1.26
C PRO A 349 0.53 -71.45 -0.71
N GLU A 350 -0.31 -72.48 -0.64
CA GLU A 350 0.13 -73.83 -0.26
C GLU A 350 0.93 -74.48 -1.40
N GLN A 351 0.56 -74.18 -2.64
CA GLN A 351 1.19 -74.69 -3.87
C GLN A 351 2.42 -73.86 -4.30
N ARG A 352 3.12 -73.26 -3.33
CA ARG A 352 4.12 -72.20 -3.53
C ARG A 352 5.26 -72.58 -4.46
N ASN A 353 5.78 -73.80 -4.31
CA ASN A 353 6.97 -74.22 -5.05
C ASN A 353 6.67 -74.45 -6.55
N LYS A 354 5.47 -74.96 -6.87
CA LYS A 354 4.99 -75.21 -8.25
C LYS A 354 4.84 -73.91 -9.03
N TRP A 355 4.09 -72.97 -8.48
CA TRP A 355 3.88 -71.68 -9.15
C TRP A 355 5.15 -70.83 -9.18
N ARG A 356 6.05 -71.00 -8.20
CA ARG A 356 7.34 -70.32 -8.13
C ARG A 356 8.33 -70.74 -9.22
N SER A 357 8.43 -72.03 -9.55
CA SER A 357 9.33 -72.49 -10.63
C SER A 357 8.88 -71.99 -12.01
N LEU A 358 7.58 -72.07 -12.32
CA LEU A 358 7.03 -71.57 -13.58
C LEU A 358 7.06 -70.04 -13.67
N LEU A 359 6.84 -69.39 -12.53
CA LEU A 359 7.07 -67.96 -12.38
C LEU A 359 8.54 -67.63 -12.66
N ASP A 360 9.51 -68.39 -12.19
CA ASP A 360 10.93 -68.13 -12.37
C ASP A 360 11.37 -68.15 -13.84
N THR A 361 10.91 -69.11 -14.64
CA THR A 361 11.22 -69.19 -16.09
C THR A 361 10.57 -68.07 -16.88
N ALA A 362 9.28 -67.79 -16.62
CA ALA A 362 8.57 -66.65 -17.20
C ALA A 362 9.23 -65.32 -16.80
N THR A 363 9.72 -65.26 -15.56
CA THR A 363 10.41 -64.10 -15.00
C THR A 363 11.73 -63.86 -15.70
N PHE A 364 12.56 -64.85 -16.00
CA PHE A 364 13.85 -64.60 -16.67
C PHE A 364 13.69 -63.86 -18.02
N TRP A 365 12.89 -64.41 -18.93
CA TRP A 365 12.70 -63.81 -20.26
C TRP A 365 11.85 -62.53 -20.23
N GLY A 366 10.86 -62.47 -19.35
CA GLY A 366 10.12 -61.24 -19.09
C GLY A 366 11.01 -60.16 -18.46
N THR A 367 12.00 -60.54 -17.64
CA THR A 367 12.96 -59.63 -17.02
C THR A 367 13.89 -59.04 -18.06
N ILE A 368 14.38 -59.81 -19.05
CA ILE A 368 15.15 -59.25 -20.17
C ILE A 368 14.31 -58.27 -21.01
N ALA A 369 13.07 -58.66 -21.35
CA ALA A 369 12.18 -57.81 -22.14
C ALA A 369 11.83 -56.49 -21.41
N ARG A 370 11.57 -56.57 -20.10
CA ARG A 370 11.33 -55.40 -19.24
C ARG A 370 12.59 -54.59 -18.98
N ALA A 371 13.75 -55.22 -18.83
CA ALA A 371 15.00 -54.47 -18.65
C ALA A 371 15.23 -53.55 -19.85
N ARG A 372 14.96 -54.05 -21.06
CA ARG A 372 15.05 -53.29 -22.31
C ARG A 372 13.99 -52.17 -22.38
N LEU A 373 12.75 -52.50 -22.06
CA LEU A 373 11.64 -51.52 -22.05
C LEU A 373 11.87 -50.41 -21.01
N ALA A 374 12.31 -50.77 -19.80
CA ALA A 374 12.64 -49.84 -18.72
C ALA A 374 13.78 -48.91 -19.12
N GLY A 375 14.80 -49.44 -19.81
CA GLY A 375 15.84 -48.62 -20.42
C GLY A 375 15.27 -47.56 -21.37
N THR A 376 14.40 -47.97 -22.31
CA THR A 376 13.79 -47.04 -23.28
C THR A 376 12.78 -46.05 -22.67
N GLN A 377 12.19 -46.38 -21.53
CA GLN A 377 11.29 -45.49 -20.77
C GLN A 377 12.03 -44.55 -19.81
N GLY A 378 13.37 -44.57 -19.80
CA GLY A 378 14.16 -43.73 -18.91
C GLY A 378 14.13 -44.15 -17.44
N LYS A 379 13.94 -45.46 -17.15
CA LYS A 379 13.97 -46.05 -15.79
C LYS A 379 15.21 -46.92 -15.59
N PRO A 380 16.37 -46.31 -15.36
CA PRO A 380 17.65 -47.01 -15.45
C PRO A 380 17.97 -47.89 -14.24
N GLY A 381 17.55 -47.53 -13.02
CA GLY A 381 17.68 -48.44 -11.84
C GLY A 381 16.91 -49.73 -11.99
N GLU A 382 15.75 -49.64 -12.61
CA GLU A 382 14.94 -50.80 -12.90
C GLU A 382 15.59 -51.64 -14.01
N ALA A 383 16.06 -51.01 -15.08
CA ALA A 383 16.79 -51.68 -16.15
C ALA A 383 18.05 -52.40 -15.63
N GLU A 384 18.83 -51.81 -14.72
CA GLU A 384 20.03 -52.42 -14.15
C GLU A 384 19.63 -53.62 -13.32
N THR A 385 18.69 -53.40 -12.41
CA THR A 385 18.30 -54.42 -11.47
C THR A 385 17.74 -55.63 -12.22
N LEU A 386 16.92 -55.40 -13.24
CA LEU A 386 16.41 -56.45 -14.12
C LEU A 386 17.54 -57.10 -14.92
N ALA A 387 18.49 -56.34 -15.45
CA ALA A 387 19.63 -56.88 -16.19
C ALA A 387 20.57 -57.71 -15.32
N ARG A 388 20.92 -57.26 -14.10
CA ARG A 388 21.69 -58.05 -13.12
C ARG A 388 20.92 -59.26 -12.62
N GLN A 389 19.60 -59.16 -12.47
CA GLN A 389 18.75 -60.30 -12.13
C GLN A 389 18.73 -61.34 -13.24
N ALA A 390 18.76 -60.90 -14.50
CA ALA A 390 18.93 -61.80 -15.62
C ALA A 390 20.35 -62.41 -15.62
N LEU A 391 21.40 -61.62 -15.40
CA LEU A 391 22.78 -62.10 -15.38
C LEU A 391 23.08 -63.04 -14.20
N ALA A 392 22.48 -62.82 -13.03
CA ALA A 392 22.59 -63.72 -11.88
C ALA A 392 22.00 -65.11 -12.18
N ARG A 393 21.08 -65.20 -13.15
CA ARG A 393 20.53 -66.45 -13.66
C ARG A 393 21.34 -66.98 -14.86
N GLN A 394 21.88 -66.11 -15.70
CA GLN A 394 22.70 -66.44 -16.87
C GLN A 394 23.89 -65.46 -17.02
N PRO A 395 25.08 -65.78 -16.45
CA PRO A 395 26.18 -64.83 -16.28
C PRO A 395 26.78 -64.19 -17.55
N ASP A 396 26.75 -64.86 -18.71
CA ASP A 396 27.40 -64.40 -19.94
C ASP A 396 26.41 -63.91 -21.03
N ASN A 397 25.19 -63.55 -20.64
CA ASN A 397 24.16 -63.15 -21.61
C ASN A 397 24.41 -61.74 -22.16
N ALA A 398 24.74 -61.63 -23.46
CA ALA A 398 25.09 -60.37 -24.12
C ALA A 398 23.99 -59.31 -24.08
N ASP A 399 22.71 -59.70 -24.21
CA ASP A 399 21.57 -58.77 -24.15
C ASP A 399 21.42 -58.17 -22.74
N ALA A 400 21.64 -58.99 -21.71
CA ALA A 400 21.59 -58.54 -20.33
C ALA A 400 22.77 -57.63 -19.98
N LEU A 401 23.98 -57.91 -20.48
CA LEU A 401 25.16 -57.05 -20.28
C LEU A 401 24.99 -55.65 -20.89
N VAL A 402 24.40 -55.58 -22.10
CA VAL A 402 24.13 -54.30 -22.77
C VAL A 402 23.13 -53.46 -21.98
N ILE A 403 22.03 -54.07 -21.54
CA ILE A 403 21.01 -53.36 -20.76
C ILE A 403 21.56 -52.94 -19.40
N LEU A 404 22.44 -53.75 -18.78
CA LEU A 404 23.12 -53.41 -17.54
C LEU A 404 24.01 -52.17 -17.69
N ALA A 405 24.80 -52.11 -18.76
CA ALA A 405 25.68 -50.97 -19.01
C ALA A 405 24.87 -49.67 -19.17
N ASP A 406 23.84 -49.66 -20.04
CA ASP A 406 22.97 -48.49 -20.26
C ASP A 406 22.27 -48.03 -18.98
N ALA A 407 21.84 -49.00 -18.18
CA ALA A 407 21.21 -48.75 -16.91
C ALA A 407 22.14 -48.19 -15.82
N LEU A 408 23.39 -48.66 -15.75
CA LEU A 408 24.39 -48.13 -14.82
C LEU A 408 24.76 -46.69 -15.16
N VAL A 409 24.92 -46.39 -16.47
CA VAL A 409 25.17 -45.02 -16.96
C VAL A 409 24.03 -44.08 -16.56
N ALA A 410 22.78 -44.45 -16.85
CA ALA A 410 21.65 -43.58 -16.57
C ALA A 410 21.32 -43.44 -15.06
N GLN A 411 21.97 -44.22 -14.19
CA GLN A 411 21.94 -44.07 -12.73
C GLN A 411 23.14 -43.31 -12.15
N GLN A 412 24.03 -42.77 -12.97
CA GLN A 412 25.27 -42.11 -12.52
C GLN A 412 26.24 -43.05 -11.76
N ARG A 413 26.10 -44.38 -11.90
CA ARG A 413 27.06 -45.37 -11.37
C ARG A 413 28.16 -45.63 -12.40
N GLU A 414 28.82 -44.55 -12.77
CA GLU A 414 29.60 -44.47 -13.99
C GLU A 414 30.91 -45.26 -13.90
N ALA A 415 31.53 -45.36 -12.72
CA ALA A 415 32.74 -46.17 -12.54
C ALA A 415 32.51 -47.68 -12.76
N GLU A 416 31.34 -48.19 -12.37
CA GLU A 416 30.95 -49.59 -12.59
C GLU A 416 30.57 -49.84 -14.05
N ALA A 417 29.81 -48.91 -14.66
CA ALA A 417 29.50 -48.97 -16.08
C ALA A 417 30.78 -48.95 -16.93
N GLU A 418 31.72 -48.09 -16.58
CA GLU A 418 33.00 -47.95 -17.26
C GLU A 418 33.82 -49.24 -17.17
N THR A 419 33.90 -49.84 -15.97
CA THR A 419 34.60 -51.11 -15.78
C THR A 419 34.00 -52.20 -16.67
N LEU A 420 32.67 -52.30 -16.70
CA LEU A 420 31.94 -53.26 -17.52
C LEU A 420 32.14 -53.03 -19.03
N LEU A 421 32.04 -51.78 -19.49
CA LEU A 421 32.23 -51.39 -20.89
C LEU A 421 33.67 -51.59 -21.36
N ARG A 422 34.66 -51.27 -20.51
CA ARG A 422 36.08 -51.53 -20.81
C ARG A 422 36.38 -53.03 -20.89
N GLN A 423 35.77 -53.85 -20.03
CA GLN A 423 35.86 -55.31 -20.12
C GLN A 423 35.26 -55.83 -21.44
N GLN A 424 34.11 -55.30 -21.85
CA GLN A 424 33.47 -55.65 -23.12
C GLN A 424 34.36 -55.26 -24.33
N LEU A 425 35.01 -54.09 -24.28
CA LEU A 425 35.92 -53.59 -25.33
C LEU A 425 37.31 -54.27 -25.32
N ALA A 426 37.69 -54.91 -24.22
CA ALA A 426 38.91 -55.72 -24.11
C ALA A 426 38.78 -57.10 -24.78
N GLY A 427 37.56 -57.54 -25.09
CA GLY A 427 37.27 -58.78 -25.80
C GLY A 427 37.82 -58.81 -27.25
N ARG A 428 37.90 -60.02 -27.82
CA ARG A 428 38.42 -60.26 -29.19
C ARG A 428 37.62 -59.53 -30.30
N MET A 429 36.33 -59.33 -30.09
CA MET A 429 35.46 -58.56 -31.00
C MET A 429 34.80 -57.42 -30.21
N PRO A 430 35.41 -56.23 -30.18
CA PRO A 430 34.83 -55.08 -29.48
C PRO A 430 33.55 -54.61 -30.18
N ASP A 431 32.51 -54.32 -29.41
CA ASP A 431 31.23 -53.78 -29.90
C ASP A 431 31.33 -52.25 -30.09
N PRO A 432 31.07 -51.70 -31.31
CA PRO A 432 30.98 -50.26 -31.54
C PRO A 432 29.95 -49.56 -30.64
N GLY A 433 28.87 -50.26 -30.25
CA GLY A 433 27.86 -49.75 -29.32
C GLY A 433 28.43 -49.52 -27.91
N ALA A 434 29.25 -50.44 -27.42
CA ALA A 434 29.97 -50.30 -26.14
C ALA A 434 30.98 -49.12 -26.18
N LEU A 435 31.66 -48.89 -27.30
CA LEU A 435 32.58 -47.76 -27.46
C LEU A 435 31.85 -46.42 -27.39
N ARG A 436 30.74 -46.26 -28.12
CA ARG A 436 29.93 -45.02 -28.09
C ARG A 436 29.42 -44.72 -26.68
N ARG A 437 28.96 -45.72 -25.95
CA ARG A 437 28.49 -45.60 -24.56
C ARG A 437 29.60 -45.18 -23.61
N LEU A 438 30.79 -45.80 -23.71
CA LEU A 438 31.94 -45.44 -22.87
C LEU A 438 32.42 -44.02 -23.16
N VAL A 439 32.45 -43.62 -24.43
CA VAL A 439 32.79 -42.24 -24.80
C VAL A 439 31.78 -41.25 -24.22
N THR A 440 30.47 -41.50 -24.37
CA THR A 440 29.41 -40.67 -23.79
C THR A 440 29.55 -40.56 -22.26
N LEU A 441 29.91 -41.65 -21.60
CA LEU A 441 30.13 -41.71 -20.16
C LEU A 441 31.31 -40.85 -19.70
N LEU A 442 32.46 -40.97 -20.38
CA LEU A 442 33.66 -40.18 -20.08
C LEU A 442 33.42 -38.68 -20.28
N GLN A 443 32.60 -38.31 -21.26
CA GLN A 443 32.20 -36.92 -21.49
C GLN A 443 31.35 -36.37 -20.36
N ASN A 444 30.32 -37.10 -19.93
CA ASN A 444 29.41 -36.65 -18.87
C ASN A 444 30.13 -36.45 -17.52
N ASN A 445 31.22 -37.19 -17.27
CA ASN A 445 32.08 -37.04 -16.09
C ASN A 445 33.17 -35.97 -16.19
N GLY A 446 33.25 -35.22 -17.29
CA GLY A 446 34.33 -34.25 -17.50
C GLY A 446 35.72 -34.87 -17.72
N ARG A 447 35.81 -36.19 -17.94
CA ARG A 447 37.06 -36.94 -18.19
C ARG A 447 37.39 -36.98 -19.69
N GLY A 448 37.23 -35.85 -20.36
CA GLY A 448 37.38 -35.73 -21.82
C GLY A 448 38.79 -36.06 -22.34
N ALA A 449 39.82 -35.88 -21.51
CA ALA A 449 41.21 -36.17 -21.88
C ALA A 449 41.49 -37.66 -22.15
N GLU A 450 40.63 -38.57 -21.68
CA GLU A 450 40.78 -40.02 -21.89
C GLU A 450 40.13 -40.52 -23.18
N ILE A 451 39.33 -39.70 -23.85
CA ILE A 451 38.52 -40.11 -25.00
C ILE A 451 39.37 -40.29 -26.26
N ASP A 452 40.22 -39.32 -26.58
CA ASP A 452 41.10 -39.38 -27.75
C ASP A 452 42.04 -40.60 -27.76
N PRO A 453 42.74 -40.96 -26.65
CA PRO A 453 43.54 -42.18 -26.62
C PRO A 453 42.69 -43.47 -26.64
N LEU A 454 41.48 -43.45 -26.07
CA LEU A 454 40.56 -44.59 -26.14
C LEU A 454 40.08 -44.85 -27.58
N LEU A 455 39.72 -43.79 -28.32
CA LEU A 455 39.35 -43.89 -29.73
C LEU A 455 40.53 -44.41 -30.55
N ALA A 456 41.73 -43.85 -30.39
CA ALA A 456 42.93 -44.30 -31.10
C ALA A 456 43.26 -45.79 -30.83
N ALA A 457 43.09 -46.26 -29.59
CA ALA A 457 43.37 -47.65 -29.19
C ALA A 457 42.31 -48.69 -29.65
N THR A 458 41.11 -48.23 -30.01
CA THR A 458 40.01 -49.09 -30.50
C THR A 458 39.81 -48.99 -32.02
N GLU A 459 40.27 -47.90 -32.63
CA GLU A 459 40.14 -47.59 -34.06
C GLU A 459 40.71 -48.69 -34.96
N ALA A 460 41.95 -49.14 -34.75
CA ALA A 460 42.57 -50.19 -35.57
C ALA A 460 41.85 -51.55 -35.52
N ARG A 461 41.13 -51.85 -34.42
CA ARG A 461 40.38 -53.11 -34.24
C ARG A 461 38.95 -53.02 -34.80
N LEU A 462 38.38 -51.82 -34.87
CA LEU A 462 37.02 -51.56 -35.34
C LEU A 462 36.95 -51.18 -36.83
N GLN A 463 38.03 -50.65 -37.42
CA GLN A 463 38.11 -50.26 -38.84
C GLN A 463 38.02 -51.44 -39.84
N THR A 464 37.89 -52.67 -39.37
CA THR A 464 37.72 -53.87 -40.21
C THR A 464 36.40 -53.90 -40.98
N SER A 465 35.43 -53.02 -40.65
CA SER A 465 34.15 -52.88 -41.35
C SER A 465 33.88 -51.42 -41.76
N PRO A 466 33.44 -51.15 -43.02
CA PRO A 466 33.05 -49.81 -43.48
C PRO A 466 31.97 -49.15 -42.63
N ALA A 467 31.03 -49.94 -42.08
CA ALA A 467 29.97 -49.45 -41.20
C ALA A 467 30.54 -48.86 -39.90
N ASN A 468 31.52 -49.55 -39.30
CA ASN A 468 32.17 -49.10 -38.07
C ASN A 468 33.02 -47.83 -38.29
N ALA A 469 33.68 -47.71 -39.46
CA ALA A 469 34.45 -46.52 -39.81
C ALA A 469 33.55 -45.27 -40.00
N GLN A 470 32.33 -45.44 -40.49
CA GLN A 470 31.34 -44.35 -40.57
C GLN A 470 30.83 -43.96 -39.17
N THR A 471 30.53 -44.93 -38.31
CA THR A 471 30.14 -44.68 -36.91
C THR A 471 31.22 -43.92 -36.13
N LEU A 472 32.50 -44.24 -36.35
CA LEU A 472 33.62 -43.52 -35.71
C LEU A 472 33.74 -42.05 -36.17
N ARG A 473 33.52 -41.77 -37.46
CA ARG A 473 33.51 -40.38 -37.99
C ARG A 473 32.38 -39.55 -37.40
N GLN A 474 31.17 -40.10 -37.33
CA GLN A 474 30.01 -39.44 -36.72
C GLN A 474 30.24 -39.16 -35.22
N LEU A 475 30.75 -40.16 -34.49
CA LEU A 475 31.07 -40.00 -33.07
C LEU A 475 32.06 -38.85 -32.86
N ARG A 476 33.12 -38.76 -33.67
CA ARG A 476 34.13 -37.69 -33.56
C ARG A 476 33.55 -36.29 -33.82
N ALA A 477 32.63 -36.16 -34.77
CA ALA A 477 31.91 -34.90 -35.03
C ALA A 477 30.99 -34.50 -33.86
N GLU A 478 30.30 -35.47 -33.24
CA GLU A 478 29.48 -35.25 -32.03
C GLU A 478 30.32 -34.72 -30.86
N LEU A 479 31.53 -35.26 -30.64
CA LEU A 479 32.45 -34.79 -29.57
C LEU A 479 32.85 -33.33 -29.77
N LEU A 480 33.22 -32.97 -31.00
CA LEU A 480 33.65 -31.61 -31.35
C LEU A 480 32.51 -30.60 -31.17
N THR A 481 31.28 -30.96 -31.56
CA THR A 481 30.10 -30.11 -31.36
C THR A 481 29.82 -29.86 -29.88
N ARG A 482 29.93 -30.90 -29.03
CA ARG A 482 29.75 -30.77 -27.58
C ARG A 482 30.83 -29.93 -26.90
N GLN A 483 32.09 -30.08 -27.30
CA GLN A 483 33.17 -29.22 -26.81
C GLN A 483 32.90 -27.75 -27.14
N ALA A 484 32.35 -27.47 -28.33
CA ALA A 484 31.96 -26.13 -28.69
C ALA A 484 30.82 -25.57 -27.84
N ASP A 485 29.78 -26.37 -27.55
CA ASP A 485 28.67 -25.94 -26.67
C ASP A 485 29.17 -25.55 -25.28
N GLN A 486 30.10 -26.32 -24.70
CA GLN A 486 30.72 -25.99 -23.42
C GLN A 486 31.49 -24.66 -23.49
N LEU A 487 32.30 -24.48 -24.53
CA LEU A 487 33.05 -23.24 -24.74
C LEU A 487 32.13 -22.02 -24.92
N LEU A 488 30.97 -22.19 -25.59
CA LEU A 488 29.95 -21.15 -25.69
C LEU A 488 29.32 -20.81 -24.33
N ALA A 489 29.05 -21.80 -23.48
CA ALA A 489 28.55 -21.59 -22.13
C ALA A 489 29.57 -20.84 -21.25
N GLU A 490 30.87 -21.07 -21.45
CA GLU A 490 31.98 -20.35 -20.82
C GLU A 490 32.21 -18.93 -21.40
N ARG A 491 31.38 -18.48 -22.36
CA ARG A 491 31.54 -17.22 -23.14
C ARG A 491 32.83 -17.15 -23.97
N ARG A 492 33.39 -18.30 -24.35
CA ARG A 492 34.61 -18.43 -25.17
C ARG A 492 34.24 -18.78 -26.61
N ALA A 493 33.70 -17.82 -27.34
CA ALA A 493 33.12 -18.02 -28.67
C ALA A 493 34.14 -18.46 -29.75
N SER A 494 35.33 -17.85 -29.81
CA SER A 494 36.33 -18.17 -30.85
C SER A 494 36.82 -19.63 -30.84
N PRO A 495 37.23 -20.23 -29.71
CA PRO A 495 37.61 -21.65 -29.70
C PRO A 495 36.40 -22.58 -29.91
N ALA A 496 35.18 -22.16 -29.57
CA ALA A 496 33.97 -22.93 -29.86
C ALA A 496 33.73 -23.05 -31.37
N ILE A 497 33.86 -21.93 -32.08
CA ILE A 497 33.69 -21.87 -33.55
C ILE A 497 34.68 -22.81 -34.25
N ALA A 498 35.96 -22.81 -33.84
CA ALA A 498 36.96 -23.71 -34.42
C ALA A 498 36.58 -25.20 -34.29
N ARG A 499 35.96 -25.60 -33.17
CA ARG A 499 35.50 -26.97 -32.96
C ARG A 499 34.25 -27.31 -33.77
N LEU A 500 33.34 -26.35 -33.95
CA LEU A 500 32.17 -26.53 -34.83
C LEU A 500 32.58 -26.66 -36.30
N GLU A 501 33.54 -25.87 -36.77
CA GLU A 501 34.09 -25.97 -38.13
C GLU A 501 34.78 -27.33 -38.35
N GLU A 502 35.54 -27.82 -37.37
CA GLU A 502 36.16 -29.15 -37.41
C GLU A 502 35.10 -30.27 -37.44
N ALA A 503 34.02 -30.14 -36.66
CA ALA A 503 32.90 -31.07 -36.67
C ALA A 503 32.22 -31.13 -38.05
N LEU A 504 32.01 -29.97 -38.69
CA LEU A 504 31.39 -29.89 -40.01
C LEU A 504 32.27 -30.46 -41.13
N ARG A 505 33.60 -30.49 -40.98
CA ARG A 505 34.47 -31.20 -41.95
C ARG A 505 34.25 -32.72 -41.92
N LEU A 506 33.88 -33.27 -40.75
CA LEU A 506 33.62 -34.70 -40.56
C LEU A 506 32.18 -35.09 -40.95
N THR A 507 31.22 -34.21 -40.66
CA THR A 507 29.79 -34.38 -41.01
C THR A 507 29.23 -33.08 -41.62
N PRO A 508 29.42 -32.85 -42.94
CA PRO A 508 29.04 -31.59 -43.60
C PRO A 508 27.53 -31.31 -43.64
N ASP A 509 26.72 -32.35 -43.51
CA ASP A 509 25.25 -32.35 -43.62
C ASP A 509 24.53 -32.22 -42.26
N ALA A 510 25.25 -31.97 -41.16
CA ALA A 510 24.68 -31.89 -39.81
C ALA A 510 23.91 -30.55 -39.56
N PRO A 511 22.56 -30.57 -39.47
CA PRO A 511 21.76 -29.34 -39.40
C PRO A 511 21.91 -28.56 -38.10
N TRP A 512 21.98 -29.26 -36.96
CA TRP A 512 22.06 -28.62 -35.64
C TRP A 512 23.45 -28.07 -35.33
N THR A 513 24.52 -28.71 -35.80
CA THR A 513 25.89 -28.18 -35.69
C THR A 513 26.04 -26.88 -36.49
N ARG A 514 25.44 -26.82 -37.70
CA ARG A 514 25.38 -25.59 -38.50
C ARG A 514 24.60 -24.48 -37.79
N TYR A 515 23.44 -24.80 -37.22
CA TYR A 515 22.64 -23.83 -36.46
C TYR A 515 23.39 -23.26 -35.27
N THR A 516 24.08 -24.11 -34.48
CA THR A 516 24.90 -23.65 -33.36
C THR A 516 26.03 -22.74 -33.81
N LEU A 517 26.72 -23.07 -34.91
CA LEU A 517 27.77 -22.23 -35.50
C LEU A 517 27.21 -20.89 -36.00
N ALA A 518 26.08 -20.92 -36.71
CA ALA A 518 25.42 -19.73 -37.21
C ALA A 518 25.01 -18.78 -36.07
N ARG A 519 24.48 -19.33 -34.97
CA ARG A 519 24.15 -18.58 -33.76
C ARG A 519 25.39 -17.98 -33.11
N ALA A 520 26.50 -18.73 -33.02
CA ALA A 520 27.75 -18.22 -32.49
C ALA A 520 28.31 -17.04 -33.32
N TYR A 521 28.22 -17.09 -34.66
CA TYR A 521 28.59 -15.96 -35.51
C TYR A 521 27.67 -14.75 -35.31
N ARG A 522 26.36 -14.95 -35.17
CA ARG A 522 25.41 -13.86 -34.87
C ARG A 522 25.77 -13.15 -33.56
N ASP A 523 26.05 -13.92 -32.51
CA ASP A 523 26.38 -13.35 -31.18
C ASP A 523 27.70 -12.58 -31.18
N LEU A 524 28.58 -12.82 -32.15
CA LEU A 524 29.80 -12.04 -32.43
C LEU A 524 29.57 -10.82 -33.35
N GLY A 525 28.33 -10.55 -33.75
CA GLY A 525 28.00 -9.45 -34.68
C GLY A 525 28.29 -9.77 -36.14
N LEU A 526 28.42 -11.05 -36.51
CA LEU A 526 28.71 -11.53 -37.87
C LEU A 526 27.56 -12.36 -38.47
N PRO A 527 26.31 -11.84 -38.55
CA PRO A 527 25.15 -12.61 -39.00
C PRO A 527 25.23 -13.08 -40.47
N ALA A 528 26.00 -12.39 -41.31
CA ALA A 528 26.21 -12.80 -42.70
C ALA A 528 26.92 -14.16 -42.81
N LEU A 529 27.93 -14.42 -41.96
CA LEU A 529 28.63 -15.71 -41.91
C LEU A 529 27.73 -16.83 -41.37
N GLY A 530 26.86 -16.51 -40.41
CA GLY A 530 25.88 -17.47 -39.92
C GLY A 530 24.83 -17.82 -40.97
N ARG A 531 24.39 -16.83 -41.77
CA ARG A 531 23.48 -17.08 -42.90
C ARG A 531 24.13 -17.97 -43.96
N GLU A 532 25.37 -17.67 -44.38
CA GLU A 532 26.10 -18.50 -45.36
C GLU A 532 26.30 -19.94 -44.86
N THR A 533 26.62 -20.12 -43.57
CA THR A 533 26.71 -21.44 -42.93
C THR A 533 25.41 -22.25 -43.06
N MET A 534 24.25 -21.60 -42.89
CA MET A 534 22.95 -22.27 -43.04
C MET A 534 22.58 -22.51 -44.51
N ASP A 535 22.87 -21.56 -45.39
CA ASP A 535 22.59 -21.66 -46.83
C ASP A 535 23.42 -22.77 -47.49
N GLU A 536 24.69 -22.94 -47.11
CA GLU A 536 25.52 -24.05 -47.55
C GLU A 536 24.96 -25.41 -47.09
N GLY A 537 24.45 -25.49 -45.86
CA GLY A 537 23.78 -26.69 -45.35
C GLY A 537 22.53 -27.06 -46.16
N LEU A 538 21.73 -26.06 -46.52
CA LEU A 538 20.56 -26.24 -47.39
C LEU A 538 20.94 -26.72 -48.80
N ARG A 539 22.08 -26.27 -49.35
CA ARG A 539 22.58 -26.77 -50.64
C ARG A 539 23.04 -28.22 -50.58
N LEU A 540 23.64 -28.64 -49.47
CA LEU A 540 24.17 -30.00 -49.29
C LEU A 540 23.08 -31.03 -48.95
N ALA A 541 22.17 -30.69 -48.04
CA ALA A 541 21.13 -31.58 -47.56
C ALA A 541 19.82 -30.82 -47.24
N PRO A 542 18.96 -30.53 -48.25
CA PRO A 542 17.71 -29.80 -48.07
C PRO A 542 16.59 -30.69 -47.48
N ASN A 543 16.86 -31.34 -46.35
CA ASN A 543 15.87 -32.13 -45.61
C ASN A 543 15.06 -31.26 -44.63
N ALA A 544 14.02 -31.83 -44.03
CA ALA A 544 13.12 -31.12 -43.12
C ALA A 544 13.87 -30.50 -41.92
N ASP A 545 14.83 -31.22 -41.34
CA ASP A 545 15.62 -30.74 -40.19
C ASP A 545 16.53 -29.56 -40.53
N MET A 546 17.17 -29.58 -41.71
CA MET A 546 18.00 -28.47 -42.19
C MET A 546 17.15 -27.22 -42.46
N ARG A 547 15.99 -27.38 -43.13
CA ARG A 547 15.05 -26.26 -43.35
C ARG A 547 14.53 -25.69 -42.03
N HIS A 548 14.24 -26.53 -41.05
CA HIS A 548 13.78 -26.06 -39.75
C HIS A 548 14.88 -25.33 -38.96
N ALA A 549 16.10 -25.88 -38.91
CA ALA A 549 17.25 -25.25 -38.28
C ALA A 549 17.56 -23.87 -38.89
N SER A 550 17.49 -23.75 -40.22
CA SER A 550 17.67 -22.48 -40.94
C SER A 550 16.53 -21.50 -40.66
N ALA A 551 15.27 -21.95 -40.57
CA ALA A 551 14.14 -21.10 -40.22
C ALA A 551 14.26 -20.54 -38.79
N LEU A 552 14.71 -21.35 -37.83
CA LEU A 552 15.01 -20.91 -36.47
C LEU A 552 16.09 -19.82 -36.44
N TYR A 553 17.14 -19.98 -37.25
CA TYR A 553 18.20 -18.98 -37.35
C TYR A 553 17.69 -17.65 -37.92
N LEU A 554 16.93 -17.69 -39.03
CA LEU A 554 16.36 -16.52 -39.69
C LEU A 554 15.42 -15.74 -38.76
N ASN A 555 14.55 -16.42 -38.02
CA ASN A 555 13.71 -15.79 -37.00
C ASN A 555 14.56 -15.10 -35.91
N SER A 556 15.70 -15.70 -35.55
CA SER A 556 16.59 -15.16 -34.52
C SER A 556 17.40 -13.92 -34.94
N VAL A 557 17.46 -13.62 -36.24
CA VAL A 557 18.09 -12.40 -36.80
C VAL A 557 17.04 -11.39 -37.30
N ASP A 558 15.81 -11.52 -36.80
CA ASP A 558 14.67 -10.64 -37.12
C ASP A 558 14.26 -10.66 -38.61
N ASP A 559 14.38 -11.83 -39.27
CA ASP A 559 13.86 -12.09 -40.62
C ASP A 559 12.75 -13.17 -40.59
N PRO A 560 11.58 -12.86 -39.97
CA PRO A 560 10.50 -13.83 -39.82
C PRO A 560 9.82 -14.17 -41.16
N ASP A 561 9.90 -13.27 -42.15
CA ASP A 561 9.33 -13.48 -43.47
C ASP A 561 10.11 -14.55 -44.25
N ALA A 562 11.45 -14.49 -44.23
CA ALA A 562 12.29 -15.54 -44.82
C ALA A 562 12.18 -16.87 -44.04
N ALA A 563 12.10 -16.80 -42.70
CA ALA A 563 11.89 -17.99 -41.87
C ALA A 563 10.58 -18.71 -42.22
N ALA A 564 9.49 -17.96 -42.40
CA ALA A 564 8.18 -18.51 -42.76
C ALA A 564 8.19 -19.13 -44.17
N ALA A 565 8.84 -18.47 -45.14
CA ALA A 565 8.98 -18.97 -46.50
C ALA A 565 9.76 -20.30 -46.56
N LEU A 566 10.78 -20.47 -45.70
CA LEU A 566 11.58 -21.69 -45.64
C LEU A 566 10.83 -22.85 -44.97
N LEU A 567 10.09 -22.56 -43.90
CA LEU A 567 9.21 -23.52 -43.22
C LEU A 567 8.07 -24.01 -44.14
N ALA A 568 7.53 -23.12 -44.98
CA ALA A 568 6.48 -23.46 -45.93
C ALA A 568 6.89 -24.54 -46.94
N GLN A 569 8.19 -24.67 -47.23
CA GLN A 569 8.76 -25.68 -48.14
C GLN A 569 8.83 -27.09 -47.52
N ILE A 570 8.59 -27.25 -46.21
CA ILE A 570 8.49 -28.55 -45.56
C ILE A 570 7.05 -29.07 -45.75
N PRO A 571 6.84 -30.28 -46.33
CA PRO A 571 5.52 -30.88 -46.48
C PRO A 571 4.80 -31.01 -45.14
N GLU A 572 3.48 -30.80 -45.11
CA GLU A 572 2.69 -30.77 -43.86
C GLU A 572 2.78 -32.08 -43.05
N ALA A 573 2.85 -33.23 -43.75
CA ALA A 573 3.02 -34.54 -43.14
C ALA A 573 4.39 -34.76 -42.46
N GLU A 574 5.42 -34.00 -42.86
CA GLU A 574 6.78 -34.07 -42.30
C GLU A 574 7.01 -33.04 -41.19
N ARG A 575 6.07 -32.13 -40.95
CA ARG A 575 6.21 -31.10 -39.91
C ARG A 575 6.05 -31.72 -38.52
N THR A 576 7.06 -31.52 -37.70
CA THR A 576 6.97 -31.80 -36.26
C THR A 576 6.07 -30.77 -35.56
N GLU A 577 5.69 -31.05 -34.32
CA GLU A 577 4.93 -30.10 -33.50
C GLU A 577 5.65 -28.76 -33.34
N GLY A 578 6.97 -28.77 -33.04
CA GLY A 578 7.77 -27.55 -32.95
C GLY A 578 7.86 -26.76 -34.27
N MET A 579 7.84 -27.43 -35.43
CA MET A 579 7.79 -26.75 -36.74
C MET A 579 6.44 -26.05 -36.96
N ARG A 580 5.32 -26.69 -36.54
CA ARG A 580 3.98 -26.10 -36.63
C ARG A 580 3.83 -24.90 -35.70
N GLU A 581 4.35 -25.00 -34.48
CA GLU A 581 4.37 -23.93 -33.48
C GLU A 581 5.18 -22.72 -33.97
N LEU A 582 6.40 -22.94 -34.49
CA LEU A 582 7.22 -21.88 -35.07
C LEU A 582 6.50 -21.19 -36.24
N GLY A 583 5.85 -21.95 -37.12
CA GLY A 583 5.04 -21.39 -38.22
C GLY A 583 3.89 -20.50 -37.73
N GLY A 584 3.19 -20.92 -36.68
CA GLY A 584 2.13 -20.13 -36.04
C GLY A 584 2.66 -18.83 -35.42
N ASN A 585 3.78 -18.89 -34.71
CA ASN A 585 4.42 -17.73 -34.09
C ASN A 585 4.91 -16.71 -35.12
N LEU A 586 5.49 -17.16 -36.24
CA LEU A 586 5.91 -16.29 -37.33
C LEU A 586 4.71 -15.56 -37.96
N HIS A 587 3.59 -16.26 -38.15
CA HIS A 587 2.36 -15.65 -38.65
C HIS A 587 1.79 -14.61 -37.66
N ALA A 588 1.78 -14.92 -36.36
CA ALA A 588 1.36 -13.99 -35.32
C ALA A 588 2.20 -12.70 -35.31
N GLN A 589 3.53 -12.80 -35.47
CA GLN A 589 4.42 -11.63 -35.55
C GLN A 589 4.10 -10.73 -36.75
N GLN A 590 3.82 -11.32 -37.92
CA GLN A 590 3.40 -10.57 -39.11
C GLN A 590 2.10 -9.79 -38.86
N LEU A 591 1.11 -10.44 -38.24
CA LEU A 591 -0.18 -9.82 -37.89
C LEU A 591 -0.01 -8.69 -36.86
N LEU A 592 0.84 -8.87 -35.84
CA LEU A 592 1.15 -7.81 -34.89
C LEU A 592 1.78 -6.58 -35.56
N ARG A 593 2.73 -6.80 -36.47
CA ARG A 593 3.36 -5.71 -37.24
C ARG A 593 2.32 -4.95 -38.08
N GLN A 594 1.41 -5.65 -38.74
CA GLN A 594 0.29 -5.04 -39.46
C GLN A 594 -0.65 -4.28 -38.52
N GLY A 595 -0.94 -4.83 -37.33
CA GLY A 595 -1.77 -4.18 -36.32
C GLY A 595 -1.17 -2.85 -35.84
N ARG A 596 0.14 -2.81 -35.58
CA ARG A 596 0.84 -1.56 -35.23
C ARG A 596 0.79 -0.51 -36.34
N LEU A 597 0.93 -0.93 -37.60
CA LEU A 597 0.79 -0.03 -38.75
C LEU A 597 -0.65 0.50 -38.90
N ALA A 598 -1.66 -0.33 -38.64
CA ALA A 598 -3.06 0.10 -38.64
C ALA A 598 -3.34 1.14 -37.54
N LEU A 599 -2.75 0.97 -36.35
CA LEU A 599 -2.82 1.95 -35.26
C LEU A 599 -2.16 3.27 -35.61
N ALA A 600 -0.94 3.22 -36.15
CA ALA A 600 -0.24 4.42 -36.62
C ALA A 600 -1.04 5.17 -37.70
N ALA A 601 -1.85 4.45 -38.48
CA ALA A 601 -2.76 5.00 -39.48
C ALA A 601 -4.14 5.42 -38.92
N GLY A 602 -4.37 5.38 -37.60
CA GLY A 602 -5.62 5.80 -36.96
C GLY A 602 -6.80 4.82 -37.14
N ARG A 603 -6.53 3.53 -37.39
CA ARG A 603 -7.54 2.49 -37.61
C ARG A 603 -7.54 1.45 -36.46
N PRO A 604 -8.09 1.79 -35.27
CA PRO A 604 -8.00 0.95 -34.08
C PRO A 604 -8.81 -0.36 -34.17
N ASP A 605 -9.94 -0.37 -34.87
CA ASP A 605 -10.77 -1.57 -35.00
C ASP A 605 -10.13 -2.65 -35.88
N GLU A 606 -9.43 -2.23 -36.93
CA GLU A 606 -8.61 -3.10 -37.76
C GLU A 606 -7.45 -3.69 -36.96
N ALA A 607 -6.78 -2.86 -36.13
CA ALA A 607 -5.71 -3.33 -35.25
C ALA A 607 -6.19 -4.37 -34.23
N ARG A 608 -7.38 -4.17 -33.63
CA ARG A 608 -8.01 -5.15 -32.73
C ARG A 608 -8.33 -6.47 -33.43
N ALA A 609 -8.82 -6.40 -34.67
CA ALA A 609 -9.10 -7.61 -35.46
C ALA A 609 -7.80 -8.39 -35.76
N LEU A 610 -6.74 -7.69 -36.17
CA LEU A 610 -5.42 -8.28 -36.43
C LEU A 610 -4.80 -8.89 -35.17
N LEU A 611 -4.98 -8.27 -34.00
CA LEU A 611 -4.54 -8.82 -32.71
C LEU A 611 -5.25 -10.13 -32.33
N ARG A 612 -6.57 -10.22 -32.57
CA ARG A 612 -7.33 -11.46 -32.31
C ARG A 612 -6.90 -12.58 -33.26
N GLN A 613 -6.63 -12.26 -34.51
CA GLN A 613 -6.05 -13.21 -35.47
C GLN A 613 -4.64 -13.64 -35.03
N ALA A 614 -3.82 -12.71 -34.55
CA ALA A 614 -2.48 -13.02 -34.04
C ALA A 614 -2.55 -13.99 -32.85
N ALA A 615 -3.48 -13.78 -31.91
CA ALA A 615 -3.70 -14.68 -30.76
C ALA A 615 -4.12 -16.11 -31.19
N GLN A 616 -4.91 -16.25 -32.26
CA GLN A 616 -5.31 -17.56 -32.79
C GLN A 616 -4.14 -18.26 -33.51
N ALA A 617 -3.28 -17.49 -34.17
CA ALA A 617 -2.14 -18.02 -34.93
C ALA A 617 -1.05 -18.64 -34.04
N THR A 618 -0.91 -18.24 -32.77
CA THR A 618 0.19 -18.69 -31.89
C THR A 618 0.15 -20.16 -31.49
N GLN A 619 -0.91 -20.91 -31.83
CA GLN A 619 -1.13 -22.31 -31.40
C GLN A 619 -0.92 -22.53 -29.88
N ALA A 620 -1.24 -21.52 -29.08
CA ALA A 620 -1.06 -21.49 -27.62
C ALA A 620 0.39 -21.40 -27.11
N ASP A 621 1.35 -20.88 -27.90
CA ASP A 621 2.66 -20.49 -27.36
C ASP A 621 2.53 -19.37 -26.32
N PRO A 622 2.92 -19.61 -25.05
CA PRO A 622 2.71 -18.64 -23.98
C PRO A 622 3.54 -17.36 -24.11
N GLN A 623 4.72 -17.43 -24.75
CA GLN A 623 5.60 -16.26 -24.91
C GLN A 623 5.00 -15.28 -25.91
N MET A 624 4.48 -15.81 -27.02
CA MET A 624 3.80 -15.05 -28.06
C MET A 624 2.44 -14.54 -27.56
N LEU A 625 1.66 -15.35 -26.82
CA LEU A 625 0.43 -14.90 -26.16
C LEU A 625 0.67 -13.72 -25.22
N ALA A 626 1.76 -13.73 -24.45
CA ALA A 626 2.12 -12.58 -23.60
C ALA A 626 2.45 -11.33 -24.42
N THR A 627 3.07 -11.51 -25.58
CA THR A 627 3.37 -10.40 -26.49
C THR A 627 2.08 -9.82 -27.08
N VAL A 628 1.15 -10.66 -27.56
CA VAL A 628 -0.17 -10.22 -28.04
C VAL A 628 -0.96 -9.53 -26.91
N GLY A 629 -0.93 -10.11 -25.70
CA GLY A 629 -1.62 -9.55 -24.54
C GLY A 629 -1.13 -8.16 -24.15
N ARG A 630 0.18 -7.90 -24.25
CA ARG A 630 0.75 -6.57 -23.98
C ARG A 630 0.26 -5.53 -24.98
N GLU A 631 0.20 -5.85 -26.26
CA GLU A 631 -0.31 -4.95 -27.31
C GLU A 631 -1.81 -4.70 -27.13
N ALA A 632 -2.58 -5.70 -26.69
CA ALA A 632 -3.99 -5.54 -26.35
C ALA A 632 -4.22 -4.61 -25.14
N ILE A 633 -3.40 -4.73 -24.08
CA ILE A 633 -3.44 -3.83 -22.92
C ILE A 633 -3.13 -2.39 -23.35
N ALA A 634 -2.14 -2.18 -24.23
CA ALA A 634 -1.82 -0.86 -24.77
C ALA A 634 -2.99 -0.21 -25.55
N LEU A 635 -3.91 -1.03 -26.07
CA LEU A 635 -5.15 -0.58 -26.73
C LEU A 635 -6.35 -0.43 -25.80
N GLY A 636 -6.16 -0.60 -24.50
CA GLY A 636 -7.21 -0.55 -23.49
C GLY A 636 -8.02 -1.84 -23.33
N GLU A 637 -7.66 -2.94 -24.02
CA GLU A 637 -8.31 -4.26 -23.85
C GLU A 637 -7.62 -5.08 -22.75
N SER A 638 -7.55 -4.53 -21.52
CA SER A 638 -6.77 -5.13 -20.43
C SER A 638 -7.21 -6.54 -20.03
N ASP A 639 -8.51 -6.78 -19.93
CA ASP A 639 -9.03 -8.08 -19.49
C ASP A 639 -8.83 -9.16 -20.57
N TYR A 640 -8.95 -8.79 -21.85
CA TYR A 640 -8.62 -9.69 -22.96
C TYR A 640 -7.12 -10.03 -22.98
N GLY A 641 -6.26 -9.02 -22.88
CA GLY A 641 -4.80 -9.21 -22.91
C GLY A 641 -4.28 -10.06 -21.75
N LEU A 642 -4.83 -9.89 -20.53
CA LEU A 642 -4.53 -10.74 -19.37
C LEU A 642 -5.10 -12.16 -19.56
N GLY A 643 -6.32 -12.27 -20.07
CA GLY A 643 -7.02 -13.53 -20.26
C GLY A 643 -6.27 -14.52 -21.16
N LEU A 644 -5.57 -14.04 -22.19
CA LEU A 644 -4.78 -14.88 -23.10
C LEU A 644 -3.74 -15.74 -22.37
N VAL A 645 -2.93 -15.13 -21.49
CA VAL A 645 -1.89 -15.84 -20.74
C VAL A 645 -2.48 -16.55 -19.52
N GLN A 646 -3.53 -16.00 -18.90
CA GLN A 646 -4.20 -16.61 -17.76
C GLN A 646 -4.83 -17.96 -18.13
N GLN A 647 -5.48 -18.07 -19.29
CA GLN A 647 -6.06 -19.32 -19.79
C GLN A 647 -4.98 -20.39 -20.00
N TRP A 648 -3.83 -19.99 -20.57
CA TRP A 648 -2.70 -20.89 -20.74
C TRP A 648 -2.15 -21.40 -19.40
N LEU A 649 -1.97 -20.50 -18.42
CA LEU A 649 -1.49 -20.85 -17.07
C LEU A 649 -2.47 -21.76 -16.32
N ALA A 650 -3.77 -21.58 -16.51
CA ALA A 650 -4.81 -22.43 -15.92
C ALA A 650 -4.82 -23.84 -16.52
N ALA A 651 -4.53 -23.96 -17.82
CA ALA A 651 -4.41 -25.25 -18.50
C ALA A 651 -3.11 -26.01 -18.15
N HIS A 652 -2.09 -25.32 -17.60
CA HIS A 652 -0.77 -25.88 -17.30
C HIS A 652 -0.31 -25.59 -15.85
N PRO A 653 -1.02 -26.09 -14.82
CA PRO A 653 -0.72 -25.77 -13.41
C PRO A 653 0.63 -26.30 -12.93
N ASP A 654 1.07 -27.45 -13.43
CA ASP A 654 2.26 -28.20 -12.96
C ASP A 654 3.54 -27.91 -13.77
N ALA A 655 3.45 -27.15 -14.87
CA ALA A 655 4.61 -26.86 -15.70
C ALA A 655 5.54 -25.82 -15.02
N PRO A 656 6.87 -26.04 -14.94
CA PRO A 656 7.84 -25.05 -14.46
C PRO A 656 8.06 -23.94 -15.50
N ALA A 657 7.00 -23.18 -15.79
CA ALA A 657 6.98 -22.09 -16.76
C ALA A 657 7.30 -20.74 -16.10
N ILE A 658 8.40 -20.67 -15.32
CA ILE A 658 8.78 -19.48 -14.54
C ILE A 658 8.84 -18.23 -15.43
N GLY A 659 9.42 -18.35 -16.63
CA GLY A 659 9.48 -17.24 -17.60
C GLY A 659 8.11 -16.73 -18.06
N VAL A 660 7.12 -17.61 -18.24
CA VAL A 660 5.74 -17.23 -18.59
C VAL A 660 5.07 -16.52 -17.43
N ARG A 661 5.27 -17.03 -16.20
CA ARG A 661 4.70 -16.43 -14.99
C ARG A 661 5.28 -15.04 -14.72
N LEU A 662 6.58 -14.84 -14.95
CA LEU A 662 7.21 -13.51 -14.86
C LEU A 662 6.62 -12.55 -15.89
N ARG A 663 6.41 -12.98 -17.15
CA ARG A 663 5.73 -12.16 -18.17
C ARG A 663 4.29 -11.84 -17.82
N TYR A 664 3.55 -12.77 -17.21
CA TYR A 664 2.20 -12.47 -16.71
C TYR A 664 2.22 -11.38 -15.64
N GLY A 665 3.23 -11.39 -14.75
CA GLY A 665 3.49 -10.29 -13.82
C GLY A 665 3.70 -8.94 -14.52
N GLU A 666 4.46 -8.91 -15.63
CA GLU A 666 4.62 -7.68 -16.45
C GLU A 666 3.29 -7.20 -17.05
N LEU A 667 2.43 -8.12 -17.49
CA LEU A 667 1.11 -7.78 -18.00
C LEU A 667 0.19 -7.22 -16.91
N LEU A 668 0.20 -7.82 -15.71
CA LEU A 668 -0.56 -7.28 -14.56
C LEU A 668 -0.09 -5.86 -14.21
N ALA A 669 1.23 -5.61 -14.28
CA ALA A 669 1.79 -4.28 -14.08
C ALA A 669 1.32 -3.29 -15.14
N ALA A 670 1.36 -3.68 -16.43
CA ALA A 670 0.94 -2.86 -17.56
C ALA A 670 -0.57 -2.57 -17.56
N ALA A 671 -1.39 -3.52 -17.10
CA ALA A 671 -2.84 -3.37 -16.96
C ALA A 671 -3.27 -2.55 -15.73
N GLY A 672 -2.33 -2.10 -14.90
CA GLY A 672 -2.61 -1.36 -13.66
C GLY A 672 -3.34 -2.20 -12.59
N ARG A 673 -3.16 -3.53 -12.59
CA ARG A 673 -3.79 -4.48 -11.65
C ARG A 673 -2.88 -4.75 -10.45
N ASP A 674 -2.59 -3.71 -9.69
CA ASP A 674 -1.55 -3.70 -8.63
C ASP A 674 -1.78 -4.70 -7.50
N GLU A 675 -3.03 -4.89 -7.07
CA GLU A 675 -3.36 -5.87 -6.04
C GLU A 675 -3.15 -7.30 -6.53
N ALA A 676 -3.57 -7.59 -7.76
CA ALA A 676 -3.34 -8.88 -8.39
C ALA A 676 -1.84 -9.13 -8.63
N LEU A 677 -1.08 -8.10 -9.05
CA LEU A 677 0.37 -8.18 -9.19
C LEU A 677 1.04 -8.48 -7.85
N ARG A 678 0.62 -7.83 -6.75
CA ARG A 678 1.19 -8.08 -5.43
C ARG A 678 1.01 -9.53 -5.00
N ALA A 679 -0.21 -10.05 -5.11
CA ALA A 679 -0.50 -11.45 -4.80
C ALA A 679 0.28 -12.41 -5.72
N TRP A 680 0.43 -12.06 -6.99
CA TRP A 680 1.20 -12.85 -7.96
C TRP A 680 2.70 -12.91 -7.63
N LEU A 681 3.31 -11.79 -7.26
CA LEU A 681 4.72 -11.72 -6.88
C LEU A 681 5.00 -12.46 -5.57
N GLU A 682 4.05 -12.44 -4.62
CA GLU A 682 4.13 -13.21 -3.38
C GLU A 682 4.11 -14.72 -3.65
N ASP A 683 3.17 -15.22 -4.46
CA ASP A 683 3.13 -16.63 -4.90
C ASP A 683 4.45 -17.05 -5.59
N LEU A 684 4.99 -16.21 -6.47
CA LEU A 684 6.27 -16.51 -7.15
C LEU A 684 7.46 -16.55 -6.19
N ARG A 685 7.47 -15.70 -5.16
CA ARG A 685 8.54 -15.69 -4.16
C ARG A 685 8.47 -16.90 -3.24
N ASP A 686 7.28 -17.34 -2.87
CA ASP A 686 7.09 -18.57 -2.09
C ASP A 686 7.55 -19.80 -2.89
N ARG A 687 7.26 -19.84 -4.19
CA ARG A 687 7.77 -20.87 -5.10
C ARG A 687 9.30 -20.85 -5.26
N ASP A 688 9.94 -19.67 -5.41
CA ASP A 688 11.41 -19.57 -5.42
C ASP A 688 11.98 -20.19 -4.14
N MET A 689 11.48 -19.76 -2.97
CA MET A 689 11.93 -20.25 -1.67
C MET A 689 11.79 -21.77 -1.52
N GLN A 690 10.68 -22.35 -1.96
CA GLN A 690 10.42 -23.79 -1.91
C GLN A 690 11.31 -24.59 -2.89
N SER A 691 11.70 -23.98 -4.01
CA SER A 691 12.49 -24.63 -5.06
C SER A 691 14.01 -24.54 -4.87
N ARG A 692 14.51 -23.79 -3.88
CA ARG A 692 15.96 -23.61 -3.65
C ARG A 692 16.66 -24.95 -3.40
N GLY A 693 17.68 -25.24 -4.21
CA GLY A 693 18.46 -26.48 -4.11
C GLY A 693 17.83 -27.70 -4.81
N GLN A 694 16.71 -27.51 -5.52
CA GLN A 694 16.07 -28.56 -6.33
C GLN A 694 16.34 -28.36 -7.84
N ARG A 695 16.22 -29.42 -8.63
CA ARG A 695 16.23 -29.33 -10.11
C ARG A 695 15.01 -28.49 -10.55
N GLY A 696 15.25 -27.40 -11.28
CA GLY A 696 14.19 -26.47 -11.72
C GLY A 696 14.01 -25.23 -10.82
N ALA A 697 14.95 -24.96 -9.91
CA ALA A 697 15.01 -23.71 -9.16
C ALA A 697 15.10 -22.47 -10.08
N PHE A 698 14.69 -21.30 -9.58
CA PHE A 698 14.81 -20.06 -10.34
C PHE A 698 16.28 -19.78 -10.71
N GLU A 699 16.52 -19.40 -11.96
CA GLU A 699 17.83 -18.94 -12.39
C GLU A 699 18.16 -17.56 -11.78
N PRO A 700 19.44 -17.20 -11.59
CA PRO A 700 19.81 -15.88 -11.07
C PRO A 700 19.17 -14.72 -11.84
N ALA A 701 19.08 -14.82 -13.17
CA ALA A 701 18.40 -13.82 -14.01
C ALA A 701 16.89 -13.72 -13.74
N GLN A 702 16.22 -14.85 -13.45
CA GLN A 702 14.80 -14.89 -13.12
C GLN A 702 14.53 -14.27 -11.75
N ARG A 703 15.40 -14.51 -10.77
CA ARG A 703 15.31 -13.86 -9.44
C ARG A 703 15.52 -12.35 -9.54
N ALA A 704 16.48 -11.91 -10.37
CA ALA A 704 16.70 -10.49 -10.62
C ALA A 704 15.47 -9.83 -11.26
N ALA A 705 14.85 -10.48 -12.26
CA ALA A 705 13.62 -9.98 -12.90
C ALA A 705 12.44 -9.91 -11.92
N LEU A 706 12.25 -10.94 -11.08
CA LEU A 706 11.23 -10.94 -10.03
C LEU A 706 11.45 -9.78 -9.03
N GLY A 707 12.70 -9.60 -8.59
CA GLY A 707 13.09 -8.53 -7.68
C GLY A 707 12.85 -7.14 -8.27
N ASP A 708 13.17 -6.94 -9.54
CA ASP A 708 12.92 -5.67 -10.25
C ASP A 708 11.42 -5.38 -10.39
N GLN A 709 10.58 -6.37 -10.73
CA GLN A 709 9.11 -6.19 -10.76
C GLN A 709 8.55 -5.79 -9.39
N ALA A 710 9.03 -6.44 -8.31
CA ALA A 710 8.64 -6.11 -6.95
C ALA A 710 9.07 -4.69 -6.55
N LEU A 711 10.29 -4.27 -6.94
CA LEU A 711 10.76 -2.91 -6.70
C LEU A 711 9.90 -1.89 -7.44
N ARG A 712 9.61 -2.08 -8.74
CA ARG A 712 8.75 -1.16 -9.51
C ARG A 712 7.36 -1.01 -8.88
N LEU A 713 6.77 -2.10 -8.40
CA LEU A 713 5.48 -2.06 -7.67
C LEU A 713 5.60 -1.24 -6.38
N ALA A 714 6.65 -1.48 -5.59
CA ALA A 714 6.89 -0.76 -4.34
C ALA A 714 7.12 0.75 -4.57
N LEU A 715 7.82 1.12 -5.64
CA LEU A 715 8.02 2.52 -6.03
C LEU A 715 6.68 3.18 -6.41
N ARG A 716 5.86 2.51 -7.24
CA ARG A 716 4.53 3.02 -7.62
C ARG A 716 3.57 3.15 -6.42
N ASP A 717 3.62 2.20 -5.49
CA ASP A 717 2.86 2.28 -4.23
C ASP A 717 3.35 3.42 -3.33
N THR A 718 4.66 3.64 -3.29
CA THR A 718 5.29 4.77 -2.60
C THR A 718 4.78 6.09 -3.18
N ASP A 719 4.83 6.26 -4.49
CA ASP A 719 4.36 7.47 -5.17
C ASP A 719 2.89 7.75 -4.89
N ARG A 720 2.02 6.73 -5.02
CA ARG A 720 0.59 6.87 -4.72
C ARG A 720 0.36 7.32 -3.28
N ARG A 721 1.08 6.75 -2.31
CA ARG A 721 0.99 7.16 -0.91
C ARG A 721 1.51 8.58 -0.68
N LEU A 722 2.56 9.00 -1.38
CA LEU A 722 3.06 10.37 -1.32
C LEU A 722 2.06 11.39 -1.91
N ASP A 723 1.36 11.00 -2.98
CA ASP A 723 0.25 11.74 -3.57
C ASP A 723 -0.92 11.89 -2.57
N ASP A 724 -1.22 10.82 -1.83
CA ASP A 724 -2.21 10.75 -0.75
C ASP A 724 -1.75 11.40 0.58
N ASP A 725 -0.55 12.00 0.63
CA ASP A 725 0.06 12.62 1.82
C ASP A 725 0.41 11.61 2.97
N ASP A 726 0.46 10.31 2.67
CA ASP A 726 0.86 9.22 3.58
C ASP A 726 2.35 8.87 3.49
N ALA A 727 3.21 9.81 3.87
CA ALA A 727 4.67 9.61 3.86
C ALA A 727 5.11 8.47 4.82
N ALA A 728 4.38 8.24 5.92
CA ALA A 728 4.68 7.16 6.85
C ALA A 728 4.36 5.77 6.27
N GLY A 729 3.25 5.65 5.53
CA GLY A 729 2.97 4.45 4.75
C GLY A 729 3.95 4.26 3.60
N ALA A 730 4.33 5.32 2.90
CA ALA A 730 5.33 5.28 1.84
C ALA A 730 6.67 4.74 2.37
N LEU A 731 7.12 5.22 3.54
CA LEU A 731 8.33 4.71 4.19
C LEU A 731 8.21 3.22 4.58
N ARG A 732 7.04 2.77 5.05
CA ARG A 732 6.80 1.35 5.36
C ARG A 732 6.87 0.47 4.11
N VAL A 733 6.36 0.95 2.97
CA VAL A 733 6.46 0.25 1.68
C VAL A 733 7.92 0.11 1.28
N LEU A 734 8.70 1.20 1.31
CA LEU A 734 10.13 1.15 0.97
C LEU A 734 10.94 0.28 1.95
N ALA A 735 10.61 0.30 3.24
CA ALA A 735 11.28 -0.52 4.25
C ALA A 735 11.02 -2.03 4.08
N ALA A 736 9.92 -2.41 3.43
CA ALA A 736 9.58 -3.80 3.13
C ALA A 736 10.29 -4.35 1.89
N VAL A 737 10.94 -3.49 1.09
CA VAL A 737 11.78 -3.90 -0.06
C VAL A 737 13.01 -4.66 0.47
N PRO A 738 13.39 -5.83 -0.07
CA PRO A 738 14.51 -6.59 0.46
C PRO A 738 15.86 -5.87 0.26
N ALA A 739 16.82 -6.15 1.14
CA ALA A 739 18.10 -5.43 1.22
C ALA A 739 18.93 -5.45 -0.08
N GLU A 740 18.78 -6.49 -0.90
CA GLU A 740 19.43 -6.59 -2.22
C GLU A 740 18.90 -5.51 -3.18
N GLN A 741 17.58 -5.29 -3.22
CA GLN A 741 16.94 -4.28 -4.07
C GLN A 741 17.03 -2.87 -3.49
N GLN A 742 17.26 -2.71 -2.18
CA GLN A 742 17.53 -1.39 -1.57
C GLN A 742 18.83 -0.76 -2.09
N GLN A 743 19.69 -1.54 -2.74
CA GLN A 743 20.88 -1.03 -3.41
C GLN A 743 20.58 -0.38 -4.76
N ASP A 744 19.37 -0.51 -5.30
CA ASP A 744 18.99 0.10 -6.58
C ASP A 744 18.87 1.64 -6.44
N PRO A 745 19.45 2.43 -7.37
CA PRO A 745 19.34 3.89 -7.35
C PRO A 745 17.90 4.40 -7.22
N ARG A 746 16.93 3.74 -7.87
CA ARG A 746 15.53 4.15 -7.85
C ARG A 746 14.93 4.06 -6.45
N TRP A 747 15.36 3.09 -5.64
CA TRP A 747 14.94 2.98 -4.24
C TRP A 747 15.50 4.14 -3.40
N SER A 748 16.79 4.47 -3.56
CA SER A 748 17.41 5.59 -2.83
C SER A 748 16.79 6.94 -3.19
N LEU A 749 16.43 7.16 -4.45
CA LEU A 749 15.75 8.37 -4.89
C LEU A 749 14.30 8.43 -4.35
N ALA A 750 13.57 7.33 -4.36
CA ALA A 750 12.25 7.27 -3.72
C ALA A 750 12.33 7.50 -2.20
N LEU A 751 13.37 7.00 -1.52
CA LEU A 751 13.62 7.33 -0.12
C LEU A 751 13.90 8.83 0.07
N ALA A 752 14.63 9.45 -0.86
CA ALA A 752 14.82 10.89 -0.86
C ALA A 752 13.49 11.64 -1.00
N ASP A 753 12.60 11.21 -1.89
CA ASP A 753 11.25 11.77 -2.05
C ASP A 753 10.41 11.63 -0.77
N VAL A 754 10.43 10.45 -0.13
CA VAL A 754 9.72 10.20 1.13
C VAL A 754 10.24 11.09 2.26
N ARG A 755 11.57 11.20 2.43
CA ARG A 755 12.18 12.05 3.46
C ARG A 755 11.95 13.53 3.21
N GLU A 756 12.03 13.96 1.96
CA GLU A 756 11.63 15.32 1.56
C GLU A 756 10.19 15.59 1.98
N ARG A 757 9.29 14.63 1.77
CA ARG A 757 7.87 14.74 2.15
C ARG A 757 7.67 14.84 3.67
N GLN A 758 8.52 14.21 4.46
CA GLN A 758 8.56 14.32 5.91
C GLN A 758 9.21 15.63 6.41
N GLY A 759 9.81 16.42 5.51
CA GLY A 759 10.52 17.65 5.84
C GLY A 759 11.98 17.46 6.29
N ASP A 760 12.50 16.23 6.19
CA ASP A 760 13.90 15.86 6.47
C ASP A 760 14.75 16.04 5.21
N LEU A 761 15.10 17.30 4.92
CA LEU A 761 15.89 17.64 3.72
C LEU A 761 17.31 17.07 3.78
N ASP A 762 17.91 16.96 4.97
CA ASP A 762 19.26 16.45 5.14
C ASP A 762 19.30 14.93 4.94
N GLY A 763 18.33 14.21 5.50
CA GLY A 763 18.18 12.79 5.26
C GLY A 763 17.80 12.47 3.81
N ALA A 764 17.00 13.33 3.17
CA ALA A 764 16.72 13.21 1.73
C ALA A 764 17.99 13.41 0.89
N ALA A 765 18.80 14.41 1.22
CA ALA A 765 20.06 14.67 0.53
C ALA A 765 21.08 13.54 0.76
N ALA A 766 21.11 12.96 1.96
CA ALA A 766 21.92 11.78 2.24
C ALA A 766 21.52 10.58 1.37
N ALA A 767 20.21 10.35 1.19
CA ALA A 767 19.71 9.28 0.32
C ALA A 767 20.15 9.49 -1.15
N ALA A 768 19.99 10.70 -1.70
CA ALA A 768 20.46 11.01 -3.05
C ALA A 768 22.00 10.87 -3.20
N ARG A 769 22.77 11.27 -2.18
CA ARG A 769 24.25 11.11 -2.19
C ARG A 769 24.69 9.64 -2.21
N THR A 770 23.88 8.69 -1.73
CA THR A 770 24.22 7.25 -1.84
C THR A 770 24.30 6.79 -3.30
N VAL A 771 23.47 7.36 -4.17
CA VAL A 771 23.51 7.10 -5.61
C VAL A 771 24.79 7.68 -6.21
N LEU A 772 25.11 8.94 -5.86
CA LEU A 772 26.29 9.63 -6.36
C LEU A 772 27.62 9.02 -5.89
N ALA A 773 27.64 8.37 -4.73
CA ALA A 773 28.83 7.65 -4.26
C ALA A 773 29.22 6.48 -5.18
N ARG A 774 28.27 5.92 -5.93
CA ARG A 774 28.48 4.83 -6.88
C ARG A 774 28.59 5.33 -8.31
N ASN A 775 27.75 6.29 -8.68
CA ASN A 775 27.76 6.95 -9.97
C ASN A 775 27.78 8.48 -9.79
N PRO A 776 28.98 9.11 -9.76
CA PRO A 776 29.10 10.54 -9.52
C PRO A 776 28.34 11.41 -10.53
N ASP A 777 28.15 10.92 -11.76
CA ASP A 777 27.51 11.63 -12.87
C ASP A 777 26.01 11.32 -13.06
N ASP A 778 25.39 10.62 -12.10
CA ASP A 778 23.96 10.32 -12.14
C ASP A 778 23.11 11.61 -12.14
N ALA A 779 22.44 11.88 -13.27
CA ALA A 779 21.71 13.11 -13.49
C ALA A 779 20.48 13.25 -12.56
N ASP A 780 19.76 12.16 -12.31
CA ASP A 780 18.55 12.17 -11.46
C ASP A 780 18.91 12.44 -10.00
N ALA A 781 19.98 11.85 -9.49
CA ALA A 781 20.47 12.12 -8.14
C ALA A 781 21.01 13.55 -7.99
N ARG A 782 21.72 14.08 -8.99
CA ARG A 782 22.16 15.50 -9.00
C ARG A 782 20.95 16.45 -9.04
N LEU A 783 19.97 16.21 -9.91
CA LEU A 783 18.76 17.03 -9.99
C LEU A 783 17.88 16.92 -8.73
N THR A 784 17.89 15.77 -8.05
CA THR A 784 17.28 15.60 -6.72
C THR A 784 17.98 16.47 -5.68
N LEU A 785 19.32 16.48 -5.64
CA LEU A 785 20.06 17.40 -4.77
C LEU A 785 19.80 18.88 -5.09
N ALA A 786 19.68 19.24 -6.37
CA ALA A 786 19.31 20.59 -6.77
C ALA A 786 17.91 20.97 -6.28
N ARG A 787 16.93 20.05 -6.37
CA ARG A 787 15.58 20.23 -5.82
C ARG A 787 15.61 20.42 -4.30
N LEU A 788 16.40 19.60 -3.59
CA LEU A 788 16.54 19.70 -2.13
C LEU A 788 17.26 20.98 -1.68
N ALA A 789 18.27 21.44 -2.45
CA ALA A 789 18.93 22.71 -2.23
C ALA A 789 17.99 23.90 -2.45
N GLU A 790 17.18 23.87 -3.53
CA GLU A 790 16.10 24.84 -3.80
C GLU A 790 15.09 24.89 -2.65
N ARG A 791 14.57 23.74 -2.21
CA ARG A 791 13.66 23.62 -1.04
C ARG A 791 14.28 24.12 0.26
N GLY A 792 15.61 24.01 0.41
CA GLY A 792 16.39 24.52 1.54
C GLY A 792 16.77 26.01 1.43
N GLY A 793 16.41 26.68 0.33
CA GLY A 793 16.74 28.09 0.08
C GLY A 793 18.18 28.34 -0.39
N ARG A 794 18.91 27.30 -0.81
CA ARG A 794 20.27 27.37 -1.39
C ARG A 794 20.20 27.42 -2.92
N ASN A 795 19.56 28.47 -3.44
CA ASN A 795 19.25 28.59 -4.87
C ASN A 795 20.49 28.64 -5.79
N ASP A 796 21.60 29.23 -5.32
CA ASP A 796 22.84 29.30 -6.10
C ASP A 796 23.49 27.92 -6.26
N GLU A 797 23.48 27.12 -5.20
CA GLU A 797 23.94 25.72 -5.24
C GLU A 797 23.05 24.90 -6.19
N ALA A 798 21.73 25.03 -6.06
CA ALA A 798 20.77 24.37 -6.94
C ALA A 798 21.00 24.75 -8.41
N LEU A 799 21.19 26.03 -8.71
CA LEU A 799 21.41 26.53 -10.07
C LEU A 799 22.73 26.00 -10.66
N ARG A 800 23.80 25.98 -9.86
CA ARG A 800 25.10 25.42 -10.26
C ARG A 800 24.95 23.94 -10.66
N ILE A 801 24.31 23.13 -9.82
CA ILE A 801 24.10 21.70 -10.09
C ILE A 801 23.27 21.50 -11.37
N VAL A 802 22.19 22.28 -11.57
CA VAL A 802 21.34 22.16 -12.76
C VAL A 802 22.12 22.49 -14.04
N ARG A 803 22.97 23.54 -14.02
CA ARG A 803 23.82 23.90 -15.17
C ARG A 803 24.88 22.84 -15.46
N GLU A 804 25.49 22.25 -14.42
CA GLU A 804 26.45 21.15 -14.57
C GLU A 804 25.79 19.92 -15.21
N VAL A 805 24.58 19.54 -14.77
CA VAL A 805 23.82 18.44 -15.37
C VAL A 805 23.51 18.73 -16.84
N LEU A 806 23.00 19.93 -17.16
CA LEU A 806 22.70 20.31 -18.55
C LEU A 806 23.93 20.29 -19.46
N ALA A 807 25.09 20.70 -18.97
CA ALA A 807 26.34 20.71 -19.74
C ALA A 807 26.81 19.28 -20.10
N GLY A 808 26.56 18.29 -19.22
CA GLY A 808 26.91 16.89 -19.43
C GLY A 808 25.84 16.04 -20.12
N THR A 809 24.65 16.61 -20.41
CA THR A 809 23.50 15.87 -20.94
C THR A 809 23.41 16.00 -22.47
N ALA A 810 23.31 14.88 -23.18
CA ALA A 810 23.13 14.84 -24.63
C ALA A 810 21.89 15.61 -25.09
N GLU A 811 21.88 16.13 -26.33
CA GLU A 811 20.77 16.95 -26.85
C GLU A 811 19.46 16.19 -27.04
N ASP A 812 19.54 14.88 -27.23
CA ASP A 812 18.41 13.97 -27.43
C ASP A 812 17.92 13.30 -26.14
N ASP A 813 18.57 13.52 -25.00
CA ASP A 813 18.05 13.12 -23.69
C ASP A 813 16.97 14.10 -23.22
N ILE A 814 15.74 13.82 -23.65
CA ILE A 814 14.55 14.65 -23.41
C ILE A 814 14.23 14.71 -21.91
N ASP A 815 14.26 13.58 -21.21
CA ASP A 815 13.71 13.48 -19.85
C ASP A 815 14.59 14.21 -18.84
N THR A 816 15.92 14.05 -18.93
CA THR A 816 16.88 14.78 -18.10
C THR A 816 16.81 16.28 -18.35
N ARG A 817 16.74 16.70 -19.62
CA ARG A 817 16.63 18.13 -19.98
C ARG A 817 15.31 18.74 -19.52
N LEU A 818 14.19 18.02 -19.61
CA LEU A 818 12.91 18.48 -19.07
C LEU A 818 12.91 18.55 -17.53
N SER A 819 13.57 17.61 -16.84
CA SER A 819 13.77 17.66 -15.39
C SER A 819 14.60 18.89 -14.99
N ALA A 820 15.70 19.17 -15.69
CA ALA A 820 16.51 20.36 -15.49
C ALA A 820 15.74 21.66 -15.79
N ALA A 821 14.97 21.72 -16.89
CA ALA A 821 14.13 22.86 -17.21
C ALA A 821 13.04 23.12 -16.15
N ARG A 822 12.46 22.06 -15.56
CA ARG A 822 11.54 22.17 -14.41
C ARG A 822 12.23 22.81 -13.20
N ARG A 823 13.49 22.48 -12.94
CA ARG A 823 14.28 23.10 -11.86
C ARG A 823 14.61 24.56 -12.17
N LEU A 824 15.03 24.88 -13.39
CA LEU A 824 15.25 26.28 -13.83
C LEU A 824 13.99 27.13 -13.69
N THR A 825 12.82 26.56 -14.03
CA THR A 825 11.52 27.23 -13.84
C THR A 825 11.24 27.49 -12.36
N ALA A 826 11.47 26.51 -11.49
CA ALA A 826 11.31 26.68 -10.04
C ALA A 826 12.27 27.74 -9.46
N LEU A 827 13.48 27.86 -10.01
CA LEU A 827 14.50 28.85 -9.66
C LEU A 827 14.26 30.25 -10.29
N ARG A 828 13.14 30.45 -10.99
CA ARG A 828 12.83 31.70 -11.73
C ARG A 828 13.93 32.09 -12.73
N ARG A 829 14.34 31.12 -13.55
CA ARG A 829 15.26 31.27 -14.69
C ARG A 829 14.53 30.90 -15.97
N GLU A 830 13.47 31.62 -16.27
CA GLU A 830 12.55 31.34 -17.38
C GLU A 830 13.24 31.40 -18.73
N SER A 831 14.19 32.30 -18.92
CA SER A 831 14.98 32.43 -20.16
C SER A 831 15.87 31.20 -20.38
N GLU A 832 16.60 30.75 -19.36
CA GLU A 832 17.41 29.53 -19.41
C GLU A 832 16.53 28.28 -19.59
N ALA A 833 15.40 28.21 -18.88
CA ALA A 833 14.45 27.11 -19.03
C ALA A 833 13.86 27.06 -20.45
N ALA A 834 13.51 28.21 -21.04
CA ALA A 834 13.04 28.29 -22.41
C ALA A 834 14.12 27.87 -23.42
N ALA A 835 15.37 28.28 -23.21
CA ALA A 835 16.49 27.89 -24.07
C ALA A 835 16.73 26.37 -24.10
N VAL A 836 16.42 25.66 -23.01
CA VAL A 836 16.48 24.19 -22.95
C VAL A 836 15.28 23.53 -23.64
N VAL A 837 14.07 24.07 -23.45
CA VAL A 837 12.82 23.43 -23.90
C VAL A 837 12.51 23.72 -25.38
N GLU A 838 12.93 24.86 -25.90
CA GLU A 838 12.61 25.29 -27.27
C GLU A 838 13.18 24.35 -28.36
N PRO A 839 14.44 23.89 -28.30
CA PRO A 839 14.96 22.87 -29.22
C PRO A 839 14.17 21.55 -29.14
N LEU A 840 13.77 21.13 -27.93
CA LEU A 840 12.98 19.91 -27.74
C LEU A 840 11.60 20.03 -28.39
N ARG A 841 10.95 21.20 -28.29
CA ARG A 841 9.67 21.47 -28.96
C ARG A 841 9.79 21.39 -30.48
N GLN A 842 10.87 21.91 -31.05
CA GLN A 842 11.08 21.90 -32.50
C GLN A 842 11.30 20.47 -33.02
N ARG A 843 12.06 19.65 -32.29
CA ARG A 843 12.36 18.26 -32.66
C ARG A 843 11.21 17.30 -32.38
N TYR A 844 10.43 17.54 -31.32
CA TYR A 844 9.37 16.63 -30.84
C TYR A 844 8.02 17.36 -30.62
N PRO A 845 7.40 17.92 -31.67
CA PRO A 845 6.22 18.79 -31.54
C PRO A 845 4.94 18.10 -31.04
N GLN A 846 4.91 16.77 -31.03
CA GLN A 846 3.76 15.95 -30.58
C GLN A 846 3.86 15.51 -29.12
N ARG A 847 5.02 15.68 -28.45
CA ARG A 847 5.21 15.28 -27.04
C ARG A 847 4.52 16.27 -26.10
N ALA A 848 3.49 15.81 -25.39
CA ALA A 848 2.66 16.68 -24.55
C ALA A 848 3.39 17.26 -23.32
N ASP A 849 4.29 16.50 -22.72
CA ASP A 849 5.09 16.88 -21.54
C ASP A 849 6.01 18.09 -21.80
N ILE A 850 6.57 18.19 -23.01
CA ILE A 850 7.33 19.37 -23.46
C ILE A 850 6.41 20.60 -23.47
N VAL A 851 5.21 20.48 -24.03
CA VAL A 851 4.24 21.59 -24.11
C VAL A 851 3.72 21.99 -22.73
N VAL A 852 3.50 21.03 -21.82
CA VAL A 852 3.20 21.32 -20.40
C VAL A 852 4.33 22.13 -19.78
N GLN A 853 5.59 21.74 -20.02
CA GLN A 853 6.72 22.47 -19.46
C GLN A 853 6.87 23.88 -20.04
N GLN A 854 6.56 24.10 -21.32
CA GLN A 854 6.46 25.45 -21.88
C GLN A 854 5.37 26.28 -21.21
N GLY A 855 4.21 25.67 -20.95
CA GLY A 855 3.13 26.31 -20.20
C GLY A 855 3.59 26.72 -18.79
N ARG A 856 4.34 25.87 -18.10
CA ARG A 856 4.92 26.19 -16.77
C ARG A 856 5.92 27.33 -16.82
N ILE A 857 6.77 27.40 -17.85
CA ILE A 857 7.70 28.50 -18.07
C ILE A 857 6.95 29.81 -18.31
N ALA A 858 5.91 29.78 -19.17
CA ALA A 858 5.06 30.94 -19.44
C ALA A 858 4.34 31.40 -18.15
N GLN A 859 3.80 30.46 -17.36
CA GLN A 859 3.16 30.74 -16.08
C GLN A 859 4.13 31.34 -15.07
N SER A 860 5.34 30.80 -14.93
CA SER A 860 6.38 31.32 -14.04
C SER A 860 6.75 32.77 -14.39
N GLY A 861 6.86 33.06 -15.69
CA GLY A 861 7.16 34.40 -16.21
C GLY A 861 5.96 35.35 -16.28
N GLY A 862 4.79 34.97 -15.76
CA GLY A 862 3.60 35.84 -15.73
C GLY A 862 2.78 35.91 -17.01
N ARG A 863 3.14 35.15 -18.06
CA ARG A 863 2.39 35.04 -19.32
C ARG A 863 1.30 33.97 -19.20
N PHE A 864 0.29 34.28 -18.41
CA PHE A 864 -0.72 33.29 -18.01
C PHE A 864 -1.70 32.92 -19.12
N ASP A 865 -2.07 33.85 -20.00
CA ASP A 865 -2.90 33.53 -21.17
C ASP A 865 -2.18 32.57 -22.13
N ASP A 866 -0.88 32.79 -22.35
CA ASP A 866 -0.02 31.88 -23.12
C ASP A 866 0.06 30.50 -22.44
N ALA A 867 0.26 30.48 -21.11
CA ALA A 867 0.28 29.24 -20.34
C ALA A 867 -1.03 28.46 -20.49
N ALA A 868 -2.18 29.13 -20.39
CA ALA A 868 -3.49 28.50 -20.55
C ALA A 868 -3.68 27.93 -21.97
N SER A 869 -3.21 28.66 -23.00
CA SER A 869 -3.22 28.18 -24.38
C SER A 869 -2.35 26.93 -24.55
N LEU A 870 -1.14 26.95 -24.00
CA LEU A 870 -0.21 25.82 -24.01
C LEU A 870 -0.76 24.60 -23.27
N TYR A 871 -1.37 24.77 -22.09
CA TYR A 871 -1.99 23.67 -21.37
C TYR A 871 -3.21 23.10 -22.11
N ARG A 872 -4.03 23.93 -22.76
CA ARG A 872 -5.13 23.45 -23.62
C ARG A 872 -4.61 22.63 -24.81
N ARG A 873 -3.52 23.06 -25.43
CA ARG A 873 -2.84 22.30 -26.49
C ARG A 873 -2.26 20.99 -25.97
N ALA A 874 -1.53 21.02 -24.86
CA ALA A 874 -0.96 19.84 -24.23
C ALA A 874 -2.03 18.82 -23.87
N ARG A 875 -3.19 19.25 -23.36
CA ARG A 875 -4.34 18.38 -23.09
C ARG A 875 -4.84 17.66 -24.35
N THR A 876 -4.81 18.34 -25.50
CA THR A 876 -5.22 17.75 -26.78
C THR A 876 -4.23 16.69 -27.24
N LEU A 877 -2.93 16.92 -27.01
CA LEU A 877 -1.88 15.93 -27.29
C LEU A 877 -1.97 14.71 -26.35
N GLU A 878 -2.17 14.93 -25.04
CA GLU A 878 -2.37 13.83 -24.07
C GLU A 878 -3.60 12.96 -24.43
N GLN A 879 -4.65 13.56 -24.98
CA GLN A 879 -5.83 12.84 -25.47
C GLN A 879 -5.55 12.02 -26.74
N ALA A 880 -4.74 12.57 -27.66
CA ALA A 880 -4.34 11.87 -28.88
C ALA A 880 -3.41 10.68 -28.58
N ASP A 881 -2.53 10.82 -27.58
CA ASP A 881 -1.62 9.77 -27.12
C ASP A 881 -2.28 8.71 -26.22
N ALA A 882 -3.61 8.74 -26.06
CA ALA A 882 -4.37 7.89 -25.15
C ALA A 882 -3.76 7.81 -23.73
N THR A 883 -3.15 8.90 -23.26
CA THR A 883 -2.45 8.91 -21.97
C THR A 883 -3.47 8.70 -20.85
N ALA A 884 -3.40 7.55 -20.17
CA ALA A 884 -4.32 7.22 -19.10
C ALA A 884 -4.23 8.28 -17.98
N PRO A 885 -5.35 8.95 -17.61
CA PRO A 885 -5.33 9.94 -16.54
C PRO A 885 -5.02 9.25 -15.20
N MET A 886 -4.04 9.78 -14.46
CA MET A 886 -3.83 9.41 -13.06
C MET A 886 -4.98 9.92 -12.18
N ALA A 887 -5.02 9.51 -10.90
CA ALA A 887 -5.95 10.08 -9.93
C ALA A 887 -5.81 11.62 -9.90
N GLY A 888 -6.83 12.34 -10.38
CA GLY A 888 -6.82 13.81 -10.48
C GLY A 888 -6.54 14.39 -11.88
N GLY A 889 -6.41 13.56 -12.92
CA GLY A 889 -6.27 14.00 -14.31
C GLY A 889 -4.83 14.04 -14.84
N THR A 890 -4.69 14.31 -16.14
CA THR A 890 -3.40 14.41 -16.83
C THR A 890 -2.57 15.61 -16.34
N ALA A 891 -1.29 15.71 -16.73
CA ALA A 891 -0.43 16.79 -16.27
C ALA A 891 -0.93 18.16 -16.76
N ALA A 892 -1.41 18.24 -18.01
CA ALA A 892 -1.99 19.46 -18.54
C ALA A 892 -3.32 19.82 -17.89
N GLN A 893 -4.17 18.83 -17.57
CA GLN A 893 -5.45 19.08 -16.87
C GLN A 893 -5.23 19.70 -15.49
N ARG A 894 -4.30 19.16 -14.70
CA ARG A 894 -3.96 19.71 -13.38
C ARG A 894 -3.39 21.13 -13.49
N ALA A 895 -2.45 21.35 -14.40
CA ALA A 895 -1.85 22.66 -14.60
C ALA A 895 -2.87 23.72 -15.06
N LEU A 896 -3.80 23.35 -15.95
CA LEU A 896 -4.88 24.23 -16.40
C LEU A 896 -5.88 24.52 -15.26
N GLN A 897 -6.26 23.51 -14.48
CA GLN A 897 -7.16 23.69 -13.34
C GLN A 897 -6.58 24.62 -12.26
N ASP A 898 -5.29 24.47 -11.95
CA ASP A 898 -4.59 25.34 -11.01
C ASP A 898 -4.52 26.79 -11.54
N LEU A 899 -4.38 26.96 -12.86
CA LEU A 899 -4.35 28.28 -13.49
C LEU A 899 -5.75 28.93 -13.56
N ASP A 900 -6.79 28.16 -13.89
CA ASP A 900 -8.18 28.61 -13.97
C ASP A 900 -8.72 29.11 -12.62
N ALA A 901 -8.19 28.63 -11.49
CA ALA A 901 -8.51 29.16 -10.17
C ALA A 901 -8.21 30.67 -10.02
N ARG A 902 -7.35 31.25 -10.87
CA ARG A 902 -7.05 32.70 -10.88
C ARG A 902 -8.12 33.53 -11.57
N ARG A 903 -8.90 32.90 -12.47
CA ARG A 903 -10.06 33.49 -13.16
C ARG A 903 -11.36 33.22 -12.42
N ASP A 904 -11.31 32.83 -11.16
CA ASP A 904 -12.52 32.55 -10.40
C ASP A 904 -13.20 33.86 -9.97
N GLY A 905 -14.40 34.08 -10.51
CA GLY A 905 -15.31 35.11 -10.04
C GLY A 905 -16.02 34.65 -8.77
N GLN A 906 -16.26 35.58 -7.85
CA GLN A 906 -16.96 35.25 -6.60
C GLN A 906 -17.86 36.37 -6.11
N VAL A 907 -18.92 35.97 -5.41
CA VAL A 907 -19.74 36.84 -4.57
C VAL A 907 -19.63 36.34 -3.14
N ALA A 908 -19.32 37.24 -2.21
CA ALA A 908 -19.19 36.89 -0.81
C ALA A 908 -19.94 37.89 0.06
N THR A 909 -20.55 37.40 1.14
CA THR A 909 -21.19 38.25 2.14
C THR A 909 -20.92 37.71 3.54
N ALA A 910 -21.02 38.57 4.53
CA ALA A 910 -20.84 38.21 5.92
C ALA A 910 -21.74 39.01 6.84
N THR A 911 -21.86 38.55 8.08
CA THR A 911 -22.33 39.35 9.21
C THR A 911 -21.20 39.44 10.21
N LEU A 912 -20.67 40.64 10.38
CA LEU A 912 -19.64 40.97 11.36
C LEU A 912 -20.31 41.66 12.53
N PHE A 913 -20.19 41.07 13.71
CA PHE A 913 -20.59 41.69 14.96
C PHE A 913 -19.34 42.08 15.74
N SER A 914 -19.28 43.33 16.18
CA SER A 914 -18.25 43.80 17.09
C SER A 914 -18.85 44.56 18.27
N ARG A 915 -18.27 44.35 19.45
CA ARG A 915 -18.67 45.05 20.67
C ARG A 915 -17.44 45.55 21.42
N LYS A 916 -17.52 46.81 21.86
CA LYS A 916 -16.57 47.49 22.72
C LYS A 916 -17.32 47.99 23.95
N SER A 917 -16.88 47.54 25.13
CA SER A 917 -17.39 48.05 26.41
C SER A 917 -16.96 49.50 26.63
N GLY A 918 -17.82 50.29 27.26
CA GLY A 918 -17.56 51.68 27.62
C GLY A 918 -18.79 52.26 28.31
N ASP A 919 -18.80 53.58 28.46
CA ASP A 919 -19.92 54.33 29.02
C ASP A 919 -21.00 54.55 27.96
N SER A 920 -22.25 54.23 28.32
CA SER A 920 -23.37 54.28 27.39
C SER A 920 -23.62 55.70 26.90
N GLY A 921 -23.74 55.86 25.59
CA GLY A 921 -23.88 57.15 24.90
C GLY A 921 -22.59 57.95 24.74
N ILE A 922 -21.45 57.44 25.23
CA ILE A 922 -20.15 58.13 25.17
C ILE A 922 -19.13 57.25 24.44
N SER A 923 -18.70 56.15 25.06
CA SER A 923 -17.54 55.34 24.63
C SER A 923 -17.88 53.87 24.33
N GLU A 924 -19.06 53.40 24.72
CA GLU A 924 -19.62 52.11 24.31
C GLU A 924 -19.83 52.07 22.78
N LEU A 925 -19.62 50.91 22.16
CA LEU A 925 -19.94 50.71 20.75
C LEU A 925 -20.35 49.25 20.48
N SER A 926 -21.53 49.09 19.88
CA SER A 926 -21.96 47.87 19.19
C SER A 926 -22.06 48.17 17.70
N ALA A 927 -21.34 47.43 16.88
CA ALA A 927 -21.35 47.60 15.44
C ALA A 927 -21.68 46.30 14.72
N THR A 928 -22.62 46.37 13.78
CA THR A 928 -22.94 45.28 12.84
C THR A 928 -22.59 45.73 11.43
N GLU A 929 -21.70 45.00 10.77
CA GLU A 929 -21.30 45.26 9.38
C GLU A 929 -21.68 44.05 8.51
N ILE A 930 -22.37 44.31 7.40
CA ILE A 930 -22.82 43.30 6.44
C ILE A 930 -22.21 43.67 5.08
N PRO A 931 -20.99 43.20 4.78
CA PRO A 931 -20.37 43.45 3.49
C PRO A 931 -20.99 42.60 2.39
N LEU A 932 -21.14 43.19 1.21
CA LEU A 932 -21.37 42.48 -0.05
C LEU A 932 -20.17 42.73 -0.95
N TYR A 933 -19.36 41.68 -1.13
CA TYR A 933 -18.17 41.71 -1.96
C TYR A 933 -18.42 40.97 -3.27
N VAL A 934 -18.19 41.63 -4.40
CA VAL A 934 -18.26 41.03 -5.73
C VAL A 934 -16.89 41.14 -6.39
N ARG A 935 -16.37 40.03 -6.92
CA ARG A 935 -15.11 39.95 -7.66
C ARG A 935 -15.37 39.47 -9.07
N ILE A 936 -14.91 40.25 -10.05
CA ILE A 936 -15.07 39.98 -11.47
C ILE A 936 -13.67 39.83 -12.08
N PRO A 937 -13.28 38.62 -12.52
CA PRO A 937 -11.96 38.36 -13.08
C PRO A 937 -11.80 39.03 -14.45
N HIS A 938 -10.59 39.49 -14.74
CA HIS A 938 -10.17 40.03 -16.03
C HIS A 938 -8.90 39.30 -16.47
N GLY A 939 -9.04 38.34 -17.40
CA GLY A 939 -7.97 37.41 -17.75
C GLY A 939 -7.50 36.60 -16.54
N TYR A 940 -6.20 36.29 -16.50
CA TYR A 940 -5.57 35.56 -15.38
C TYR A 940 -4.78 36.48 -14.42
N THR A 941 -4.61 37.76 -14.77
CA THR A 941 -3.81 38.73 -14.02
C THR A 941 -4.65 39.74 -13.26
N GLY A 942 -5.90 39.97 -13.63
CA GLY A 942 -6.68 41.07 -13.09
C GLY A 942 -8.00 40.63 -12.46
N HIS A 943 -8.52 41.46 -11.56
CA HIS A 943 -9.94 41.44 -11.24
C HIS A 943 -10.43 42.84 -10.83
N ALA A 944 -11.61 43.20 -11.33
CA ALA A 944 -12.39 44.28 -10.73
C ALA A 944 -13.09 43.75 -9.48
N PHE A 945 -13.32 44.62 -8.51
CA PHE A 945 -14.14 44.28 -7.36
C PHE A 945 -15.04 45.44 -6.95
N PHE A 946 -16.13 45.08 -6.29
CA PHE A 946 -17.13 46.01 -5.78
C PHE A 946 -17.50 45.64 -4.34
N HIS A 947 -17.75 46.67 -3.54
CA HIS A 947 -18.28 46.58 -2.18
C HIS A 947 -19.58 47.38 -2.05
N ALA A 948 -20.54 46.78 -1.36
CA ALA A 948 -21.68 47.47 -0.78
C ALA A 948 -21.87 46.98 0.65
N ASP A 949 -21.35 47.75 1.61
CA ASP A 949 -21.25 47.29 2.99
C ASP A 949 -22.25 48.05 3.86
N THR A 950 -23.25 47.33 4.37
CA THR A 950 -24.24 47.90 5.28
C THR A 950 -23.64 47.99 6.67
N VAL A 951 -23.68 49.17 7.28
CA VAL A 951 -23.09 49.43 8.60
C VAL A 951 -24.17 49.96 9.53
N LEU A 952 -24.27 49.36 10.71
CA LEU A 952 -25.17 49.74 11.80
C LEU A 952 -24.32 49.97 13.05
N LEU A 953 -24.34 51.19 13.59
CA LEU A 953 -23.61 51.60 14.78
C LEU A 953 -24.59 51.99 15.88
N ASP A 954 -24.34 51.52 17.09
CA ASP A 954 -25.07 51.91 18.30
C ASP A 954 -24.08 52.09 19.44
N ALA A 955 -24.02 53.31 19.99
CA ALA A 955 -23.20 53.65 21.14
C ALA A 955 -24.00 53.76 22.44
N GLY A 956 -25.29 53.42 22.44
CA GLY A 956 -26.16 53.50 23.61
C GLY A 956 -26.84 54.85 23.80
N THR A 957 -27.33 55.13 25.00
CA THR A 957 -28.09 56.36 25.30
C THR A 957 -27.31 57.26 26.23
N LEU A 958 -27.02 58.47 25.78
CA LEU A 958 -26.38 59.50 26.60
C LEU A 958 -27.41 60.04 27.60
N ARG A 959 -27.14 59.85 28.89
CA ARG A 959 -27.98 60.37 29.98
C ARG A 959 -27.25 61.44 30.76
N MET A 960 -27.93 62.54 31.07
CA MET A 960 -27.33 63.69 31.78
C MET A 960 -27.09 63.42 33.27
N ASP A 961 -27.77 62.43 33.84
CA ASP A 961 -27.63 61.99 35.23
C ASP A 961 -26.50 60.96 35.43
N ALA A 962 -25.90 60.47 34.34
CA ALA A 962 -24.81 59.50 34.40
C ALA A 962 -23.49 60.17 34.82
N SER A 963 -22.71 59.48 35.66
CA SER A 963 -21.35 59.89 35.99
C SER A 963 -20.51 59.96 34.71
N GLY A 964 -19.88 61.10 34.43
CA GLY A 964 -19.05 61.30 33.24
C GLY A 964 -19.76 61.93 32.04
N ALA A 965 -21.06 62.29 32.14
CA ALA A 965 -21.77 62.99 31.05
C ALA A 965 -21.09 64.31 30.62
N GLU A 966 -20.38 64.98 31.53
CA GLU A 966 -19.60 66.19 31.26
C GLU A 966 -18.41 65.94 30.30
N GLU A 967 -17.98 64.68 30.13
CA GLU A 967 -16.90 64.27 29.22
C GLU A 967 -17.36 64.06 27.77
N PHE A 968 -18.62 64.39 27.45
CA PHE A 968 -19.17 64.27 26.11
C PHE A 968 -19.52 65.64 25.52
N GLY A 969 -19.10 65.87 24.26
CA GLY A 969 -19.42 67.09 23.54
C GLY A 969 -19.00 68.36 24.29
N GLN A 970 -19.86 69.38 24.32
CA GLN A 970 -19.67 70.69 24.95
C GLN A 970 -20.28 70.80 26.36
N ILE A 971 -20.70 69.67 26.96
CA ILE A 971 -21.46 69.66 28.21
C ILE A 971 -20.68 70.29 29.37
N ALA A 972 -19.39 69.98 29.55
CA ALA A 972 -18.58 70.59 30.61
C ALA A 972 -18.47 72.12 30.52
N ALA A 973 -18.59 72.72 29.32
CA ALA A 973 -18.52 74.17 29.13
C ALA A 973 -19.89 74.87 29.18
N ARG A 974 -20.96 74.18 28.75
CA ARG A 974 -22.30 74.79 28.57
C ARG A 974 -23.35 74.32 29.56
N GLY A 975 -23.05 73.29 30.35
CA GLY A 975 -23.99 72.64 31.27
C GLY A 975 -24.90 71.63 30.57
N SER A 976 -25.52 70.77 31.39
CA SER A 976 -26.43 69.70 30.95
C SER A 976 -27.92 70.05 31.13
N THR A 977 -28.24 71.22 31.68
CA THR A 977 -29.60 71.64 32.02
C THR A 977 -30.48 71.75 30.78
N GLY A 978 -31.60 71.03 30.75
CA GLY A 978 -32.55 71.05 29.63
C GLY A 978 -32.22 70.08 28.48
N ILE A 979 -31.13 69.32 28.58
CA ILE A 979 -30.78 68.28 27.59
C ILE A 979 -31.51 66.97 27.93
N ALA A 980 -32.40 66.52 27.05
CA ALA A 980 -33.07 65.23 27.20
C ALA A 980 -32.11 64.05 26.89
N PRO A 981 -32.30 62.86 27.51
CA PRO A 981 -31.55 61.67 27.14
C PRO A 981 -31.65 61.37 25.64
N ARG A 982 -30.52 61.06 25.00
CA ARG A 982 -30.45 60.91 23.54
C ARG A 982 -29.69 59.64 23.14
N GLY A 983 -30.35 58.80 22.34
CA GLY A 983 -29.71 57.63 21.72
C GLY A 983 -28.66 58.07 20.70
N GLN A 984 -27.49 57.43 20.73
CA GLN A 984 -26.36 57.66 19.84
C GLN A 984 -26.24 56.46 18.90
N SER A 985 -26.74 56.59 17.67
CA SER A 985 -26.65 55.53 16.66
C SER A 985 -26.53 56.15 15.27
N ASP A 986 -25.95 55.39 14.34
CA ASP A 986 -25.89 55.79 12.94
C ASP A 986 -25.92 54.56 12.02
N LYS A 987 -26.37 54.73 10.78
CA LYS A 987 -26.47 53.65 9.79
C LYS A 987 -26.26 54.14 8.38
N GLY A 988 -25.68 53.29 7.55
CA GLY A 988 -25.47 53.62 6.14
C GLY A 988 -24.93 52.45 5.31
N VAL A 989 -24.65 52.72 4.04
CA VAL A 989 -24.03 51.75 3.12
C VAL A 989 -22.76 52.34 2.53
N ALA A 990 -21.61 51.73 2.79
CA ALA A 990 -20.35 52.11 2.13
C ALA A 990 -20.31 51.49 0.74
N LEU A 991 -20.04 52.31 -0.27
CA LEU A 991 -19.88 51.86 -1.65
C LEU A 991 -18.41 52.00 -2.05
N ALA A 992 -17.86 50.97 -2.68
CA ALA A 992 -16.53 51.06 -3.25
C ALA A 992 -16.38 50.20 -4.50
N ALA A 993 -15.50 50.64 -5.38
CA ALA A 993 -15.04 49.86 -6.52
C ALA A 993 -13.53 49.97 -6.63
N GLY A 994 -12.91 48.94 -7.21
CA GLY A 994 -11.49 48.95 -7.45
C GLY A 994 -11.05 47.89 -8.44
N TYR A 995 -9.77 47.91 -8.73
CA TYR A 995 -9.11 46.95 -9.59
C TYR A 995 -7.86 46.44 -8.90
N ALA A 996 -7.62 45.13 -9.02
CA ALA A 996 -6.45 44.48 -8.50
C ALA A 996 -5.78 43.64 -9.59
N TYR A 997 -4.51 43.93 -9.82
CA TYR A 997 -3.61 43.20 -10.69
C TYR A 997 -2.69 42.31 -9.84
N ASN A 998 -2.54 41.06 -10.27
CA ASN A 998 -1.72 40.02 -9.68
C ASN A 998 -0.86 39.40 -10.79
N GLY A 999 0.34 39.94 -10.98
CA GLY A 999 1.36 39.41 -11.88
C GLY A 999 2.12 38.22 -11.28
N ALA A 1000 3.26 37.86 -11.89
CA ALA A 1000 4.15 36.81 -11.36
C ALA A 1000 5.08 37.32 -10.26
N TYR A 1001 5.57 38.56 -10.37
CA TYR A 1001 6.52 39.15 -9.44
C TYR A 1001 6.05 40.47 -8.84
N ASP A 1002 4.86 40.91 -9.21
CA ASP A 1002 4.28 42.15 -8.73
C ASP A 1002 2.76 42.04 -8.63
N SER A 1003 2.20 42.83 -7.73
CA SER A 1003 0.75 42.99 -7.61
C SER A 1003 0.44 44.41 -7.21
N TRP A 1004 -0.67 44.93 -7.69
CA TRP A 1004 -1.15 46.23 -7.26
C TRP A 1004 -2.66 46.28 -7.17
N ARG A 1005 -3.17 47.14 -6.32
CA ARG A 1005 -4.59 47.38 -6.11
C ARG A 1005 -4.82 48.87 -6.04
N ALA A 1006 -5.79 49.34 -6.81
CA ALA A 1006 -6.31 50.70 -6.71
C ALA A 1006 -7.79 50.65 -6.37
N ASP A 1007 -8.24 51.47 -5.43
CA ASP A 1007 -9.64 51.51 -5.01
C ASP A 1007 -10.11 52.90 -4.63
N LEU A 1008 -11.41 53.12 -4.83
CA LEU A 1008 -12.12 54.35 -4.50
C LEU A 1008 -13.49 53.98 -3.95
N GLY A 1009 -13.89 54.65 -2.89
CA GLY A 1009 -15.18 54.44 -2.26
C GLY A 1009 -15.55 55.56 -1.30
N THR A 1010 -16.53 55.27 -0.46
CA THR A 1010 -17.06 56.22 0.53
C THR A 1010 -17.06 55.60 1.91
N THR A 1011 -17.04 56.44 2.94
CA THR A 1011 -17.64 56.05 4.22
C THR A 1011 -19.14 55.77 4.03
N PRO A 1012 -19.81 55.05 4.95
CA PRO A 1012 -21.21 54.69 4.74
C PRO A 1012 -22.12 55.88 4.41
N LEU A 1013 -22.77 55.82 3.24
CA LEU A 1013 -23.78 56.77 2.81
C LEU A 1013 -24.99 56.64 3.73
N GLY A 1014 -25.34 57.72 4.42
CA GLY A 1014 -26.30 57.73 5.52
C GLY A 1014 -25.71 58.23 6.83
N PHE A 1015 -24.39 58.09 7.01
CA PHE A 1015 -23.70 58.64 8.19
C PHE A 1015 -23.81 60.16 8.28
N LEU A 1016 -23.74 60.67 9.51
CA LEU A 1016 -23.73 62.10 9.81
C LEU A 1016 -22.58 62.83 9.11
N GLN A 1017 -21.40 62.22 9.08
CA GLN A 1017 -20.23 62.69 8.36
C GLN A 1017 -19.79 61.67 7.31
N GLN A 1018 -19.70 62.15 6.07
CA GLN A 1018 -19.37 61.34 4.91
C GLN A 1018 -18.06 61.82 4.29
N SER A 1019 -17.22 60.88 3.84
CA SER A 1019 -15.98 61.20 3.14
C SER A 1019 -15.74 60.21 2.02
N VAL A 1020 -15.09 60.68 0.96
CA VAL A 1020 -14.43 59.82 -0.02
C VAL A 1020 -13.19 59.21 0.63
N VAL A 1021 -12.98 57.92 0.37
CA VAL A 1021 -11.86 57.09 0.83
C VAL A 1021 -11.32 56.29 -0.36
N GLY A 1022 -10.09 55.81 -0.27
CA GLY A 1022 -9.46 55.14 -1.40
C GLY A 1022 -8.00 54.83 -1.12
N GLY A 1023 -7.37 54.05 -1.98
CA GLY A 1023 -5.96 53.71 -1.81
C GLY A 1023 -5.33 53.08 -3.04
N LEU A 1024 -4.01 53.18 -3.09
CA LEU A 1024 -3.15 52.48 -4.02
C LEU A 1024 -2.14 51.65 -3.21
N ARG A 1025 -2.15 50.34 -3.43
CA ARG A 1025 -1.18 49.41 -2.88
C ARG A 1025 -0.40 48.77 -4.00
N TYR A 1026 0.93 48.78 -3.91
CA TYR A 1026 1.84 48.08 -4.82
C TYR A 1026 2.73 47.13 -4.01
N ARG A 1027 2.93 45.91 -4.49
CA ARG A 1027 3.79 44.89 -3.88
C ARG A 1027 4.68 44.28 -4.96
N ALA A 1028 5.98 44.26 -4.72
CA ALA A 1028 6.98 43.62 -5.57
C ALA A 1028 7.66 42.45 -4.84
N GLU A 1029 7.81 41.33 -5.54
CA GLU A 1029 8.50 40.11 -5.11
C GLU A 1029 9.94 40.12 -5.67
N LEU A 1030 10.90 40.31 -4.79
CA LEU A 1030 12.34 40.45 -5.05
C LEU A 1030 13.07 39.15 -4.69
N ASN A 1031 12.71 38.04 -5.34
CA ASN A 1031 13.21 36.69 -5.06
C ASN A 1031 13.01 36.23 -3.60
N ARG A 1032 13.96 36.55 -2.71
CA ARG A 1032 13.94 36.25 -1.27
C ARG A 1032 13.38 37.38 -0.42
N ALA A 1033 12.96 38.48 -1.04
CA ALA A 1033 12.37 39.61 -0.34
C ALA A 1033 11.06 40.02 -0.98
N ALA A 1034 10.24 40.74 -0.24
CA ALA A 1034 9.08 41.43 -0.80
C ALA A 1034 9.03 42.86 -0.26
N ALA A 1035 8.69 43.81 -1.12
CA ALA A 1035 8.48 45.20 -0.76
C ALA A 1035 7.02 45.58 -1.03
N THR A 1036 6.38 46.28 -0.10
CA THR A 1036 5.00 46.78 -0.24
C THR A 1036 4.97 48.27 0.01
N ILE A 1037 4.25 49.02 -0.81
CA ILE A 1037 3.94 50.43 -0.61
C ILE A 1037 2.42 50.55 -0.63
N ASP A 1038 1.84 51.14 0.41
CA ASP A 1038 0.42 51.45 0.52
C ASP A 1038 0.25 52.95 0.76
N VAL A 1039 -0.49 53.61 -0.12
CA VAL A 1039 -0.88 55.01 0.02
C VAL A 1039 -2.39 55.04 0.08
N SER A 1040 -2.95 55.42 1.23
CA SER A 1040 -4.39 55.25 1.45
C SER A 1040 -5.00 56.36 2.30
N ARG A 1041 -6.28 56.61 2.04
CA ARG A 1041 -7.21 57.38 2.85
C ARG A 1041 -8.30 56.44 3.35
N ARG A 1042 -8.36 56.18 4.65
CA ARG A 1042 -9.30 55.22 5.28
C ARG A 1042 -10.03 55.84 6.47
N ALA A 1043 -11.23 55.35 6.75
CA ALA A 1043 -12.00 55.76 7.93
C ALA A 1043 -11.42 55.17 9.22
N VAL A 1044 -11.50 55.91 10.32
CA VAL A 1044 -11.16 55.40 11.65
C VAL A 1044 -12.42 54.84 12.30
N THR A 1045 -12.44 53.54 12.61
CA THR A 1045 -13.67 52.82 13.04
C THR A 1045 -13.72 52.51 14.54
N SER A 1046 -13.02 53.30 15.37
CA SER A 1046 -12.78 52.97 16.80
C SER A 1046 -13.93 53.34 17.76
N SER A 1047 -14.87 54.16 17.30
CA SER A 1047 -16.01 54.72 18.04
C SER A 1047 -17.05 55.26 17.05
N LEU A 1048 -18.27 55.54 17.53
CA LEU A 1048 -19.29 56.21 16.72
C LEU A 1048 -18.80 57.59 16.23
N ILE A 1049 -18.14 58.37 17.10
CA ILE A 1049 -17.59 59.70 16.74
C ILE A 1049 -16.52 59.58 15.65
N SER A 1050 -15.56 58.65 15.80
CA SER A 1050 -14.50 58.49 14.80
C SER A 1050 -15.04 58.01 13.45
N TYR A 1051 -16.04 57.12 13.43
CA TYR A 1051 -16.50 56.52 12.17
C TYR A 1051 -17.59 57.35 11.47
N ALA A 1052 -18.65 57.70 12.19
CA ALA A 1052 -19.82 58.37 11.64
C ALA A 1052 -19.93 59.85 12.04
N GLY A 1053 -19.34 60.23 13.18
CA GLY A 1053 -19.50 61.55 13.80
C GLY A 1053 -20.69 61.61 14.77
N ALA A 1054 -20.78 62.70 15.53
CA ALA A 1054 -21.85 62.94 16.48
C ALA A 1054 -22.38 64.38 16.40
N ILE A 1055 -23.60 64.59 16.93
CA ILE A 1055 -24.23 65.91 17.10
C ILE A 1055 -24.15 66.30 18.56
N ASP A 1056 -23.66 67.50 18.83
CA ASP A 1056 -23.40 67.97 20.18
C ASP A 1056 -24.73 68.30 20.85
N PRO A 1057 -25.04 67.71 22.02
CA PRO A 1057 -26.36 67.87 22.61
C PRO A 1057 -26.59 69.27 23.19
N ALA A 1058 -25.52 70.02 23.52
CA ALA A 1058 -25.63 71.36 24.11
C ALA A 1058 -25.69 72.49 23.06
N SER A 1059 -25.03 72.33 21.91
CA SER A 1059 -24.91 73.36 20.86
C SER A 1059 -25.56 72.99 19.53
N GLY A 1060 -25.81 71.71 19.28
CA GLY A 1060 -26.25 71.20 17.97
C GLY A 1060 -25.14 71.12 16.91
N GLU A 1061 -23.90 71.50 17.22
CA GLU A 1061 -22.77 71.42 16.30
C GLU A 1061 -22.39 69.95 16.01
N ARG A 1062 -21.89 69.67 14.80
CA ARG A 1062 -21.41 68.33 14.44
C ARG A 1062 -19.92 68.22 14.66
N TRP A 1063 -19.41 67.05 15.05
CA TRP A 1063 -17.98 66.75 15.04
C TRP A 1063 -17.70 65.25 14.83
N GLY A 1064 -16.45 64.90 14.50
CA GLY A 1064 -16.03 63.52 14.25
C GLY A 1064 -15.86 63.20 12.76
N GLY A 1065 -16.15 61.96 12.36
CA GLY A 1065 -15.94 61.49 10.99
C GLY A 1065 -14.45 61.53 10.59
N VAL A 1066 -13.61 60.86 11.39
CA VAL A 1066 -12.16 60.90 11.27
C VAL A 1066 -11.68 59.97 10.16
N VAL A 1067 -10.84 60.51 9.29
CA VAL A 1067 -10.13 59.77 8.25
C VAL A 1067 -8.63 59.88 8.44
N ARG A 1068 -7.94 58.77 8.17
CA ARG A 1068 -6.49 58.67 8.17
C ARG A 1068 -5.99 58.71 6.74
N ASN A 1069 -5.13 59.69 6.43
CA ASN A 1069 -4.40 59.78 5.17
C ASN A 1069 -2.94 59.37 5.45
N GLY A 1070 -2.46 58.27 4.89
CA GLY A 1070 -1.14 57.77 5.25
C GLY A 1070 -0.44 56.98 4.16
N VAL A 1071 0.86 56.79 4.40
CA VAL A 1071 1.74 55.94 3.61
C VAL A 1071 2.30 54.85 4.53
N THR A 1072 2.26 53.61 4.07
CA THR A 1072 2.82 52.46 4.76
C THR A 1072 3.81 51.73 3.84
N LEU A 1073 5.04 51.55 4.31
CA LEU A 1073 6.10 50.83 3.64
C LEU A 1073 6.32 49.50 4.35
N GLY A 1074 6.27 48.39 3.64
CA GLY A 1074 6.53 47.05 4.15
C GLY A 1074 7.73 46.44 3.44
N TYR A 1075 8.56 45.72 4.20
CA TYR A 1075 9.65 44.91 3.69
C TYR A 1075 9.69 43.58 4.43
N SER A 1076 9.82 42.48 3.71
CA SER A 1076 10.06 41.15 4.27
C SER A 1076 11.23 40.47 3.56
N HIS A 1077 11.98 39.65 4.27
CA HIS A 1077 13.12 38.91 3.73
C HIS A 1077 13.18 37.49 4.33
N ASP A 1078 13.34 36.49 3.47
CA ASP A 1078 13.38 35.08 3.84
C ASP A 1078 14.80 34.67 4.28
N VAL A 1079 14.94 34.29 5.56
CA VAL A 1079 16.19 33.86 6.17
C VAL A 1079 16.10 32.37 6.52
N GLY A 1080 16.72 31.53 5.70
CA GLY A 1080 16.59 30.08 5.82
C GLY A 1080 15.13 29.63 5.62
N ARG A 1081 14.54 28.99 6.65
CA ARG A 1081 13.12 28.58 6.66
C ARG A 1081 12.18 29.62 7.28
N GLY A 1082 12.72 30.66 7.94
CA GLY A 1082 11.95 31.74 8.55
C GLY A 1082 11.95 33.01 7.70
N SER A 1083 11.26 34.04 8.16
CA SER A 1083 11.22 35.35 7.51
C SER A 1083 11.33 36.47 8.53
N VAL A 1084 12.12 37.49 8.22
CA VAL A 1084 12.13 38.76 8.97
C VAL A 1084 11.26 39.77 8.23
N PHE A 1085 10.57 40.63 8.96
CA PHE A 1085 9.74 41.66 8.35
C PHE A 1085 9.76 42.96 9.15
N ALA A 1086 9.53 44.06 8.44
CA ALA A 1086 9.34 45.38 9.00
C ALA A 1086 8.26 46.13 8.20
N THR A 1087 7.43 46.88 8.89
CA THR A 1087 6.42 47.77 8.32
C THR A 1087 6.53 49.11 9.02
N VAL A 1088 6.64 50.19 8.26
CA VAL A 1088 6.76 51.56 8.75
C VAL A 1088 5.64 52.37 8.14
N GLY A 1089 4.81 52.98 8.97
CA GLY A 1089 3.68 53.81 8.57
C GLY A 1089 3.80 55.24 9.08
N SER A 1090 3.34 56.20 8.28
CA SER A 1090 3.19 57.61 8.66
C SER A 1090 1.87 58.13 8.14
N GLY A 1091 1.16 58.94 8.92
CA GLY A 1091 -0.16 59.42 8.52
C GLY A 1091 -0.62 60.68 9.25
N VAL A 1092 -1.62 61.32 8.66
CA VAL A 1092 -2.33 62.48 9.20
C VAL A 1092 -3.81 62.13 9.34
N LEU A 1093 -4.33 62.33 10.54
CA LEU A 1093 -5.73 62.09 10.89
C LEU A 1093 -6.47 63.43 10.94
N THR A 1094 -7.57 63.50 10.20
CA THR A 1094 -8.40 64.71 10.05
C THR A 1094 -9.87 64.34 10.23
N GLY A 1095 -10.66 65.23 10.82
CA GLY A 1095 -12.12 65.06 10.96
C GLY A 1095 -12.82 66.41 11.01
N HIS A 1096 -14.15 66.40 10.96
CA HIS A 1096 -14.94 67.63 11.06
C HIS A 1096 -14.94 68.13 12.51
N ASN A 1097 -14.50 69.37 12.76
CA ASN A 1097 -14.33 69.92 14.10
C ASN A 1097 -13.49 69.07 15.06
N VAL A 1098 -12.55 68.27 14.53
CA VAL A 1098 -11.60 67.47 15.30
C VAL A 1098 -10.19 68.05 15.13
N ARG A 1099 -9.41 68.09 16.23
CA ARG A 1099 -8.00 68.48 16.18
C ARG A 1099 -7.25 67.55 15.22
N THR A 1100 -6.50 68.11 14.27
CA THR A 1100 -5.65 67.30 13.38
C THR A 1100 -4.56 66.60 14.18
N ASN A 1101 -4.32 65.32 13.90
CA ASN A 1101 -3.30 64.52 14.58
C ASN A 1101 -2.33 63.90 13.55
N ARG A 1102 -1.12 63.59 13.99
CA ARG A 1102 -0.10 62.92 13.18
C ARG A 1102 0.31 61.62 13.86
N GLU A 1103 0.46 60.57 13.08
CA GLU A 1103 0.86 59.26 13.56
C GLU A 1103 2.14 58.77 12.89
N PHE A 1104 2.90 57.97 13.63
CA PHE A 1104 4.02 57.18 13.13
C PHE A 1104 3.95 55.80 13.76
N THR A 1105 4.05 54.76 12.93
CA THR A 1105 3.95 53.36 13.36
C THR A 1105 5.10 52.54 12.80
N VAL A 1106 5.61 51.62 13.62
CA VAL A 1106 6.58 50.62 13.22
C VAL A 1106 6.12 49.27 13.74
N ARG A 1107 6.12 48.26 12.87
CA ARG A 1107 5.90 46.86 13.24
C ARG A 1107 7.01 46.04 12.65
N ALA A 1108 7.78 45.36 13.49
CA ALA A 1108 8.90 44.53 13.02
C ALA A 1108 8.92 43.22 13.77
N GLY A 1109 9.46 42.18 13.15
CA GLY A 1109 9.51 40.88 13.77
C GLY A 1109 10.20 39.83 12.92
N PHE A 1110 10.20 38.61 13.44
CA PHE A 1110 10.56 37.43 12.68
C PHE A 1110 9.51 36.35 12.91
N ASP A 1111 9.23 35.60 11.85
CA ASP A 1111 8.34 34.45 11.85
C ASP A 1111 9.16 33.19 11.57
N TRP A 1112 8.92 32.14 12.35
CA TRP A 1112 9.60 30.87 12.24
C TRP A 1112 8.58 29.72 12.14
N PRO A 1113 8.60 28.91 11.07
CA PRO A 1113 7.76 27.74 11.00
C PRO A 1113 8.26 26.66 11.96
N LEU A 1114 7.44 26.32 12.96
CA LEU A 1114 7.66 25.20 13.86
C LEU A 1114 7.27 23.87 13.17
N LEU A 1115 6.25 23.91 12.32
CA LEU A 1115 5.80 22.78 11.50
C LEU A 1115 5.37 23.32 10.14
N GLN A 1116 5.87 22.72 9.06
CA GLN A 1116 5.48 23.06 7.69
C GLN A 1116 5.18 21.77 6.93
N ALA A 1117 3.90 21.51 6.67
CA ALA A 1117 3.43 20.37 5.89
C ALA A 1117 2.48 20.84 4.76
N ARG A 1118 2.11 19.94 3.84
CA ARG A 1118 1.27 20.27 2.67
C ARG A 1118 -0.14 20.75 3.04
N HIS A 1119 -0.63 20.35 4.20
CA HIS A 1119 -1.99 20.63 4.66
C HIS A 1119 -2.05 21.32 6.02
N GLN A 1120 -0.92 21.68 6.60
CA GLN A 1120 -0.88 22.40 7.87
C GLN A 1120 0.43 23.16 8.04
N ARG A 1121 0.35 24.30 8.72
CA ARG A 1121 1.48 25.14 9.07
C ARG A 1121 1.31 25.62 10.51
N VAL A 1122 2.35 25.46 11.32
CA VAL A 1122 2.45 26.05 12.65
C VAL A 1122 3.62 27.03 12.62
N THR A 1123 3.35 28.30 12.91
CA THR A 1123 4.34 29.38 12.97
C THR A 1123 4.34 30.01 14.34
N SER A 1124 5.53 30.34 14.83
CA SER A 1124 5.72 31.17 16.00
C SER A 1124 6.80 32.21 15.72
N GLY A 1125 6.88 33.27 16.51
CA GLY A 1125 7.80 34.35 16.24
C GLY A 1125 7.91 35.35 17.37
N LEU A 1126 8.49 36.49 17.05
CA LEU A 1126 8.53 37.66 17.93
C LEU A 1126 8.12 38.88 17.13
N VAL A 1127 7.17 39.64 17.68
CA VAL A 1127 6.66 40.86 17.05
C VAL A 1127 6.79 42.03 18.01
N VAL A 1128 7.42 43.08 17.52
CA VAL A 1128 7.54 44.39 18.16
C VAL A 1128 6.63 45.37 17.43
N ASN A 1129 5.78 46.07 18.16
CA ASN A 1129 5.01 47.21 17.65
C ASN A 1129 5.41 48.48 18.38
N TYR A 1130 5.61 49.56 17.65
CA TYR A 1130 5.86 50.89 18.17
C TYR A 1130 4.92 51.89 17.51
N TRP A 1131 4.09 52.59 18.29
CA TRP A 1131 3.22 53.66 17.78
C TRP A 1131 3.51 54.98 18.49
N ARG A 1132 3.36 56.08 17.76
CA ARG A 1132 3.53 57.44 18.29
C ARG A 1132 2.51 58.36 17.64
N TYR A 1133 1.73 59.07 18.45
CA TYR A 1133 0.81 60.10 18.03
C TYR A 1133 1.22 61.48 18.58
N GLN A 1134 0.96 62.55 17.82
CA GLN A 1134 1.27 63.91 18.24
C GLN A 1134 0.37 64.37 19.40
N GLU A 1135 -0.92 64.08 19.32
CA GLU A 1135 -1.97 64.50 20.27
C GLU A 1135 -2.69 63.28 20.86
N ASN A 1136 -3.16 63.36 22.12
CA ASN A 1136 -3.98 62.33 22.75
C ASN A 1136 -5.48 62.64 22.57
N LEU A 1137 -6.06 62.20 21.45
CA LEU A 1137 -7.44 62.52 21.03
C LEU A 1137 -8.42 61.37 21.28
N ARG A 1138 -8.14 60.53 22.29
CA ARG A 1138 -8.96 59.35 22.62
C ARG A 1138 -10.31 59.69 23.26
N TYR A 1139 -10.49 60.92 23.72
CA TYR A 1139 -11.65 61.37 24.49
C TYR A 1139 -12.83 61.76 23.60
N TYR A 1140 -13.95 62.15 24.22
CA TYR A 1140 -15.26 62.29 23.55
C TYR A 1140 -15.86 63.70 23.66
N THR A 1141 -15.13 64.68 24.23
CA THR A 1141 -15.52 66.09 24.21
C THR A 1141 -15.28 66.72 22.83
N PHE A 1142 -15.94 67.84 22.57
CA PHE A 1142 -15.85 68.54 21.28
C PHE A 1142 -14.40 68.91 20.92
N GLY A 1143 -13.95 68.57 19.72
CA GLY A 1143 -12.55 68.72 19.31
C GLY A 1143 -11.72 67.43 19.38
N HIS A 1144 -12.15 66.41 20.14
CA HIS A 1144 -11.53 65.09 20.17
C HIS A 1144 -12.13 64.13 19.14
N GLY A 1145 -11.39 63.06 18.83
CA GLY A 1145 -11.73 62.11 17.78
C GLY A 1145 -12.26 60.76 18.27
N GLY A 1146 -12.17 60.45 19.58
CA GLY A 1146 -12.65 59.19 20.13
C GLY A 1146 -11.89 57.95 19.64
N TYR A 1147 -10.59 58.06 19.36
CA TYR A 1147 -9.73 56.95 18.92
C TYR A 1147 -8.42 56.89 19.72
N TYR A 1148 -7.94 55.67 20.01
CA TYR A 1148 -6.75 55.48 20.83
C TYR A 1148 -5.50 56.05 20.15
N SER A 1149 -4.84 57.04 20.77
CA SER A 1149 -3.74 57.78 20.16
C SER A 1149 -2.64 58.17 21.17
N PRO A 1150 -1.90 57.20 21.73
CA PRO A 1150 -0.89 57.45 22.74
C PRO A 1150 0.35 58.17 22.17
N GLN A 1151 1.05 58.94 23.00
CA GLN A 1151 2.30 59.61 22.59
C GLN A 1151 3.43 58.62 22.37
N ARG A 1152 3.41 57.50 23.09
CA ARG A 1152 4.31 56.37 22.88
C ARG A 1152 3.58 55.09 23.24
N TYR A 1153 3.60 54.11 22.36
CA TYR A 1153 3.16 52.75 22.63
C TYR A 1153 4.24 51.80 22.13
N LEU A 1154 4.70 50.88 22.98
CA LEU A 1154 5.65 49.84 22.63
C LEU A 1154 5.10 48.50 23.12
N SER A 1155 4.99 47.51 22.24
CA SER A 1155 4.57 46.16 22.61
C SER A 1155 5.54 45.11 22.09
N LEU A 1156 5.82 44.10 22.91
CA LEU A 1156 6.53 42.88 22.53
C LEU A 1156 5.58 41.69 22.69
N SER A 1157 5.41 40.88 21.64
CA SER A 1157 4.50 39.73 21.67
C SER A 1157 5.08 38.51 20.96
N VAL A 1158 4.71 37.33 21.46
CA VAL A 1158 5.02 36.03 20.88
C VAL A 1158 3.73 35.45 20.30
N PRO A 1159 3.52 35.52 18.97
CA PRO A 1159 2.40 34.86 18.33
C PRO A 1159 2.67 33.37 18.14
N LEU A 1160 1.61 32.57 18.19
CA LEU A 1160 1.54 31.18 17.76
C LEU A 1160 0.33 31.05 16.84
N GLU A 1161 0.55 30.64 15.60
CA GLU A 1161 -0.52 30.42 14.62
C GLU A 1161 -0.44 28.99 14.07
N TRP A 1162 -1.57 28.32 14.06
CA TRP A 1162 -1.79 27.03 13.42
C TRP A 1162 -2.87 27.16 12.35
N SER A 1163 -2.49 26.98 11.10
CA SER A 1163 -3.42 26.89 9.97
C SER A 1163 -3.35 25.53 9.31
N GLY A 1164 -4.44 25.08 8.70
CA GLY A 1164 -4.46 23.81 7.99
C GLY A 1164 -5.75 23.53 7.27
N ARG A 1165 -5.79 22.39 6.59
CA ARG A 1165 -6.95 21.85 5.88
C ARG A 1165 -7.08 20.35 6.03
N ARG A 1166 -8.30 19.84 5.93
CA ARG A 1166 -8.58 18.40 5.85
C ARG A 1166 -9.86 18.17 5.06
N GLY A 1167 -9.75 17.53 3.89
CA GLY A 1167 -10.88 17.34 2.98
C GLY A 1167 -11.49 18.69 2.57
N ALA A 1168 -12.76 18.89 2.90
CA ALA A 1168 -13.50 20.13 2.62
C ALA A 1168 -13.39 21.19 3.73
N TRP A 1169 -12.59 20.95 4.78
CA TRP A 1169 -12.38 21.88 5.90
C TRP A 1169 -11.07 22.64 5.78
N SER A 1170 -11.06 23.89 6.22
CA SER A 1170 -9.88 24.75 6.39
C SER A 1170 -9.99 25.53 7.70
N TRP A 1171 -8.87 25.77 8.39
CA TRP A 1171 -8.86 26.47 9.68
C TRP A 1171 -7.63 27.36 9.86
N ARG A 1172 -7.77 28.35 10.74
CA ARG A 1172 -6.69 29.19 11.29
C ARG A 1172 -6.98 29.44 12.75
N LEU A 1173 -6.11 28.96 13.62
CA LEU A 1173 -6.14 29.15 15.06
C LEU A 1173 -4.91 29.97 15.43
N GLY A 1174 -5.10 31.11 16.06
CA GLY A 1174 -4.04 32.03 16.45
C GLY A 1174 -4.14 32.36 17.94
N GLY A 1175 -3.00 32.44 18.60
CA GLY A 1175 -2.86 32.96 19.95
C GLY A 1175 -1.63 33.87 20.01
N SER A 1176 -1.69 34.95 20.78
CA SER A 1176 -0.49 35.72 21.13
C SER A 1176 -0.53 36.10 22.59
N ALA A 1177 0.65 36.16 23.20
CA ALA A 1177 0.84 36.73 24.53
C ALA A 1177 1.96 37.76 24.45
N GLY A 1178 1.80 38.89 25.12
CA GLY A 1178 2.76 39.97 25.06
C GLY A 1178 2.64 40.95 26.20
N TRP A 1179 3.62 41.85 26.27
CA TRP A 1179 3.66 42.96 27.21
C TRP A 1179 3.72 44.26 26.44
N SER A 1180 3.02 45.28 26.93
CA SER A 1180 3.03 46.63 26.36
C SER A 1180 3.34 47.69 27.40
N ASP A 1181 4.01 48.75 26.97
CA ASP A 1181 4.24 50.01 27.68
C ASP A 1181 3.58 51.13 26.88
N THR A 1182 2.84 52.00 27.55
CA THR A 1182 2.23 53.18 26.90
C THR A 1182 2.43 54.44 27.73
N TYR A 1183 2.56 55.57 27.04
CA TYR A 1183 2.59 56.89 27.65
C TYR A 1183 1.64 57.82 26.92
N GLU A 1184 0.83 58.52 27.69
CA GLU A 1184 -0.15 59.50 27.23
C GLU A 1184 0.10 60.85 27.93
N LYS A 1185 -0.01 61.94 27.19
CA LYS A 1185 0.07 63.30 27.74
C LYS A 1185 -1.32 63.83 28.09
N ASP A 1186 -1.34 64.81 28.99
CA ASP A 1186 -2.54 65.57 29.34
C ASP A 1186 -3.10 66.29 28.12
N MET A 1187 -4.43 66.38 28.04
CA MET A 1187 -5.11 67.08 26.96
C MET A 1187 -6.26 67.96 27.44
N PRO A 1188 -6.41 69.19 26.90
CA PRO A 1188 -7.58 70.03 27.17
C PRO A 1188 -8.90 69.33 26.81
N PHE A 1189 -9.97 69.63 27.52
CA PHE A 1189 -11.32 69.18 27.15
C PHE A 1189 -11.70 69.66 25.74
N TYR A 1190 -11.32 70.88 25.36
CA TYR A 1190 -11.70 71.51 24.08
C TYR A 1190 -10.48 71.94 23.25
N PRO A 1191 -9.74 70.99 22.63
CA PRO A 1191 -8.45 71.26 21.98
C PRO A 1191 -8.55 72.11 20.69
N THR A 1192 -9.77 72.35 20.19
CA THR A 1192 -10.04 73.18 19.01
C THR A 1192 -10.71 74.51 19.35
N ARG A 1193 -11.15 74.72 20.60
CA ARG A 1193 -11.99 75.85 21.02
C ARG A 1193 -11.51 76.44 22.36
N PRO A 1194 -10.58 77.41 22.33
CA PRO A 1194 -10.06 78.06 23.54
C PRO A 1194 -11.15 78.75 24.38
N ASP A 1195 -12.21 79.24 23.74
CA ASP A 1195 -13.38 79.83 24.38
C ASP A 1195 -14.14 78.81 25.24
N LEU A 1196 -14.42 77.63 24.69
CA LEU A 1196 -15.07 76.54 25.43
C LEU A 1196 -14.15 75.97 26.52
N GLN A 1197 -12.84 75.93 26.26
CA GLN A 1197 -11.85 75.52 27.25
C GLN A 1197 -11.87 76.42 28.49
N ALA A 1198 -11.93 77.73 28.31
CA ALA A 1198 -12.05 78.68 29.42
C ALA A 1198 -13.37 78.49 30.19
N LEU A 1199 -14.49 78.33 29.48
CA LEU A 1199 -15.82 78.10 30.09
C LEU A 1199 -15.90 76.79 30.88
N SER A 1200 -15.14 75.77 30.51
CA SER A 1200 -15.06 74.50 31.25
C SER A 1200 -14.30 74.60 32.59
N GLY A 1201 -13.75 75.77 32.92
CA GLY A 1201 -12.83 75.95 34.04
C GLY A 1201 -11.40 75.46 33.72
N ASN A 1202 -11.00 75.50 32.45
CA ASN A 1202 -9.71 75.01 31.96
C ASN A 1202 -9.40 73.54 32.32
N ARG A 1203 -10.43 72.68 32.36
CA ARG A 1203 -10.28 71.25 32.68
C ARG A 1203 -9.45 70.51 31.64
N THR A 1204 -8.60 69.60 32.11
CA THR A 1204 -7.79 68.72 31.28
C THR A 1204 -8.11 67.26 31.61
N PHE A 1205 -8.01 66.39 30.60
CA PHE A 1205 -7.88 64.96 30.82
C PHE A 1205 -6.44 64.65 31.19
N GLY A 1206 -6.24 63.96 32.31
CA GLY A 1206 -4.92 63.52 32.76
C GLY A 1206 -4.32 62.45 31.83
N GLY A 1207 -3.04 62.60 31.53
CA GLY A 1207 -2.19 61.58 30.92
C GLY A 1207 -1.45 60.76 31.97
N GLY A 1208 -0.60 59.85 31.52
CA GLY A 1208 0.23 59.02 32.41
C GLY A 1208 0.90 57.85 31.70
N ASN A 1209 1.67 57.09 32.48
CA ASN A 1209 2.20 55.80 32.05
C ASN A 1209 1.15 54.71 32.25
N GLY A 1210 1.00 53.85 31.24
CA GLY A 1210 0.16 52.67 31.26
C GLY A 1210 0.91 51.48 30.70
N GLY A 1211 0.17 50.41 30.39
CA GLY A 1211 0.74 49.16 29.89
C GLY A 1211 0.44 47.98 30.80
N GLY A 1212 0.93 46.82 30.38
CA GLY A 1212 0.68 45.55 31.04
C GLY A 1212 0.64 44.38 30.06
N PHE A 1213 0.20 43.24 30.58
CA PHE A 1213 0.00 42.01 29.82
C PHE A 1213 -1.13 42.17 28.79
N SER A 1214 -0.94 41.57 27.62
CA SER A 1214 -1.89 41.56 26.52
C SER A 1214 -1.93 40.18 25.88
N TYR A 1215 -3.10 39.79 25.37
CA TYR A 1215 -3.25 38.56 24.61
C TYR A 1215 -4.31 38.69 23.51
N THR A 1216 -4.10 37.94 22.44
CA THR A 1216 -5.08 37.76 21.36
C THR A 1216 -5.38 36.28 21.21
N ALA A 1217 -6.65 35.94 21.00
CA ALA A 1217 -7.10 34.64 20.54
C ALA A 1217 -7.91 34.80 19.26
N LEU A 1218 -7.58 34.04 18.23
CA LEU A 1218 -8.24 34.03 16.93
C LEU A 1218 -8.58 32.59 16.54
N ALA A 1219 -9.79 32.37 16.06
CA ALA A 1219 -10.20 31.11 15.48
C ALA A 1219 -11.04 31.38 14.23
N ALA A 1220 -10.63 30.86 13.08
CA ALA A 1220 -11.38 30.90 11.84
C ALA A 1220 -11.50 29.48 11.27
N VAL A 1221 -12.70 29.09 10.84
CA VAL A 1221 -13.00 27.80 10.23
C VAL A 1221 -13.85 28.03 8.98
N GLU A 1222 -13.55 27.28 7.93
CA GLU A 1222 -14.22 27.35 6.63
C GLU A 1222 -14.53 25.92 6.14
N TYR A 1223 -15.72 25.73 5.55
CA TYR A 1223 -16.19 24.47 4.99
C TYR A 1223 -16.79 24.64 3.60
N ARG A 1224 -16.29 23.86 2.63
CA ARG A 1224 -16.85 23.79 1.27
C ARG A 1224 -17.90 22.68 1.20
N PHE A 1225 -19.17 23.05 1.36
CA PHE A 1225 -20.29 22.10 1.36
C PHE A 1225 -20.83 21.76 -0.03
N ALA A 1226 -20.48 22.55 -1.06
CA ALA A 1226 -20.77 22.24 -2.45
C ALA A 1226 -19.65 22.79 -3.36
N PRO A 1227 -19.49 22.31 -4.62
CA PRO A 1227 -18.42 22.75 -5.50
C PRO A 1227 -18.36 24.26 -5.73
N LYS A 1228 -19.47 24.98 -5.56
CA LYS A 1228 -19.56 26.45 -5.72
C LYS A 1228 -19.79 27.21 -4.43
N TRP A 1229 -19.98 26.52 -3.29
CA TRP A 1229 -20.40 27.17 -2.05
C TRP A 1229 -19.48 26.86 -0.89
N VAL A 1230 -19.12 27.92 -0.18
CA VAL A 1230 -18.24 27.88 0.99
C VAL A 1230 -18.88 28.70 2.10
N ALA A 1231 -18.95 28.13 3.30
CA ALA A 1231 -19.39 28.85 4.50
C ALA A 1231 -18.27 28.85 5.54
N GLY A 1232 -18.16 29.91 6.33
CA GLY A 1232 -17.17 29.97 7.39
C GLY A 1232 -17.56 30.88 8.54
N MET A 1233 -16.81 30.75 9.62
CA MET A 1233 -16.96 31.55 10.83
C MET A 1233 -15.58 31.97 11.34
N ALA A 1234 -15.50 33.15 11.93
CA ALA A 1234 -14.30 33.61 12.61
C ALA A 1234 -14.65 34.32 13.93
N LEU A 1235 -13.83 34.09 14.96
CA LEU A 1235 -13.89 34.73 16.26
C LEU A 1235 -12.52 35.33 16.56
N GLN A 1236 -12.49 36.57 17.03
CA GLN A 1236 -11.29 37.23 17.52
C GLN A 1236 -11.59 37.90 18.87
N ILE A 1237 -10.73 37.63 19.84
CA ILE A 1237 -10.77 38.18 21.19
C ILE A 1237 -9.42 38.83 21.44
N ASP A 1238 -9.43 40.15 21.63
CA ASP A 1238 -8.23 40.89 22.03
C ASP A 1238 -8.42 41.41 23.45
N ARG A 1239 -7.37 41.34 24.26
CA ARG A 1239 -7.36 41.88 25.63
C ARG A 1239 -6.06 42.57 25.92
N SER A 1240 -6.15 43.85 26.27
CA SER A 1240 -5.12 44.65 26.90
C SER A 1240 -5.79 45.63 27.88
N ARG A 1241 -5.00 46.39 28.65
CA ARG A 1241 -5.49 47.32 29.67
C ARG A 1241 -6.54 48.31 29.13
N ASP A 1242 -6.33 48.84 27.91
CA ASP A 1242 -7.15 49.90 27.32
C ASP A 1242 -7.81 49.49 25.98
N TYR A 1243 -7.72 48.21 25.60
CA TYR A 1243 -8.24 47.69 24.32
C TYR A 1243 -8.79 46.26 24.49
N ALA A 1244 -10.11 46.09 24.32
CA ALA A 1244 -10.78 44.80 24.52
C ALA A 1244 -11.92 44.49 23.52
N PRO A 1245 -11.74 44.64 22.19
CA PRO A 1245 -12.80 44.30 21.25
C PRO A 1245 -13.04 42.78 21.18
N ASN A 1246 -14.30 42.42 20.99
CA ASN A 1246 -14.69 41.09 20.54
C ASN A 1246 -15.26 41.20 19.13
N ARG A 1247 -14.81 40.33 18.22
CA ARG A 1247 -15.31 40.26 16.85
C ARG A 1247 -15.76 38.86 16.53
N ALA A 1248 -16.98 38.73 16.02
CA ALA A 1248 -17.53 37.49 15.49
C ALA A 1248 -17.96 37.72 14.04
N ILE A 1249 -17.61 36.80 13.15
CA ILE A 1249 -17.90 36.85 11.72
C ILE A 1249 -18.53 35.53 11.33
N ALA A 1250 -19.65 35.58 10.64
CA ALA A 1250 -20.18 34.45 9.87
C ALA A 1250 -20.26 34.87 8.41
N TYR A 1251 -19.76 34.05 7.49
CA TYR A 1251 -19.68 34.41 6.08
C TYR A 1251 -20.05 33.27 5.14
N LEU A 1252 -20.52 33.65 3.96
CA LEU A 1252 -20.89 32.76 2.86
C LEU A 1252 -20.26 33.28 1.57
N ARG A 1253 -19.73 32.38 0.77
CA ARG A 1253 -19.08 32.68 -0.52
C ARG A 1253 -19.59 31.75 -1.59
N TYR A 1254 -19.95 32.36 -2.71
CA TYR A 1254 -20.34 31.69 -3.95
C TYR A 1254 -19.26 31.92 -5.01
N HIS A 1255 -18.83 30.83 -5.64
CA HIS A 1255 -17.89 30.81 -6.75
C HIS A 1255 -18.64 30.57 -8.06
N PHE A 1256 -18.35 31.32 -9.11
CA PHE A 1256 -19.03 31.13 -10.40
C PHE A 1256 -18.56 29.84 -11.09
N GLU A 1257 -17.28 29.48 -10.94
CA GLU A 1257 -16.72 28.22 -11.44
C GLU A 1257 -16.70 27.13 -10.36
N PRO A 1258 -16.92 25.84 -10.70
CA PRO A 1258 -16.85 24.74 -9.73
C PRO A 1258 -15.42 24.53 -9.21
N GLN A 1259 -15.23 24.67 -7.90
CA GLN A 1259 -13.97 24.44 -7.22
C GLN A 1259 -13.73 22.95 -7.02
N ARG A 1260 -12.82 22.37 -7.82
CA ARG A 1260 -12.46 20.93 -7.79
C ARG A 1260 -11.16 20.63 -7.02
N GLY A 1261 -10.32 21.63 -6.79
CA GLY A 1261 -9.07 21.50 -6.02
C GLY A 1261 -9.30 21.38 -4.51
N PRO A 1262 -8.27 21.13 -3.67
CA PRO A 1262 -8.40 21.17 -2.22
C PRO A 1262 -8.77 22.58 -1.73
N VAL A 1263 -9.51 22.68 -0.61
CA VAL A 1263 -9.88 23.98 -0.04
C VAL A 1263 -8.62 24.80 0.30
N PRO A 1264 -8.54 26.10 -0.04
CA PRO A 1264 -7.41 26.95 0.33
C PRO A 1264 -7.21 27.03 1.85
N PHE A 1265 -5.96 27.15 2.31
CA PHE A 1265 -5.66 27.44 3.72
C PHE A 1265 -4.45 28.39 3.82
N PRO A 1266 -4.45 29.32 4.79
CA PRO A 1266 -5.48 29.56 5.81
C PRO A 1266 -6.80 30.10 5.22
N PRO A 1267 -7.94 29.92 5.92
CA PRO A 1267 -9.20 30.54 5.52
C PRO A 1267 -9.09 32.07 5.56
N GLU A 1268 -9.77 32.73 4.63
CA GLU A 1268 -9.81 34.19 4.51
C GLU A 1268 -11.25 34.68 4.78
N PRO A 1269 -11.58 35.10 6.01
CA PRO A 1269 -12.89 35.68 6.30
C PRO A 1269 -13.16 36.91 5.45
N VAL A 1270 -14.42 37.08 5.02
CA VAL A 1270 -14.87 38.28 4.30
C VAL A 1270 -14.71 39.51 5.20
N ARG A 1271 -14.15 40.59 4.64
CA ARG A 1271 -13.85 41.82 5.38
C ARG A 1271 -14.63 43.01 4.81
N PRO A 1272 -15.04 43.98 5.66
CA PRO A 1272 -15.64 45.22 5.21
C PRO A 1272 -14.60 46.14 4.56
N TYR A 1273 -15.06 47.02 3.69
CA TYR A 1273 -14.27 47.99 2.93
C TYR A 1273 -13.49 48.95 3.85
N SER A 1274 -14.03 49.23 5.04
CA SER A 1274 -13.41 50.02 6.10
C SER A 1274 -12.09 49.42 6.62
N SER A 1275 -11.82 48.14 6.36
CA SER A 1275 -10.67 47.40 6.89
C SER A 1275 -9.51 47.17 5.88
N TYR A 1276 -9.62 47.76 4.68
CA TYR A 1276 -8.63 47.59 3.59
C TYR A 1276 -7.40 48.47 3.69
#